data_AF-A0A830H3Y7-F1
#
_entry.id   AF-A0A830H3Y7-F1
#
_cell.length_a   1.000
_cell.length_b   1.000
_cell.length_c   1.000
_cell.angle_alpha   90.00
_cell.angle_beta   90.00
_cell.angle_gamma   90.00
#
_symmetry.space_group_name_H-M   'P 1'
#
loop_
_entity.id
_entity.type
_entity.pdbx_description
1 polymer ?
#
loop_
_entity_poly.entity_id
_entity_poly.type
_entity_poly.pdbx_seq_one_letter_code
_entity_poly.pdbx_strand_id
1 'polypeptide(L)'
;MSRRPLWDCLWDPFSLSFSFFRCPPFPSPSGVRQRTPPRATQRNAAQRSATQRTMGDSNDSSNTTKRINNNNNNNNNISGSGTSGTSSTATRPVNAAGRTTQGSKSSSPSSSSPLGRKDRQTLASAVRDENGEMYAPPAANLIKQAPAGTMPGSVMAPRTSAELDPEDPRVVKERLWSLCSSYLPGDVNSLQHSIVTHVEYTLARRRYKHHIETFYQATAHSVRDRLIERWMDTQMHYTSKDCKRVYYLSMEYLIGRSLSNAMHNLGLSSNYARALRRLGYDLEECALEECDPALGNGGLGRLASCFLDSAATLGLPVWGYGIRYKYGMFEQKLFPGKGQMEQPDYWLTRGHPWEVERMDVQYPVRFYGHVVAYPSVSGAQHGFRYSWEGGQVVYAVAYDTPIPGYQARTVNNMRLWSSRPNREFDLASFNEGRYYDAVEEKERCESLASVLYPSDHNEQGRELRLKQQYFFVSATLQDAIRRYLKKPREGQTVNQEEEGGAEGGSNGHAGDSTASFDDPVYMNRYSSQDGGVWKPRIHGRSRHEFVDFPNKVAVQLNDTHPAIAVPELLRLLLDEEGLPYDEAWDITVRTLSFTNHTILPEALETWPVKLFERLLPRHLELLYEINSRFLDHVRRCYPEDDDLPRRVSLFEGDGDWKRVRMAHVAVVGCHAVNGVARMHTHLLKTTLFRDFDMIFPGKIQNKTNGVTPRRWLAVANPLLTELLIKWVGPEHGIETDCSSPNSPTSASCSTPSGSDDCAAPSTWLCDLGKLTVLTPLSCDPTLQAEWEEVKLQNKRRLLQMLCSMMQPGQPHHPYHPTHGVHAQGAGMGGSGLASQMLDVNAVDPRSAMFDIHCKRIHEYKRQLLNILQVVDRYLRLCDSLPGGHEQHLYRQMPGRPAGAPNLVPHGPGANPKLVIFGGKAAPSYWAAKKVIQLILSVASTINTNTATKRYLQVCFVPNYNVSLAETLIPGADMSQHISCAGTEASGTSNMKCAMNGCLLLASRDGANVEIAEAIGESNIFFFGYTPEQVAMARDEARRTASERSMASDANPAEPPLCAFDPARRAASAPPMAEPLPKSYFEGALVADSLPSPSLSTATNAEAAAASASASPITHIPSESQQPAPAPAPAAGTYGGALPGRLARVVEALRCGAFGDPSAFMSILDSLGTEEDLYMVARDWDAYVDAVERADAAYLDRESWTSMAIQAASRMGPFSSDRAIEEYARDIWSTEPCVYDPAANYPDDDRGDEAHRKKRWIQPGYRHQRAVPSGVSLEKLG
;
A
#
# COMPACT_ATOMS: atom_id res chain seq x y z
N MET A 1 -48.58 -46.95 -16.01
CA MET A 1 -47.91 -46.51 -17.26
C MET A 1 -47.19 -45.20 -16.92
N SER A 2 -45.89 -45.18 -16.58
CA SER A 2 -44.69 -45.38 -17.44
C SER A 2 -44.36 -44.13 -18.28
N ARG A 3 -43.27 -43.36 -18.03
CA ARG A 3 -42.15 -43.52 -17.08
C ARG A 3 -41.73 -42.20 -16.39
N ARG A 4 -41.46 -42.26 -15.08
CA ARG A 4 -40.46 -41.48 -14.30
C ARG A 4 -39.64 -42.51 -13.49
N PRO A 5 -38.36 -42.24 -13.16
CA PRO A 5 -37.96 -41.87 -11.79
C PRO A 5 -37.10 -40.57 -11.79
N LEU A 6 -37.17 -39.66 -10.80
CA LEU A 6 -36.65 -39.74 -9.42
C LEU A 6 -35.13 -39.87 -9.32
N TRP A 7 -34.50 -38.80 -8.82
CA TRP A 7 -33.19 -38.78 -8.15
C TRP A 7 -33.22 -37.70 -7.08
N ASP A 8 -32.85 -38.05 -5.85
CA ASP A 8 -32.56 -37.11 -4.78
C ASP A 8 -31.69 -37.81 -3.70
N CYS A 9 -30.84 -37.03 -3.03
CA CYS A 9 -30.08 -37.36 -1.80
C CYS A 9 -29.41 -38.75 -1.63
N LEU A 10 -28.06 -38.79 -1.70
CA LEU A 10 -27.17 -39.03 -0.53
C LEU A 10 -25.70 -39.34 -0.93
N TRP A 11 -24.75 -38.80 -0.15
CA TRP A 11 -23.49 -39.39 0.38
C TRP A 11 -22.23 -38.52 0.31
N ASP A 12 -21.56 -38.44 1.47
CA ASP A 12 -20.22 -37.91 1.78
C ASP A 12 -19.87 -38.44 3.21
N PRO A 13 -18.62 -38.39 3.75
CA PRO A 13 -17.27 -38.45 3.15
C PRO A 13 -16.49 -39.73 3.54
N PHE A 14 -15.27 -39.95 3.01
CA PHE A 14 -14.01 -39.97 3.82
C PHE A 14 -12.75 -40.53 3.12
N SER A 15 -11.62 -39.81 3.33
CA SER A 15 -10.25 -40.31 3.57
C SER A 15 -9.35 -40.85 2.43
N LEU A 16 -8.16 -40.21 2.32
CA LEU A 16 -6.83 -40.76 1.93
C LEU A 16 -6.65 -41.20 0.44
N SER A 17 -5.46 -41.14 -0.18
CA SER A 17 -4.08 -41.18 0.36
C SER A 17 -3.07 -40.31 -0.42
N PHE A 18 -1.87 -40.11 0.15
CA PHE A 18 -0.71 -39.45 -0.48
C PHE A 18 0.18 -40.42 -1.29
N SER A 19 0.88 -39.87 -2.31
CA SER A 19 2.14 -40.37 -2.91
C SER A 19 2.16 -41.70 -3.69
N PHE A 20 2.91 -41.76 -4.81
CA PHE A 20 4.28 -42.32 -4.79
C PHE A 20 5.10 -42.10 -6.08
N PHE A 21 6.42 -41.98 -5.92
CA PHE A 21 7.43 -42.14 -6.98
C PHE A 21 7.54 -43.61 -7.42
N ARG A 22 8.05 -43.87 -8.65
CA ARG A 22 8.40 -45.22 -9.13
C ARG A 22 9.87 -45.55 -8.87
N CYS A 23 10.13 -46.78 -8.38
CA CYS A 23 11.36 -47.54 -8.61
C CYS A 23 11.03 -49.06 -8.56
N PRO A 24 11.83 -49.97 -9.16
CA PRO A 24 11.40 -51.35 -9.46
C PRO A 24 11.95 -52.39 -8.42
N PRO A 25 11.98 -53.73 -8.64
CA PRO A 25 11.13 -54.62 -7.84
C PRO A 25 11.87 -55.62 -6.93
N PHE A 26 11.14 -56.20 -5.97
CA PHE A 26 11.61 -57.26 -5.06
C PHE A 26 11.37 -58.70 -5.59
N PRO A 27 12.25 -59.66 -5.26
CA PRO A 27 11.92 -61.09 -5.15
C PRO A 27 11.44 -61.47 -3.73
N SER A 28 10.91 -62.70 -3.58
CA SER A 28 10.04 -63.15 -2.47
C SER A 28 10.66 -64.30 -1.62
N PRO A 29 9.91 -65.18 -0.90
CA PRO A 29 9.43 -64.97 0.48
C PRO A 29 9.66 -66.18 1.45
N SER A 30 9.34 -66.04 2.76
CA SER A 30 9.04 -67.20 3.64
C SER A 30 8.43 -66.85 5.03
N GLY A 31 7.64 -67.75 5.62
CA GLY A 31 7.26 -67.77 7.06
C GLY A 31 5.94 -67.05 7.45
N VAL A 32 4.70 -67.58 7.40
CA VAL A 32 4.05 -68.87 7.76
C VAL A 32 3.32 -68.84 9.14
N ARG A 33 1.96 -68.78 9.08
CA ARG A 33 0.93 -69.25 10.04
C ARG A 33 0.70 -68.49 11.38
N GLN A 34 -0.50 -67.92 11.61
CA GLN A 34 -1.71 -68.45 12.33
C GLN A 34 -1.79 -67.97 13.81
N ARG A 35 -2.95 -67.79 14.48
CA ARG A 35 -4.39 -67.89 14.10
C ARG A 35 -5.31 -67.10 15.08
N THR A 36 -6.20 -66.25 14.52
CA THR A 36 -7.58 -65.93 14.99
C THR A 36 -7.87 -65.28 16.39
N PRO A 37 -9.08 -64.64 16.57
CA PRO A 37 -9.45 -63.75 17.71
C PRO A 37 -10.49 -64.44 18.66
N PRO A 38 -11.40 -63.78 19.48
CA PRO A 38 -11.69 -62.34 19.72
C PRO A 38 -12.04 -61.92 21.20
N ARG A 39 -12.65 -60.72 21.33
CA ARG A 39 -13.49 -60.17 22.44
C ARG A 39 -12.84 -59.46 23.65
N ALA A 40 -12.78 -58.12 23.53
CA ALA A 40 -13.63 -57.15 24.24
C ALA A 40 -13.57 -56.90 25.78
N THR A 41 -13.90 -55.64 26.10
CA THR A 41 -14.44 -55.07 27.36
C THR A 41 -13.56 -54.71 28.58
N GLN A 42 -13.76 -53.45 29.01
CA GLN A 42 -13.73 -52.87 30.37
C GLN A 42 -12.41 -52.53 31.11
N ARG A 43 -12.21 -51.20 31.22
CA ARG A 43 -12.01 -50.39 32.44
C ARG A 43 -10.94 -50.77 33.50
N ASN A 44 -10.09 -49.75 33.71
CA ASN A 44 -9.69 -49.15 35.00
C ASN A 44 -8.54 -49.75 35.84
N ALA A 45 -7.61 -48.83 36.12
CA ALA A 45 -7.01 -48.55 37.44
C ALA A 45 -6.04 -49.56 38.07
N ALA A 46 -4.75 -49.30 37.78
CA ALA A 46 -3.70 -49.02 38.78
C ALA A 46 -3.47 -49.99 39.95
N GLN A 47 -2.22 -50.47 40.05
CA GLN A 47 -1.53 -50.48 41.34
C GLN A 47 -0.01 -50.26 41.20
N ARG A 48 0.62 -49.89 42.32
CA ARG A 48 2.09 -49.84 42.50
C ARG A 48 2.58 -51.30 42.73
N SER A 49 3.87 -51.66 42.76
CA SER A 49 5.03 -50.95 43.32
C SER A 49 6.35 -51.71 43.10
N ALA A 50 7.48 -50.98 43.12
CA ALA A 50 8.82 -51.50 43.48
C ALA A 50 9.44 -52.53 42.50
N THR A 51 10.73 -52.92 42.57
CA THR A 51 11.69 -52.82 43.68
C THR A 51 13.16 -52.81 43.20
N GLN A 52 14.06 -52.13 43.95
CA GLN A 52 15.51 -52.45 44.13
C GLN A 52 16.48 -52.31 42.90
N ARG A 53 17.66 -51.69 43.06
CA ARG A 53 19.00 -52.23 43.48
C ARG A 53 19.52 -53.35 42.55
N THR A 54 20.81 -53.49 42.19
CA THR A 54 22.11 -52.80 42.49
C THR A 54 23.07 -53.10 41.30
N MET A 55 24.36 -52.73 41.18
CA MET A 55 25.42 -52.18 42.05
C MET A 55 26.49 -51.46 41.17
N GLY A 56 27.63 -51.03 41.74
CA GLY A 56 28.89 -50.93 40.97
C GLY A 56 29.53 -49.54 40.82
N ASP A 57 30.25 -49.12 41.87
CA ASP A 57 31.65 -48.64 41.88
C ASP A 57 32.30 -48.09 40.58
N SER A 58 32.97 -46.92 40.58
CA SER A 58 34.13 -46.45 41.38
C SER A 58 35.47 -47.08 40.92
N ASN A 59 36.65 -46.43 41.01
CA ASN A 59 37.02 -45.17 41.66
C ASN A 59 38.32 -44.55 41.07
N ASP A 60 38.69 -43.31 41.48
CA ASP A 60 40.05 -42.73 41.76
C ASP A 60 41.34 -43.14 40.98
N SER A 61 42.43 -42.35 40.89
CA SER A 61 42.71 -40.92 41.21
C SER A 61 44.11 -40.50 40.70
N SER A 62 44.36 -39.18 40.56
CA SER A 62 45.60 -38.46 40.94
C SER A 62 45.53 -36.99 40.40
N ASN A 63 45.92 -35.87 41.03
CA ASN A 63 46.56 -35.44 42.29
C ASN A 63 47.84 -34.60 42.02
N THR A 64 48.09 -33.56 42.84
CA THR A 64 49.36 -32.80 43.02
C THR A 64 49.63 -31.49 42.21
N THR A 65 48.97 -30.40 42.63
CA THR A 65 49.58 -29.20 43.23
C THR A 65 50.93 -28.60 42.75
N LYS A 66 50.91 -27.32 42.31
CA LYS A 66 51.80 -26.18 42.71
C LYS A 66 51.31 -24.87 42.03
N ARG A 67 51.17 -23.66 42.60
CA ARG A 67 51.60 -22.94 43.83
C ARG A 67 52.79 -21.97 43.64
N ILE A 68 52.48 -20.66 43.57
CA ILE A 68 53.25 -19.44 43.93
C ILE A 68 52.23 -18.27 43.83
N ASN A 69 51.97 -17.35 44.78
CA ASN A 69 52.80 -16.39 45.57
C ASN A 69 53.19 -15.12 44.74
N ASN A 70 53.21 -13.88 45.26
CA ASN A 70 52.97 -13.37 46.63
C ASN A 70 52.65 -11.84 46.65
N ASN A 71 52.52 -11.25 47.86
CA ASN A 71 52.63 -9.82 48.24
C ASN A 71 51.41 -8.90 47.95
N ASN A 72 51.07 -7.88 48.77
CA ASN A 72 51.56 -7.52 50.12
C ASN A 72 50.61 -6.60 50.93
N ASN A 73 50.84 -6.57 52.25
CA ASN A 73 50.68 -5.45 53.21
C ASN A 73 49.32 -4.76 53.50
N ASN A 74 48.86 -5.00 54.73
CA ASN A 74 48.67 -4.01 55.83
C ASN A 74 47.52 -2.96 55.85
N ASN A 75 46.84 -3.02 57.01
CA ASN A 75 46.49 -1.91 57.92
C ASN A 75 45.17 -1.10 57.76
N ASN A 76 44.36 -1.29 58.80
CA ASN A 76 43.84 -0.25 59.72
C ASN A 76 42.51 0.48 59.47
N ASN A 77 41.47 -0.15 60.07
CA ASN A 77 40.85 0.28 61.35
C ASN A 77 39.65 1.27 61.37
N ILE A 78 38.77 1.02 62.37
CA ILE A 78 37.82 1.95 63.03
C ILE A 78 36.64 2.44 62.15
N SER A 79 35.36 2.34 62.56
CA SER A 79 34.66 1.57 63.61
C SER A 79 33.15 1.58 63.29
N GLY A 80 32.38 0.50 63.48
CA GLY A 80 31.50 0.32 64.67
C GLY A 80 30.15 1.06 64.53
N SER A 81 28.97 0.49 64.80
CA SER A 81 28.54 -0.83 65.32
C SER A 81 27.18 -1.22 64.63
N GLY A 82 26.59 -2.41 64.72
CA GLY A 82 26.56 -3.43 65.78
C GLY A 82 25.56 -3.01 66.88
N THR A 83 24.57 -3.80 67.33
CA THR A 83 24.11 -5.19 67.07
C THR A 83 22.56 -5.21 67.29
N SER A 84 21.76 -6.29 67.17
CA SER A 84 21.98 -7.74 67.31
C SER A 84 20.88 -8.59 66.64
N GLY A 85 21.06 -9.92 66.63
CA GLY A 85 20.01 -10.91 66.33
C GLY A 85 20.44 -12.35 66.64
N THR A 86 19.57 -13.14 67.29
CA THR A 86 19.78 -14.56 67.70
C THR A 86 18.45 -15.25 68.08
N SER A 87 18.28 -16.59 68.10
CA SER A 87 18.43 -17.60 67.04
C SER A 87 18.22 -19.04 67.58
N SER A 88 16.98 -19.57 67.58
CA SER A 88 16.66 -20.98 67.91
C SER A 88 15.38 -21.44 67.19
N THR A 89 15.17 -22.63 66.61
CA THR A 89 15.43 -24.06 66.98
C THR A 89 14.53 -24.60 68.12
N ALA A 90 13.84 -25.75 68.03
CA ALA A 90 13.63 -26.71 66.92
C ALA A 90 12.45 -27.71 67.16
N THR A 91 12.04 -28.44 66.10
CA THR A 91 11.47 -29.83 66.05
C THR A 91 10.25 -30.32 66.87
N ARG A 92 9.23 -30.83 66.15
CA ARG A 92 8.55 -32.18 66.21
C ARG A 92 8.30 -32.90 67.57
N PRO A 93 7.12 -33.57 67.75
CA PRO A 93 6.98 -34.97 67.31
C PRO A 93 5.60 -35.35 66.66
N VAL A 94 5.00 -36.54 66.96
CA VAL A 94 4.21 -37.37 66.01
C VAL A 94 3.14 -38.30 66.69
N ASN A 95 1.97 -38.54 66.02
CA ASN A 95 0.90 -39.58 66.24
C ASN A 95 0.08 -39.50 67.59
N ALA A 96 -1.19 -39.91 67.76
CA ALA A 96 -2.03 -40.93 67.09
C ALA A 96 -3.55 -40.86 67.47
N ALA A 97 -4.42 -41.43 66.62
CA ALA A 97 -5.74 -42.11 66.85
C ALA A 97 -6.87 -41.53 67.76
N GLY A 98 -8.11 -41.53 67.22
CA GLY A 98 -9.40 -41.32 67.91
C GLY A 98 -10.60 -41.69 67.00
N ARG A 99 -11.83 -41.93 67.53
CA ARG A 99 -12.93 -42.57 66.76
C ARG A 99 -14.36 -42.10 67.13
N THR A 100 -15.29 -42.27 66.17
CA THR A 100 -16.75 -42.57 66.29
C THR A 100 -17.84 -41.47 66.41
N THR A 101 -18.97 -41.78 65.73
CA THR A 101 -20.42 -41.52 66.00
C THR A 101 -21.15 -40.19 65.69
N GLN A 102 -21.83 -40.21 64.51
CA GLN A 102 -23.28 -39.94 64.24
C GLN A 102 -23.96 -38.56 64.43
N GLY A 103 -24.85 -38.24 63.48
CA GLY A 103 -26.00 -37.31 63.62
C GLY A 103 -25.93 -35.99 62.83
N SER A 104 -27.01 -35.49 62.20
CA SER A 104 -27.68 -36.01 60.98
C SER A 104 -28.73 -35.01 60.43
N LYS A 105 -28.75 -34.79 59.11
CA LYS A 105 -29.87 -34.29 58.27
C LYS A 105 -30.57 -32.94 58.58
N SER A 106 -30.42 -31.98 57.66
CA SER A 106 -31.54 -31.43 56.84
C SER A 106 -30.93 -30.69 55.63
N SER A 107 -31.20 -30.97 54.35
CA SER A 107 -32.41 -31.28 53.57
C SER A 107 -33.17 -30.05 53.04
N SER A 108 -32.68 -29.50 51.92
CA SER A 108 -33.50 -28.76 50.96
C SER A 108 -34.43 -29.71 50.17
N PRO A 109 -35.61 -29.26 49.77
CA PRO A 109 -36.15 -29.62 48.45
C PRO A 109 -36.64 -28.40 47.65
N SER A 110 -37.16 -28.64 46.45
CA SER A 110 -37.40 -27.64 45.41
C SER A 110 -38.87 -27.25 45.21
N SER A 111 -39.05 -26.20 44.41
CA SER A 111 -40.12 -26.06 43.39
C SER A 111 -41.59 -26.17 43.80
N SER A 112 -42.27 -25.01 43.89
CA SER A 112 -43.63 -24.86 43.35
C SER A 112 -43.96 -23.39 43.02
N SER A 113 -44.98 -23.21 42.18
CA SER A 113 -45.65 -21.96 41.80
C SER A 113 -47.09 -22.35 41.37
N PRO A 114 -48.06 -21.43 41.18
CA PRO A 114 -48.01 -19.97 41.33
C PRO A 114 -49.10 -19.49 42.34
N LEU A 115 -49.79 -18.36 42.04
CA LEU A 115 -50.84 -17.67 42.81
C LEU A 115 -50.33 -16.80 43.98
N GLY A 116 -50.97 -15.67 44.32
CA GLY A 116 -51.97 -14.94 43.54
C GLY A 116 -52.90 -13.99 44.30
N ARG A 117 -52.66 -12.67 44.17
CA ARG A 117 -53.61 -11.55 44.39
C ARG A 117 -54.03 -11.22 45.84
N LYS A 118 -54.30 -9.91 46.04
CA LYS A 118 -55.01 -9.25 47.16
C LYS A 118 -54.30 -9.19 48.53
N ASP A 119 -54.46 -8.12 49.32
CA ASP A 119 -54.65 -6.69 49.00
C ASP A 119 -54.41 -5.81 50.24
N ARG A 120 -54.07 -4.53 50.01
CA ARG A 120 -54.19 -3.36 50.92
C ARG A 120 -53.72 -3.41 52.39
N GLN A 121 -52.75 -2.50 52.66
CA GLN A 121 -52.75 -1.48 53.74
C GLN A 121 -52.62 -2.00 55.21
N THR A 122 -52.09 -1.26 56.19
CA THR A 122 -51.99 0.20 56.41
C THR A 122 -50.69 0.65 57.13
N LEU A 123 -50.44 1.98 57.10
CA LEU A 123 -49.62 2.78 58.02
C LEU A 123 -48.07 2.71 57.88
N ALA A 124 -47.41 3.77 58.36
CA ALA A 124 -46.02 4.12 58.00
C ALA A 124 -45.31 4.92 59.12
N SER A 125 -43.98 4.83 59.17
CA SER A 125 -43.11 5.65 60.05
C SER A 125 -41.64 5.73 59.58
N ALA A 126 -41.37 6.64 58.65
CA ALA A 126 -40.36 7.71 58.76
C ALA A 126 -39.01 7.43 59.50
N VAL A 127 -37.86 7.58 58.79
CA VAL A 127 -36.48 7.55 59.36
C VAL A 127 -35.61 8.66 58.72
N ARG A 128 -34.86 9.43 59.54
CA ARG A 128 -33.97 10.55 59.12
C ARG A 128 -32.54 10.09 58.84
N ASP A 129 -31.79 10.93 58.14
CA ASP A 129 -30.38 10.75 57.83
C ASP A 129 -29.46 11.16 59.02
N GLU A 130 -28.15 11.15 58.78
CA GLU A 130 -27.11 11.21 59.82
C GLU A 130 -26.81 12.59 60.43
N ASN A 131 -27.54 13.64 60.02
CA ASN A 131 -27.70 14.88 60.81
C ASN A 131 -29.16 15.16 61.22
N GLY A 132 -30.06 14.22 60.96
CA GLY A 132 -31.42 14.27 61.48
C GLY A 132 -32.36 15.19 60.72
N GLU A 133 -32.34 15.22 59.38
CA GLU A 133 -33.28 15.95 58.52
C GLU A 133 -33.88 15.06 57.39
N MET A 134 -34.94 14.29 57.68
CA MET A 134 -35.84 13.78 56.62
C MET A 134 -36.44 14.95 55.86
N TYR A 135 -36.43 14.84 54.52
CA TYR A 135 -37.67 14.86 53.74
C TYR A 135 -37.64 13.83 52.61
N ALA A 136 -38.81 13.23 52.34
CA ALA A 136 -39.05 12.31 51.24
C ALA A 136 -40.30 12.78 50.43
N PRO A 137 -40.41 12.43 49.13
CA PRO A 137 -41.38 13.03 48.20
C PRO A 137 -42.60 12.09 47.95
N PRO A 138 -43.45 12.28 46.92
CA PRO A 138 -43.95 13.49 46.23
C PRO A 138 -45.51 13.50 46.15
N ALA A 139 -46.05 14.29 45.20
CA ALA A 139 -47.15 13.93 44.29
C ALA A 139 -48.59 14.46 44.55
N ALA A 140 -48.92 15.47 43.73
CA ALA A 140 -50.11 15.55 42.86
C ALA A 140 -51.51 15.14 43.39
N ASN A 141 -52.46 16.07 43.30
CA ASN A 141 -53.42 16.18 42.18
C ASN A 141 -54.42 17.33 42.41
N LEU A 142 -54.95 17.97 41.34
CA LEU A 142 -56.37 17.90 40.93
C LEU A 142 -56.80 19.00 39.92
N ILE A 143 -57.26 18.54 38.76
CA ILE A 143 -58.49 18.97 38.04
C ILE A 143 -58.73 20.46 37.68
N LYS A 144 -58.64 20.72 36.35
CA LYS A 144 -59.53 21.50 35.46
C LYS A 144 -60.29 22.74 36.03
N GLN A 145 -60.07 23.91 35.41
CA GLN A 145 -61.00 24.52 34.43
C GLN A 145 -60.37 25.75 33.75
N ALA A 146 -61.02 26.31 32.73
CA ALA A 146 -60.59 27.47 31.91
C ALA A 146 -61.84 28.30 31.53
N PRO A 147 -61.77 29.42 30.77
CA PRO A 147 -60.64 30.31 30.41
C PRO A 147 -60.93 31.81 30.73
N ALA A 148 -60.00 32.74 30.41
CA ALA A 148 -60.21 34.13 29.91
C ALA A 148 -59.00 35.05 30.21
N GLY A 149 -58.93 36.25 29.59
CA GLY A 149 -58.19 37.39 30.17
C GLY A 149 -57.05 38.03 29.35
N THR A 150 -57.34 38.44 28.12
CA THR A 150 -56.48 39.23 27.21
C THR A 150 -55.78 40.44 27.86
N MET A 151 -54.44 40.58 27.70
CA MET A 151 -53.76 41.64 26.90
C MET A 151 -52.22 41.67 27.15
N PRO A 152 -51.40 42.19 26.21
CA PRO A 152 -49.94 42.06 26.22
C PRO A 152 -49.18 43.30 26.73
N GLY A 153 -47.87 43.15 27.02
CA GLY A 153 -46.95 44.29 27.00
C GLY A 153 -45.83 44.31 28.04
N SER A 154 -44.80 43.47 27.89
CA SER A 154 -43.45 43.83 28.35
C SER A 154 -42.38 43.20 27.46
N VAL A 155 -41.37 44.00 27.10
CA VAL A 155 -40.15 43.50 26.46
C VAL A 155 -39.29 42.91 27.57
N MET A 156 -39.13 41.58 27.61
CA MET A 156 -38.14 40.96 28.48
C MET A 156 -36.75 41.06 27.84
N ALA A 157 -35.80 41.57 28.62
CA ALA A 157 -34.37 41.48 28.31
C ALA A 157 -33.93 40.01 28.18
N PRO A 158 -32.84 39.72 27.44
CA PRO A 158 -32.27 38.37 27.39
C PRO A 158 -31.91 37.91 28.81
N ARG A 159 -32.47 36.76 29.22
CA ARG A 159 -32.17 36.17 30.53
C ARG A 159 -30.71 35.78 30.61
N THR A 160 -30.08 36.06 31.74
CA THR A 160 -28.70 35.61 32.01
C THR A 160 -28.67 34.10 32.18
N SER A 161 -27.52 33.49 31.88
CA SER A 161 -27.33 32.02 31.85
C SER A 161 -27.50 31.31 33.20
N ALA A 162 -27.77 32.04 34.29
CA ALA A 162 -28.04 31.50 35.62
C ALA A 162 -29.50 31.05 35.84
N GLU A 163 -30.43 31.37 34.93
CA GLU A 163 -31.87 31.03 35.05
C GLU A 163 -32.32 29.85 34.15
N LEU A 164 -31.40 29.15 33.49
CA LEU A 164 -31.72 28.00 32.64
C LEU A 164 -31.68 26.68 33.43
N ASP A 165 -32.58 25.76 33.08
CA ASP A 165 -32.64 24.42 33.67
C ASP A 165 -31.33 23.64 33.39
N PRO A 166 -30.66 23.04 34.38
CA PRO A 166 -29.45 22.23 34.15
C PRO A 166 -29.68 21.01 33.24
N GLU A 167 -30.93 20.54 33.08
CA GLU A 167 -31.32 19.47 32.15
C GLU A 167 -31.75 20.01 30.77
N ASP A 168 -31.76 21.33 30.53
CA ASP A 168 -32.03 21.90 29.20
C ASP A 168 -30.98 21.40 28.20
N PRO A 169 -31.37 20.76 27.06
CA PRO A 169 -30.42 20.26 26.08
C PRO A 169 -29.42 21.30 25.54
N ARG A 170 -29.73 22.60 25.63
CA ARG A 170 -28.82 23.70 25.28
C ARG A 170 -27.77 23.91 26.37
N VAL A 171 -28.15 23.93 27.64
CA VAL A 171 -27.22 24.02 28.78
C VAL A 171 -26.33 22.78 28.85
N VAL A 172 -26.90 21.59 28.65
CA VAL A 172 -26.15 20.33 28.56
C VAL A 172 -25.15 20.40 27.39
N LYS A 173 -25.57 20.89 26.20
CA LYS A 173 -24.67 21.08 25.05
C LYS A 173 -23.57 22.10 25.33
N GLU A 174 -23.85 23.24 25.95
CA GLU A 174 -22.86 24.27 26.30
C GLU A 174 -21.88 23.80 27.38
N ARG A 175 -22.36 22.98 28.33
CA ARG A 175 -21.52 22.34 29.35
C ARG A 175 -20.62 21.26 28.75
N LEU A 176 -21.13 20.44 27.85
CA LEU A 176 -20.30 19.49 27.07
C LEU A 176 -19.30 20.24 26.17
N TRP A 177 -19.73 21.32 25.51
CA TRP A 177 -18.86 22.11 24.65
C TRP A 177 -17.72 22.77 25.43
N SER A 178 -18.01 23.41 26.56
CA SER A 178 -16.99 24.05 27.41
C SER A 178 -15.99 23.03 27.97
N LEU A 179 -16.45 21.85 28.41
CA LEU A 179 -15.58 20.73 28.84
C LEU A 179 -14.70 20.17 27.71
N CYS A 180 -15.16 20.23 26.45
CA CYS A 180 -14.41 19.80 25.27
C CYS A 180 -13.69 20.95 24.51
N SER A 181 -13.73 22.20 25.01
CA SER A 181 -13.30 23.40 24.27
C SER A 181 -11.79 23.67 24.25
N SER A 182 -10.97 22.73 24.76
CA SER A 182 -9.53 22.87 24.88
C SER A 182 -8.80 21.66 24.31
N TYR A 183 -8.07 21.87 23.22
CA TYR A 183 -7.16 20.89 22.63
C TYR A 183 -6.11 20.40 23.63
N LEU A 184 -5.73 19.13 23.54
CA LEU A 184 -4.68 18.51 24.35
C LEU A 184 -3.30 19.18 24.12
N PRO A 185 -2.70 19.82 25.16
CA PRO A 185 -1.45 20.55 25.00
C PRO A 185 -0.30 19.71 24.44
N GLY A 186 0.51 20.32 23.58
CA GLY A 186 1.65 19.69 22.91
C GLY A 186 2.99 19.84 23.64
N ASP A 187 3.00 20.35 24.87
CA ASP A 187 4.22 20.50 25.66
C ASP A 187 4.69 19.17 26.27
N VAL A 188 5.97 19.12 26.60
CA VAL A 188 6.65 17.90 27.08
C VAL A 188 5.97 17.28 28.30
N ASN A 189 5.46 18.08 29.24
CA ASN A 189 4.87 17.56 30.46
C ASN A 189 3.48 16.96 30.18
N SER A 190 2.62 17.64 29.41
CA SER A 190 1.33 17.09 29.00
C SER A 190 1.44 15.89 28.05
N LEU A 191 2.50 15.83 27.23
CA LEU A 191 2.84 14.63 26.46
C LEU A 191 3.20 13.45 27.39
N GLN A 192 4.08 13.66 28.37
CA GLN A 192 4.44 12.61 29.34
C GLN A 192 3.22 12.09 30.12
N HIS A 193 2.33 12.97 30.58
CA HIS A 193 1.10 12.57 31.26
C HIS A 193 0.17 11.77 30.33
N SER A 194 -0.07 12.25 29.11
CA SER A 194 -0.90 11.54 28.11
C SER A 194 -0.37 10.14 27.80
N ILE A 195 0.94 9.97 27.60
CA ILE A 195 1.56 8.66 27.39
C ILE A 195 1.32 7.75 28.61
N VAL A 196 1.61 8.21 29.83
CA VAL A 196 1.43 7.39 31.05
C VAL A 196 -0.06 7.07 31.31
N THR A 197 -0.98 7.98 30.99
CA THR A 197 -2.42 7.73 31.00
C THR A 197 -2.81 6.57 30.07
N HIS A 198 -2.28 6.50 28.85
CA HIS A 198 -2.56 5.35 27.97
C HIS A 198 -1.91 4.06 28.49
N VAL A 199 -0.71 4.12 29.07
CA VAL A 199 -0.07 2.95 29.70
C VAL A 199 -0.95 2.33 30.79
N GLU A 200 -1.52 3.16 31.68
CA GLU A 200 -2.33 2.69 32.80
C GLU A 200 -3.78 2.37 32.41
N TYR A 201 -4.45 3.25 31.67
CA TYR A 201 -5.91 3.17 31.44
C TYR A 201 -6.32 2.61 30.07
N THR A 202 -5.51 2.77 29.02
CA THR A 202 -5.81 2.22 27.68
C THR A 202 -5.22 0.82 27.51
N LEU A 203 -3.97 0.62 27.94
CA LEU A 203 -3.23 -0.64 27.80
C LEU A 203 -3.27 -1.53 29.05
N ALA A 204 -3.90 -1.06 30.13
CA ALA A 204 -4.05 -1.77 31.42
C ALA A 204 -2.74 -2.34 31.99
N ARG A 205 -1.61 -1.61 31.85
CA ARG A 205 -0.29 -2.06 32.31
C ARG A 205 0.06 -1.51 33.70
N ARG A 206 0.91 -2.25 34.41
CA ARG A 206 1.41 -1.89 35.75
C ARG A 206 2.32 -0.66 35.65
N ARG A 207 2.25 0.30 36.58
CA ARG A 207 3.03 1.56 36.59
C ARG A 207 4.57 1.45 36.51
N TYR A 208 5.16 0.25 36.54
CA TYR A 208 6.61 0.03 36.54
C TYR A 208 6.98 -1.23 35.75
N LYS A 209 8.16 -1.20 35.11
CA LYS A 209 8.75 -2.26 34.24
C LYS A 209 7.91 -2.56 33.00
N HIS A 210 8.16 -1.81 31.93
CA HIS A 210 7.50 -1.95 30.63
C HIS A 210 8.45 -2.51 29.56
N HIS A 211 7.87 -3.07 28.50
CA HIS A 211 8.56 -3.30 27.24
C HIS A 211 8.45 -2.04 26.35
N ILE A 212 9.41 -1.84 25.44
CA ILE A 212 9.41 -0.71 24.49
C ILE A 212 8.11 -0.64 23.68
N GLU A 213 7.58 -1.79 23.25
CA GLU A 213 6.22 -1.98 22.68
C GLU A 213 5.10 -1.22 23.42
N THR A 214 5.11 -1.25 24.75
CA THR A 214 4.06 -0.58 25.56
C THR A 214 4.15 0.92 25.42
N PHE A 215 5.37 1.47 25.37
CA PHE A 215 5.60 2.89 25.14
C PHE A 215 5.32 3.30 23.70
N TYR A 216 5.61 2.45 22.72
CA TYR A 216 5.14 2.62 21.34
C TYR A 216 3.61 2.76 21.29
N GLN A 217 2.87 1.75 21.78
CA GLN A 217 1.39 1.77 21.71
C GLN A 217 0.80 2.97 22.47
N ALA A 218 1.31 3.29 23.66
CA ALA A 218 0.86 4.44 24.44
C ALA A 218 1.17 5.79 23.77
N THR A 219 2.32 5.90 23.08
CA THR A 219 2.67 7.10 22.30
C THR A 219 1.80 7.22 21.05
N ALA A 220 1.53 6.12 20.35
CA ALA A 220 0.62 6.12 19.21
C ALA A 220 -0.80 6.55 19.59
N HIS A 221 -1.33 6.09 20.73
CA HIS A 221 -2.59 6.62 21.28
C HIS A 221 -2.50 8.12 21.65
N SER A 222 -1.41 8.54 22.31
CA SER A 222 -1.19 9.96 22.66
C SER A 222 -1.18 10.90 21.44
N VAL A 223 -0.60 10.43 20.33
CA VAL A 223 -0.60 11.16 19.05
C VAL A 223 -2.00 11.12 18.41
N ARG A 224 -2.65 9.95 18.42
CA ARG A 224 -4.00 9.76 17.87
C ARG A 224 -5.05 10.65 18.53
N ASP A 225 -5.01 10.88 19.84
CA ASP A 225 -6.00 11.73 20.50
C ASP A 225 -5.97 13.17 19.92
N ARG A 226 -4.78 13.71 19.68
CA ARG A 226 -4.56 15.01 19.03
C ARG A 226 -4.90 15.02 17.53
N LEU A 227 -4.88 13.86 16.88
CA LEU A 227 -5.43 13.68 15.52
C LEU A 227 -6.96 13.68 15.55
N ILE A 228 -7.59 13.05 16.55
CA ILE A 228 -9.06 12.95 16.68
C ILE A 228 -9.68 14.33 16.84
N GLU A 229 -9.12 15.21 17.68
CA GLU A 229 -9.59 16.59 17.86
C GLU A 229 -9.69 17.31 16.50
N ARG A 230 -8.55 17.47 15.82
CA ARG A 230 -8.46 18.13 14.50
C ARG A 230 -9.29 17.42 13.43
N TRP A 231 -9.42 16.10 13.49
CA TRP A 231 -10.24 15.32 12.56
C TRP A 231 -11.72 15.62 12.73
N MET A 232 -12.22 15.66 13.97
CA MET A 232 -13.62 16.02 14.26
C MET A 232 -13.92 17.44 13.77
N ASP A 233 -13.04 18.40 14.05
CA ASP A 233 -13.18 19.77 13.53
C ASP A 233 -13.23 19.80 11.99
N THR A 234 -12.29 19.11 11.33
CA THR A 234 -12.24 19.02 9.87
C THR A 234 -13.54 18.43 9.30
N GLN A 235 -14.04 17.34 9.89
CA GLN A 235 -15.27 16.70 9.41
C GLN A 235 -16.54 17.51 9.75
N MET A 236 -16.54 18.27 10.85
CA MET A 236 -17.59 19.23 11.16
C MET A 236 -17.57 20.40 10.17
N HIS A 237 -16.41 20.98 9.87
CA HIS A 237 -16.25 22.09 8.93
C HIS A 237 -16.66 21.69 7.50
N TYR A 238 -16.21 20.54 7.00
CA TYR A 238 -16.66 19.98 5.72
C TYR A 238 -18.19 19.75 5.65
N THR A 239 -18.85 19.62 6.81
CA THR A 239 -20.30 19.36 6.91
C THR A 239 -21.12 20.64 7.11
N SER A 240 -20.58 21.68 7.76
CA SER A 240 -21.21 23.00 7.84
C SER A 240 -21.03 23.83 6.58
N LYS A 241 -19.90 23.66 5.86
CA LYS A 241 -19.63 24.32 4.58
C LYS A 241 -20.21 23.61 3.36
N ASP A 242 -20.72 22.38 3.50
CA ASP A 242 -21.31 21.58 2.39
C ASP A 242 -20.41 21.54 1.13
N CYS A 243 -19.09 21.41 1.35
CA CYS A 243 -18.07 21.47 0.31
C CYS A 243 -18.06 20.21 -0.58
N LYS A 244 -17.65 20.36 -1.84
CA LYS A 244 -17.49 19.22 -2.77
C LYS A 244 -16.42 18.25 -2.27
N ARG A 245 -16.80 17.01 -1.96
CA ARG A 245 -15.89 15.99 -1.41
C ARG A 245 -15.43 15.01 -2.48
N VAL A 246 -14.19 14.56 -2.35
CA VAL A 246 -13.58 13.55 -3.24
C VAL A 246 -13.44 12.22 -2.51
N TYR A 247 -13.85 11.14 -3.16
CA TYR A 247 -13.67 9.77 -2.67
C TYR A 247 -12.72 9.02 -3.59
N TYR A 248 -11.52 8.72 -3.08
CA TYR A 248 -10.48 8.01 -3.81
C TYR A 248 -10.61 6.51 -3.52
N LEU A 249 -10.98 5.71 -4.52
CA LEU A 249 -11.24 4.27 -4.34
C LEU A 249 -10.01 3.47 -4.82
N SER A 250 -9.39 2.73 -3.90
CA SER A 250 -8.20 1.91 -4.19
C SER A 250 -8.27 0.56 -3.49
N MET A 251 -7.89 -0.50 -4.22
CA MET A 251 -7.70 -1.84 -3.64
C MET A 251 -6.44 -1.93 -2.76
N GLU A 252 -5.53 -0.96 -2.83
CA GLU A 252 -4.28 -0.92 -2.08
C GLU A 252 -4.04 0.44 -1.40
N TYR A 253 -3.46 0.44 -0.19
CA TYR A 253 -2.81 1.58 0.43
C TYR A 253 -1.51 1.13 1.12
N LEU A 254 -0.36 1.66 0.72
CA LEU A 254 0.91 1.43 1.41
C LEU A 254 1.24 2.63 2.32
N ILE A 255 0.49 2.82 3.40
CA ILE A 255 0.70 3.94 4.34
C ILE A 255 2.10 3.89 4.94
N GLY A 256 2.56 2.69 5.34
CA GLY A 256 3.76 2.49 6.15
C GLY A 256 3.51 2.84 7.62
N ARG A 257 4.58 2.85 8.43
CA ARG A 257 4.52 3.30 9.83
C ARG A 257 3.95 4.71 9.94
N SER A 258 2.99 4.94 10.82
CA SER A 258 2.28 6.21 10.94
C SER A 258 2.87 7.15 12.00
N LEU A 259 3.56 6.62 13.02
CA LEU A 259 4.01 7.38 14.20
C LEU A 259 4.84 8.60 13.84
N SER A 260 5.97 8.41 13.16
CA SER A 260 6.88 9.52 12.80
C SER A 260 6.23 10.53 11.84
N ASN A 261 5.40 10.07 10.90
CA ASN A 261 4.70 10.93 9.94
C ASN A 261 3.62 11.77 10.62
N ALA A 262 2.89 11.22 11.59
CA ALA A 262 1.86 11.93 12.33
C ALA A 262 2.48 13.00 13.25
N MET A 263 3.55 12.67 13.99
CA MET A 263 4.25 13.64 14.84
C MET A 263 4.95 14.74 14.04
N HIS A 264 5.48 14.41 12.86
CA HIS A 264 6.08 15.38 11.95
C HIS A 264 5.02 16.35 11.39
N ASN A 265 3.91 15.83 10.86
CA ASN A 265 2.85 16.68 10.28
C ASN A 265 2.14 17.54 11.34
N LEU A 266 2.03 17.07 12.59
CA LEU A 266 1.53 17.86 13.73
C LEU A 266 2.53 18.94 14.23
N GLY A 267 3.81 18.85 13.88
CA GLY A 267 4.87 19.73 14.39
C GLY A 267 5.32 19.41 15.83
N LEU A 268 5.23 18.13 16.25
CA LEU A 268 5.45 17.70 17.65
C LEU A 268 6.62 16.71 17.84
N SER A 269 7.31 16.26 16.79
CA SER A 269 8.37 15.24 16.89
C SER A 269 9.46 15.55 17.92
N SER A 270 9.91 16.81 18.01
CA SER A 270 10.92 17.25 18.98
C SER A 270 10.42 17.18 20.43
N ASN A 271 9.15 17.53 20.67
CA ASN A 271 8.53 17.47 22.00
C ASN A 271 8.28 16.01 22.42
N TYR A 272 7.84 15.14 21.51
CA TYR A 272 7.69 13.70 21.78
C TYR A 272 9.05 13.03 22.04
N ALA A 273 10.09 13.31 21.25
CA ALA A 273 11.44 12.82 21.51
C ALA A 273 11.95 13.26 22.88
N ARG A 274 11.72 14.53 23.26
CA ARG A 274 12.10 15.08 24.58
C ARG A 274 11.28 14.46 25.72
N ALA A 275 10.00 14.15 25.49
CA ALA A 275 9.11 13.49 26.46
C ALA A 275 9.53 12.03 26.71
N LEU A 276 9.73 11.24 25.65
CA LEU A 276 10.19 9.85 25.74
C LEU A 276 11.57 9.76 26.38
N ARG A 277 12.53 10.60 25.98
CA ARG A 277 13.88 10.63 26.57
C ARG A 277 13.86 10.94 28.06
N ARG A 278 12.95 11.81 28.53
CA ARG A 278 12.72 12.08 29.96
C ARG A 278 11.98 10.94 30.70
N LEU A 279 11.31 10.04 29.99
CA LEU A 279 10.73 8.80 30.53
C LEU A 279 11.70 7.61 30.47
N GLY A 280 12.88 7.77 29.85
CA GLY A 280 13.91 6.74 29.74
C GLY A 280 13.84 5.88 28.48
N TYR A 281 13.17 6.33 27.41
CA TYR A 281 13.03 5.62 26.14
C TYR A 281 13.47 6.50 24.97
N ASP A 282 13.98 5.92 23.88
CA ASP A 282 14.23 6.67 22.64
C ASP A 282 13.06 6.59 21.66
N LEU A 283 12.92 7.62 20.81
CA LEU A 283 11.86 7.71 19.82
C LEU A 283 12.10 6.80 18.61
N GLU A 284 13.36 6.60 18.16
CA GLU A 284 13.64 5.68 17.06
C GLU A 284 13.38 4.23 17.48
N GLU A 285 13.73 3.86 18.72
CA GLU A 285 13.35 2.56 19.32
C GLU A 285 11.83 2.38 19.37
N CYS A 286 11.06 3.36 19.86
CA CYS A 286 9.60 3.31 19.83
C CYS A 286 9.03 3.21 18.40
N ALA A 287 9.64 3.86 17.42
CA ALA A 287 9.21 3.81 16.02
C ALA A 287 9.59 2.51 15.29
N LEU A 288 10.51 1.70 15.84
CA LEU A 288 10.88 0.38 15.32
C LEU A 288 9.97 -0.76 15.83
N GLU A 289 9.10 -0.48 16.82
CA GLU A 289 8.05 -1.38 17.31
C GLU A 289 6.73 -1.25 16.52
N GLU A 290 6.59 -0.26 15.62
CA GLU A 290 5.42 -0.13 14.74
C GLU A 290 5.50 -1.01 13.48
N CYS A 291 4.56 -1.95 13.31
CA CYS A 291 4.42 -2.71 12.07
C CYS A 291 3.90 -1.83 10.92
N ASP A 292 4.45 -2.00 9.71
CA ASP A 292 3.81 -1.52 8.47
C ASP A 292 2.38 -2.09 8.35
N PRO A 293 1.34 -1.26 8.12
CA PRO A 293 0.01 -1.77 7.80
C PRO A 293 0.01 -2.55 6.50
N ALA A 294 -0.37 -3.84 6.54
CA ALA A 294 -0.39 -4.72 5.38
C ALA A 294 -1.61 -4.48 4.47
N LEU A 295 -1.85 -3.22 4.10
CA LEU A 295 -3.01 -2.73 3.34
C LEU A 295 -2.71 -2.57 1.83
N GLY A 296 -1.51 -2.92 1.38
CA GLY A 296 -1.03 -2.78 0.01
C GLY A 296 0.26 -3.55 -0.24
N ASN A 297 0.75 -3.48 -1.48
CA ASN A 297 1.96 -4.16 -1.97
C ASN A 297 2.65 -3.38 -3.11
N GLY A 298 1.89 -2.73 -3.99
CA GLY A 298 2.37 -2.08 -5.20
C GLY A 298 2.62 -0.57 -5.12
N GLY A 299 3.25 -0.04 -6.18
CA GLY A 299 3.37 1.40 -6.39
C GLY A 299 2.02 2.12 -6.51
N LEU A 300 0.97 1.41 -6.96
CA LEU A 300 -0.43 1.86 -6.99
C LEU A 300 -0.91 2.24 -5.58
N GLY A 301 -0.78 1.32 -4.61
CA GLY A 301 -1.11 1.60 -3.21
C GLY A 301 -0.23 2.68 -2.56
N ARG A 302 1.03 2.81 -2.98
CA ARG A 302 1.92 3.86 -2.43
C ARG A 302 1.62 5.24 -3.02
N LEU A 303 1.17 5.33 -4.27
CA LEU A 303 0.67 6.56 -4.88
C LEU A 303 -0.56 7.06 -4.11
N ALA A 304 -1.56 6.20 -3.91
CA ALA A 304 -2.76 6.52 -3.13
C ALA A 304 -2.41 7.05 -1.73
N SER A 305 -1.47 6.41 -1.03
CA SER A 305 -0.98 6.89 0.27
C SER A 305 -0.14 8.18 0.23
N CYS A 306 0.46 8.56 -0.91
CA CYS A 306 1.08 9.88 -1.08
C CYS A 306 0.01 10.96 -1.35
N PHE A 307 -1.02 10.63 -2.14
CA PHE A 307 -2.12 11.51 -2.46
C PHE A 307 -2.93 11.93 -1.23
N LEU A 308 -3.19 11.02 -0.28
CA LEU A 308 -3.89 11.37 0.97
C LEU A 308 -3.11 12.36 1.86
N ASP A 309 -1.79 12.17 2.02
CA ASP A 309 -0.91 13.10 2.76
C ASP A 309 -0.85 14.49 2.09
N SER A 310 -0.84 14.52 0.76
CA SER A 310 -0.80 15.76 -0.02
C SER A 310 -2.13 16.50 0.02
N ALA A 311 -3.26 15.80 -0.17
CA ALA A 311 -4.59 16.39 -0.07
C ALA A 311 -4.90 16.92 1.34
N ALA A 312 -4.44 16.23 2.40
CA ALA A 312 -4.55 16.74 3.76
C ALA A 312 -3.68 18.00 3.99
N THR A 313 -2.47 18.04 3.43
CA THR A 313 -1.56 19.20 3.50
C THR A 313 -2.12 20.42 2.76
N LEU A 314 -2.69 20.20 1.57
CA LEU A 314 -3.35 21.23 0.75
C LEU A 314 -4.76 21.62 1.26
N GLY A 315 -5.24 21.04 2.36
CA GLY A 315 -6.55 21.37 2.93
C GLY A 315 -7.76 20.87 2.12
N LEU A 316 -7.56 19.97 1.16
CA LEU A 316 -8.59 19.51 0.22
C LEU A 316 -9.48 18.42 0.85
N PRO A 317 -10.81 18.44 0.63
CA PRO A 317 -11.77 17.50 1.22
C PRO A 317 -11.77 16.11 0.54
N VAL A 318 -10.62 15.43 0.59
CA VAL A 318 -10.38 14.10 -0.01
C VAL A 318 -10.36 13.01 1.06
N TRP A 319 -11.09 11.93 0.86
CA TRP A 319 -11.03 10.72 1.68
C TRP A 319 -10.59 9.51 0.84
N GLY A 320 -9.72 8.67 1.41
CA GLY A 320 -9.36 7.37 0.83
C GLY A 320 -10.34 6.27 1.27
N TYR A 321 -10.68 5.38 0.34
CA TYR A 321 -11.51 4.19 0.58
C TYR A 321 -10.85 2.91 0.06
N GLY A 322 -10.95 1.83 0.84
CA GLY A 322 -10.37 0.51 0.55
C GLY A 322 -10.84 -0.60 1.49
N ILE A 323 -10.13 -1.73 1.52
CA ILE A 323 -10.45 -2.92 2.34
C ILE A 323 -9.45 -3.03 3.52
N ARG A 324 -9.94 -3.44 4.69
CA ARG A 324 -9.13 -3.70 5.89
C ARG A 324 -8.56 -5.12 5.88
N TYR A 325 -7.52 -5.36 5.07
CA TYR A 325 -6.93 -6.70 4.91
C TYR A 325 -6.31 -7.24 6.21
N LYS A 326 -6.71 -8.44 6.64
CA LYS A 326 -6.16 -9.09 7.83
C LYS A 326 -4.69 -9.49 7.71
N TYR A 327 -4.28 -9.98 6.53
CA TYR A 327 -2.97 -10.62 6.31
C TYR A 327 -2.16 -10.02 5.15
N GLY A 328 -2.62 -8.89 4.59
CA GLY A 328 -2.06 -8.27 3.39
C GLY A 328 -1.92 -9.24 2.22
N MET A 329 -0.84 -9.10 1.44
CA MET A 329 -0.51 -10.06 0.38
C MET A 329 0.23 -11.27 0.96
N PHE A 330 1.39 -11.03 1.58
CA PHE A 330 2.17 -11.95 2.43
C PHE A 330 3.39 -11.23 3.03
N GLU A 331 3.87 -11.71 4.17
CA GLU A 331 5.24 -11.50 4.64
C GLU A 331 6.21 -12.40 3.84
N GLN A 332 7.34 -11.86 3.40
CA GLN A 332 8.34 -12.61 2.64
C GLN A 332 9.46 -13.11 3.55
N LYS A 333 9.61 -14.43 3.67
CA LYS A 333 10.82 -15.05 4.24
C LYS A 333 11.72 -15.59 3.12
N LEU A 334 13.01 -15.72 3.40
CA LEU A 334 13.98 -16.36 2.51
C LEU A 334 14.52 -17.63 3.18
N PHE A 335 14.73 -18.69 2.40
CA PHE A 335 15.26 -19.96 2.88
C PHE A 335 16.46 -20.42 2.03
N PRO A 336 17.58 -20.85 2.65
CA PRO A 336 18.76 -21.37 1.93
C PRO A 336 18.37 -22.47 0.94
N GLY A 337 18.90 -22.38 -0.28
CA GLY A 337 18.63 -23.33 -1.37
C GLY A 337 17.20 -23.30 -1.95
N LYS A 338 16.23 -22.61 -1.32
CA LYS A 338 14.82 -22.57 -1.76
C LYS A 338 14.34 -21.20 -2.25
N GLY A 339 14.99 -20.10 -1.85
CA GLY A 339 14.58 -18.75 -2.23
C GLY A 339 13.42 -18.23 -1.39
N GLN A 340 12.45 -17.55 -2.03
CA GLN A 340 11.28 -16.96 -1.37
C GLN A 340 10.29 -18.02 -0.86
N MET A 341 9.80 -17.82 0.37
CA MET A 341 8.59 -18.42 0.91
C MET A 341 7.64 -17.35 1.47
N GLU A 342 6.35 -17.56 1.28
CA GLU A 342 5.26 -16.71 1.76
C GLU A 342 4.80 -17.11 3.17
N GLN A 343 4.48 -16.13 4.02
CA GLN A 343 3.76 -16.30 5.29
C GLN A 343 2.67 -15.20 5.42
N PRO A 344 1.58 -15.39 6.19
CA PRO A 344 0.60 -14.32 6.41
C PRO A 344 1.22 -13.13 7.15
N ASP A 345 0.84 -11.90 6.80
CA ASP A 345 1.36 -10.71 7.48
C ASP A 345 0.51 -10.39 8.73
N TYR A 346 1.06 -10.66 9.92
CA TYR A 346 0.32 -10.63 11.19
C TYR A 346 0.18 -9.24 11.84
N TRP A 347 0.19 -8.16 11.05
CA TRP A 347 0.18 -6.77 11.53
C TRP A 347 -0.92 -6.41 12.54
N LEU A 348 -2.11 -7.02 12.44
CA LEU A 348 -3.24 -6.77 13.35
C LEU A 348 -3.19 -7.56 14.68
N THR A 349 -2.30 -8.54 14.84
CA THR A 349 -2.36 -9.50 15.96
C THR A 349 -2.22 -8.88 17.36
N ARG A 350 -1.65 -7.66 17.46
CA ARG A 350 -1.51 -6.92 18.73
C ARG A 350 -2.42 -5.69 18.82
N GLY A 351 -3.42 -5.61 17.93
CA GLY A 351 -4.21 -4.41 17.69
C GLY A 351 -3.45 -3.35 16.87
N HIS A 352 -4.17 -2.40 16.31
CA HIS A 352 -3.60 -1.27 15.57
C HIS A 352 -4.03 0.04 16.25
N PRO A 353 -3.11 0.84 16.83
CA PRO A 353 -3.51 1.98 17.67
C PRO A 353 -4.11 3.14 16.90
N TRP A 354 -3.95 3.21 15.56
CA TRP A 354 -4.37 4.35 14.74
C TRP A 354 -5.82 4.30 14.25
N GLU A 355 -6.48 3.13 14.26
CA GLU A 355 -7.81 2.95 13.66
C GLU A 355 -8.96 3.15 14.66
N VAL A 356 -10.08 3.67 14.18
CA VAL A 356 -11.34 3.83 14.93
C VAL A 356 -12.40 2.92 14.31
N GLU A 357 -12.77 1.83 14.99
CA GLU A 357 -13.90 0.98 14.56
C GLU A 357 -15.23 1.75 14.68
N ARG A 358 -16.02 1.75 13.61
CA ARG A 358 -17.27 2.52 13.48
C ARG A 358 -18.48 1.61 13.39
N MET A 359 -18.89 1.04 14.53
CA MET A 359 -20.09 0.20 14.60
C MET A 359 -21.38 0.97 14.24
N ASP A 360 -21.34 2.30 14.22
CA ASP A 360 -22.37 3.24 13.70
C ASP A 360 -22.42 3.34 12.16
N VAL A 361 -21.43 2.79 11.46
CA VAL A 361 -21.31 2.88 9.99
C VAL A 361 -21.16 1.47 9.40
N GLN A 362 -22.32 0.89 9.06
CA GLN A 362 -22.42 -0.44 8.46
C GLN A 362 -23.32 -0.41 7.23
N TYR A 363 -22.93 -1.10 6.16
CA TYR A 363 -23.71 -1.19 4.92
C TYR A 363 -23.88 -2.64 4.45
N PRO A 364 -25.10 -3.05 4.02
CA PRO A 364 -25.31 -4.35 3.43
C PRO A 364 -24.78 -4.39 1.99
N VAL A 365 -24.10 -5.48 1.63
CA VAL A 365 -23.64 -5.81 0.28
C VAL A 365 -24.24 -7.16 -0.09
N ARG A 366 -25.02 -7.22 -1.18
CA ARG A 366 -25.61 -8.46 -1.71
C ARG A 366 -24.66 -9.14 -2.70
N PHE A 367 -24.71 -10.47 -2.77
CA PHE A 367 -24.10 -11.30 -3.82
C PHE A 367 -25.08 -12.39 -4.27
N TYR A 368 -24.96 -12.83 -5.53
CA TYR A 368 -25.89 -13.78 -6.16
C TYR A 368 -27.34 -13.24 -6.17
N GLY A 369 -28.34 -14.12 -6.09
CA GLY A 369 -29.76 -13.73 -6.11
C GLY A 369 -30.29 -13.59 -7.54
N HIS A 370 -31.34 -12.81 -7.70
CA HIS A 370 -32.07 -12.65 -8.96
C HIS A 370 -32.74 -11.27 -9.03
N VAL A 371 -33.09 -10.82 -10.24
CA VAL A 371 -33.78 -9.55 -10.45
C VAL A 371 -35.28 -9.80 -10.63
N VAL A 372 -36.09 -8.97 -9.97
CA VAL A 372 -37.56 -8.97 -10.06
C VAL A 372 -38.02 -7.63 -10.63
N ALA A 373 -38.92 -7.65 -11.61
CA ALA A 373 -39.49 -6.46 -12.24
C ALA A 373 -40.92 -6.22 -11.74
N TYR A 374 -41.14 -5.09 -11.08
CA TYR A 374 -42.43 -4.64 -10.56
C TYR A 374 -43.02 -3.54 -11.45
N PRO A 375 -44.34 -3.52 -11.74
CA PRO A 375 -44.97 -2.36 -12.38
C PRO A 375 -44.81 -1.10 -11.54
N SER A 376 -44.50 0.04 -12.17
CA SER A 376 -44.49 1.33 -11.45
C SER A 376 -45.89 1.68 -10.94
N VAL A 377 -45.97 2.12 -9.68
CA VAL A 377 -47.24 2.44 -8.98
C VAL A 377 -47.58 3.93 -9.06
N SER A 378 -46.62 4.79 -9.43
CA SER A 378 -46.82 6.21 -9.71
C SER A 378 -46.88 6.45 -11.22
N GLY A 379 -47.81 7.31 -11.66
CA GLY A 379 -48.04 7.63 -13.08
C GLY A 379 -46.94 8.47 -13.77
N ALA A 380 -45.71 8.45 -13.26
CA ALA A 380 -44.56 9.13 -13.82
C ALA A 380 -43.89 8.24 -14.89
N GLN A 381 -44.47 8.26 -16.09
CA GLN A 381 -44.02 7.54 -17.30
C GLN A 381 -44.09 6.00 -17.22
N HIS A 382 -44.12 5.36 -18.39
CA HIS A 382 -44.27 3.90 -18.50
C HIS A 382 -42.94 3.19 -18.19
N GLY A 383 -42.90 2.39 -17.12
CA GLY A 383 -41.72 1.60 -16.77
C GLY A 383 -41.95 0.54 -15.69
N PHE A 384 -41.04 -0.42 -15.64
CA PHE A 384 -40.88 -1.35 -14.52
C PHE A 384 -39.84 -0.79 -13.54
N ARG A 385 -40.10 -0.93 -12.24
CA ARG A 385 -39.06 -0.80 -11.20
C ARG A 385 -38.43 -2.16 -10.97
N TYR A 386 -37.10 -2.22 -11.01
CA TYR A 386 -36.36 -3.45 -10.75
C TYR A 386 -35.96 -3.53 -9.26
N SER A 387 -35.85 -4.76 -8.77
CA SER A 387 -35.43 -5.10 -7.41
C SER A 387 -34.47 -6.27 -7.46
N TRP A 388 -33.43 -6.28 -6.62
CA TRP A 388 -32.44 -7.36 -6.57
C TRP A 388 -32.55 -8.14 -5.27
N GLU A 389 -32.95 -9.41 -5.38
CA GLU A 389 -33.53 -10.21 -4.29
C GLU A 389 -32.90 -11.59 -4.13
N GLY A 390 -33.01 -12.15 -2.91
CA GLY A 390 -32.33 -13.39 -2.52
C GLY A 390 -30.82 -13.25 -2.43
N GLY A 391 -30.10 -14.38 -2.58
CA GLY A 391 -28.63 -14.41 -2.53
C GLY A 391 -28.05 -14.26 -1.10
N GLN A 392 -26.74 -14.02 -1.04
CA GLN A 392 -25.98 -13.79 0.19
C GLN A 392 -25.97 -12.28 0.53
N VAL A 393 -26.01 -11.92 1.81
CA VAL A 393 -25.76 -10.53 2.27
C VAL A 393 -24.62 -10.52 3.28
N VAL A 394 -23.67 -9.62 3.09
CA VAL A 394 -22.50 -9.39 3.95
C VAL A 394 -22.50 -7.92 4.39
N TYR A 395 -22.18 -7.64 5.65
CA TYR A 395 -22.05 -6.26 6.11
C TYR A 395 -20.61 -5.75 5.96
N ALA A 396 -20.48 -4.54 5.44
CA ALA A 396 -19.25 -3.77 5.44
C ALA A 396 -19.24 -2.81 6.64
N VAL A 397 -18.32 -3.01 7.59
CA VAL A 397 -18.13 -2.16 8.78
C VAL A 397 -16.93 -1.26 8.56
N ALA A 398 -17.07 0.03 8.84
CA ALA A 398 -15.98 1.00 8.65
C ALA A 398 -14.96 1.01 9.80
N TYR A 399 -13.70 1.18 9.44
CA TYR A 399 -12.60 1.56 10.32
C TYR A 399 -11.97 2.84 9.76
N ASP A 400 -11.89 3.88 10.58
CA ASP A 400 -11.35 5.19 10.18
C ASP A 400 -9.90 5.35 10.67
N THR A 401 -9.00 5.73 9.76
CA THR A 401 -7.60 6.09 10.07
C THR A 401 -7.37 7.56 9.71
N PRO A 402 -7.20 8.47 10.68
CA PRO A 402 -6.98 9.89 10.43
C PRO A 402 -5.67 10.18 9.68
N ILE A 403 -5.71 11.05 8.66
CA ILE A 403 -4.55 11.43 7.84
C ILE A 403 -4.25 12.93 8.04
N PRO A 404 -3.20 13.30 8.82
CA PRO A 404 -2.85 14.68 9.07
C PRO A 404 -2.11 15.34 7.89
N GLY A 405 -2.49 16.58 7.55
CA GLY A 405 -1.69 17.43 6.66
C GLY A 405 -0.49 18.04 7.36
N TYR A 406 0.60 18.27 6.64
CA TYR A 406 1.81 18.90 7.16
C TYR A 406 1.55 20.36 7.55
N GLN A 407 1.74 20.69 8.83
CA GLN A 407 1.48 22.03 9.39
C GLN A 407 0.05 22.55 9.15
N ALA A 408 -0.86 21.68 8.73
CA ALA A 408 -2.26 21.99 8.52
C ALA A 408 -3.08 21.72 9.78
N ARG A 409 -4.19 22.43 9.95
CA ARG A 409 -5.27 22.01 10.86
C ARG A 409 -6.07 20.85 10.28
N THR A 410 -6.13 20.73 8.96
CA THR A 410 -6.83 19.67 8.23
C THR A 410 -6.28 18.29 8.57
N VAL A 411 -7.18 17.43 9.07
CA VAL A 411 -6.94 15.99 9.19
C VAL A 411 -8.05 15.28 8.39
N ASN A 412 -7.66 14.70 7.26
CA ASN A 412 -8.52 13.90 6.40
C ASN A 412 -8.67 12.46 6.94
N ASN A 413 -9.28 11.57 6.17
CA ASN A 413 -9.55 10.20 6.59
C ASN A 413 -9.16 9.18 5.50
N MET A 414 -8.75 8.00 5.94
CA MET A 414 -8.77 6.77 5.16
C MET A 414 -9.78 5.82 5.83
N ARG A 415 -10.88 5.50 5.14
CA ARG A 415 -11.92 4.58 5.60
C ARG A 415 -11.71 3.20 4.97
N LEU A 416 -11.55 2.18 5.81
CA LEU A 416 -11.33 0.81 5.41
C LEU A 416 -12.54 -0.06 5.78
N TRP A 417 -12.98 -0.90 4.85
CA TRP A 417 -14.11 -1.81 5.06
C TRP A 417 -13.62 -3.18 5.55
N SER A 418 -14.17 -3.64 6.68
CA SER A 418 -14.06 -5.02 7.15
C SER A 418 -15.37 -5.76 6.90
N SER A 419 -15.32 -7.03 6.49
CA SER A 419 -16.51 -7.85 6.29
C SER A 419 -16.99 -8.50 7.59
N ARG A 420 -18.30 -8.49 7.82
CA ARG A 420 -19.00 -9.23 8.88
C ARG A 420 -20.17 -10.02 8.28
N PRO A 421 -20.47 -11.24 8.75
CA PRO A 421 -21.63 -11.99 8.27
C PRO A 421 -22.95 -11.36 8.74
N ASN A 422 -24.06 -11.69 8.08
CA ASN A 422 -25.40 -11.35 8.58
C ASN A 422 -25.79 -12.25 9.77
N ARG A 423 -25.29 -13.50 9.80
CA ARG A 423 -25.47 -14.44 10.91
C ARG A 423 -24.11 -14.98 11.36
N GLU A 424 -23.72 -14.71 12.61
CA GLU A 424 -22.42 -15.19 13.12
C GLU A 424 -22.37 -16.70 13.41
N PHE A 425 -23.52 -17.36 13.60
CA PHE A 425 -23.56 -18.75 14.11
C PHE A 425 -24.87 -19.48 13.76
N ASP A 426 -24.79 -20.77 13.40
CA ASP A 426 -25.95 -21.68 13.34
C ASP A 426 -26.01 -22.63 14.53
N LEU A 427 -26.83 -22.26 15.52
CA LEU A 427 -27.10 -23.06 16.71
C LEU A 427 -27.81 -24.39 16.40
N ALA A 428 -28.56 -24.51 15.29
CA ALA A 428 -29.19 -25.78 14.92
C ALA A 428 -28.14 -26.78 14.44
N SER A 429 -27.31 -26.39 13.46
CA SER A 429 -26.17 -27.18 13.00
C SER A 429 -25.23 -27.54 14.16
N PHE A 430 -24.94 -26.60 15.07
CA PHE A 430 -24.10 -26.87 16.24
C PHE A 430 -24.70 -27.93 17.18
N ASN A 431 -26.00 -27.83 17.48
CA ASN A 431 -26.70 -28.80 18.35
C ASN A 431 -26.79 -30.20 17.72
N GLU A 432 -26.77 -30.31 16.39
CA GLU A 432 -26.67 -31.57 15.64
C GLU A 432 -25.23 -32.14 15.58
N GLY A 433 -24.23 -31.43 16.14
CA GLY A 433 -22.82 -31.81 16.08
C GLY A 433 -22.10 -31.38 14.79
N ARG A 434 -22.77 -30.64 13.90
CA ARG A 434 -22.23 -30.13 12.63
C ARG A 434 -21.52 -28.79 12.85
N TYR A 435 -20.39 -28.87 13.56
CA TYR A 435 -19.69 -27.69 14.08
C TYR A 435 -19.06 -26.79 12.99
N TYR A 436 -18.69 -27.32 11.83
CA TYR A 436 -18.16 -26.53 10.72
C TYR A 436 -19.28 -25.76 10.01
N ASP A 437 -20.37 -26.45 9.67
CA ASP A 437 -21.62 -25.86 9.13
C ASP A 437 -22.14 -24.71 10.02
N ALA A 438 -21.94 -24.81 11.34
CA ALA A 438 -22.34 -23.81 12.31
C ALA A 438 -21.57 -22.47 12.22
N VAL A 439 -20.40 -22.43 11.58
CA VAL A 439 -19.57 -21.23 11.42
C VAL A 439 -19.26 -20.89 9.95
N GLU A 440 -19.69 -21.72 8.99
CA GLU A 440 -19.27 -21.59 7.60
C GLU A 440 -19.65 -20.25 6.95
N GLU A 441 -20.84 -19.69 7.23
CA GLU A 441 -21.23 -18.36 6.75
C GLU A 441 -20.25 -17.28 7.24
N LYS A 442 -19.85 -17.37 8.52
CA LYS A 442 -18.90 -16.44 9.15
C LYS A 442 -17.52 -16.55 8.52
N GLU A 443 -16.97 -17.76 8.36
CA GLU A 443 -15.66 -17.97 7.72
C GLU A 443 -15.66 -17.49 6.26
N ARG A 444 -16.70 -17.83 5.48
CA ARG A 444 -16.87 -17.34 4.10
C ARG A 444 -16.92 -15.80 4.04
N CYS A 445 -17.65 -15.14 4.95
CA CYS A 445 -17.73 -13.68 4.99
C CYS A 445 -16.39 -13.04 5.40
N GLU A 446 -15.72 -13.57 6.43
CA GLU A 446 -14.45 -13.06 6.93
C GLU A 446 -13.28 -13.29 5.95
N SER A 447 -13.37 -14.31 5.07
CA SER A 447 -12.38 -14.55 4.02
C SER A 447 -12.24 -13.38 3.04
N LEU A 448 -13.32 -12.62 2.79
CA LEU A 448 -13.36 -11.52 1.83
C LEU A 448 -12.36 -10.41 2.20
N ALA A 449 -12.25 -10.05 3.47
CA ALA A 449 -11.27 -9.06 3.97
C ALA A 449 -9.96 -9.70 4.46
N SER A 450 -9.64 -10.94 4.09
CA SER A 450 -8.46 -11.63 4.65
C SER A 450 -7.15 -11.36 3.90
N VAL A 451 -7.12 -11.46 2.57
CA VAL A 451 -5.88 -11.38 1.76
C VAL A 451 -6.06 -10.43 0.57
N LEU A 452 -5.03 -9.63 0.29
CA LEU A 452 -4.92 -8.76 -0.88
C LEU A 452 -4.47 -9.57 -2.11
N TYR A 453 -5.19 -9.41 -3.23
CA TYR A 453 -4.97 -10.16 -4.48
C TYR A 453 -4.92 -11.69 -4.27
N PRO A 454 -6.04 -12.31 -3.85
CA PRO A 454 -6.15 -13.77 -3.80
C PRO A 454 -5.94 -14.38 -5.20
N SER A 455 -5.31 -15.55 -5.26
CA SER A 455 -4.95 -16.20 -6.52
C SER A 455 -6.18 -16.58 -7.34
N ASP A 456 -6.32 -15.95 -8.50
CA ASP A 456 -7.44 -16.03 -9.45
C ASP A 456 -7.20 -17.01 -10.60
N HIS A 457 -6.26 -17.95 -10.42
CA HIS A 457 -5.97 -18.98 -11.42
C HIS A 457 -7.09 -20.05 -11.53
N ASN A 458 -8.00 -20.10 -10.54
CA ASN A 458 -9.19 -20.96 -10.55
C ASN A 458 -10.49 -20.11 -10.54
N GLU A 459 -11.67 -20.75 -10.60
CA GLU A 459 -12.95 -20.01 -10.54
C GLU A 459 -13.21 -19.37 -9.17
N GLN A 460 -12.90 -20.06 -8.09
CA GLN A 460 -13.14 -19.61 -6.71
C GLN A 460 -12.38 -18.31 -6.38
N GLY A 461 -11.13 -18.19 -6.83
CA GLY A 461 -10.31 -16.99 -6.67
C GLY A 461 -10.76 -15.83 -7.55
N ARG A 462 -11.21 -16.11 -8.79
CA ARG A 462 -11.85 -15.11 -9.67
C ARG A 462 -13.11 -14.55 -9.02
N GLU A 463 -13.96 -15.42 -8.49
CA GLU A 463 -15.15 -15.01 -7.74
C GLU A 463 -14.79 -14.19 -6.50
N LEU A 464 -13.82 -14.62 -5.69
CA LEU A 464 -13.39 -13.90 -4.50
C LEU A 464 -12.83 -12.51 -4.83
N ARG A 465 -12.02 -12.37 -5.89
CA ARG A 465 -11.47 -11.10 -6.36
C ARG A 465 -12.58 -10.15 -6.85
N LEU A 466 -13.56 -10.63 -7.62
CA LEU A 466 -14.72 -9.82 -8.03
C LEU A 466 -15.64 -9.47 -6.84
N LYS A 467 -15.81 -10.39 -5.87
CA LYS A 467 -16.51 -10.10 -4.60
C LYS A 467 -15.83 -8.98 -3.82
N GLN A 468 -14.49 -9.00 -3.70
CA GLN A 468 -13.72 -7.96 -3.03
C GLN A 468 -13.94 -6.59 -3.69
N GLN A 469 -13.81 -6.51 -5.01
CA GLN A 469 -14.04 -5.28 -5.77
C GLN A 469 -15.44 -4.70 -5.52
N TYR A 470 -16.49 -5.51 -5.71
CA TYR A 470 -17.86 -5.05 -5.53
C TYR A 470 -18.17 -4.64 -4.08
N PHE A 471 -17.65 -5.39 -3.09
CA PHE A 471 -17.85 -5.13 -1.67
C PHE A 471 -17.43 -3.72 -1.25
N PHE A 472 -16.17 -3.34 -1.53
CA PHE A 472 -15.65 -2.05 -1.07
C PHE A 472 -16.25 -0.90 -1.88
N VAL A 473 -16.57 -1.12 -3.16
CA VAL A 473 -17.24 -0.13 -4.02
C VAL A 473 -18.66 0.16 -3.54
N SER A 474 -19.52 -0.86 -3.37
CA SER A 474 -20.91 -0.66 -2.96
C SER A 474 -21.01 0.00 -1.58
N ALA A 475 -20.22 -0.45 -0.60
CA ALA A 475 -20.16 0.17 0.72
C ALA A 475 -19.70 1.65 0.66
N THR A 476 -18.73 1.97 -0.20
CA THR A 476 -18.24 3.34 -0.39
C THR A 476 -19.27 4.25 -1.05
N LEU A 477 -19.98 3.78 -2.08
CA LEU A 477 -21.01 4.55 -2.78
C LEU A 477 -22.25 4.77 -1.90
N GLN A 478 -22.66 3.75 -1.13
CA GLN A 478 -23.69 3.92 -0.10
C GLN A 478 -23.28 4.97 0.95
N ASP A 479 -22.01 4.98 1.39
CA ASP A 479 -21.50 6.00 2.32
C ASP A 479 -21.35 7.39 1.70
N ALA A 480 -21.10 7.49 0.39
CA ALA A 480 -21.13 8.74 -0.37
C ALA A 480 -22.57 9.33 -0.38
N ILE A 481 -23.56 8.52 -0.77
CA ILE A 481 -24.97 8.93 -0.84
C ILE A 481 -25.51 9.29 0.55
N ARG A 482 -25.23 8.50 1.60
CA ARG A 482 -25.63 8.83 2.98
C ARG A 482 -25.12 10.21 3.42
N ARG A 483 -23.86 10.55 3.11
CA ARG A 483 -23.27 11.84 3.49
C ARG A 483 -23.81 13.00 2.66
N TYR A 484 -24.10 12.79 1.38
CA TYR A 484 -24.77 13.77 0.53
C TYR A 484 -26.18 14.13 1.04
N LEU A 485 -26.98 13.12 1.39
CA LEU A 485 -28.35 13.33 1.86
C LEU A 485 -28.44 14.01 3.24
N LYS A 486 -27.36 14.02 4.03
CA LYS A 486 -27.32 14.65 5.36
C LYS A 486 -27.20 16.18 5.23
N LYS A 487 -28.33 16.89 5.30
CA LYS A 487 -28.36 18.36 5.28
C LYS A 487 -27.48 18.97 6.39
N PRO A 488 -26.81 20.10 6.12
CA PRO A 488 -26.37 21.03 7.15
C PRO A 488 -27.58 21.52 7.97
N ARG A 489 -27.38 21.90 9.23
CA ARG A 489 -28.41 22.62 9.99
C ARG A 489 -28.42 24.08 9.55
N GLU A 490 -29.45 24.49 8.83
CA GLU A 490 -29.79 25.90 8.63
C GLU A 490 -30.08 26.54 10.01
N GLY A 491 -29.71 27.82 10.21
CA GLY A 491 -30.04 28.57 11.44
C GLY A 491 -28.94 28.74 12.50
N GLN A 492 -27.66 28.86 12.13
CA GLN A 492 -26.66 29.62 12.92
C GLN A 492 -25.76 30.46 12.01
N THR A 493 -26.36 31.30 11.16
CA THR A 493 -25.66 32.49 10.66
C THR A 493 -25.43 33.45 11.83
N VAL A 494 -24.21 33.96 11.96
CA VAL A 494 -23.96 35.17 12.75
C VAL A 494 -24.68 36.32 12.06
N ASN A 495 -25.38 37.17 12.82
CA ASN A 495 -26.04 38.35 12.26
C ASN A 495 -24.98 39.26 11.64
N GLN A 496 -24.96 39.36 10.31
CA GLN A 496 -24.47 40.55 9.64
C GLN A 496 -25.66 41.51 9.50
N GLU A 497 -25.43 42.79 9.79
CA GLU A 497 -26.44 43.82 9.72
C GLU A 497 -26.65 44.23 8.25
N GLU A 498 -27.85 44.02 7.72
CA GLU A 498 -28.33 44.70 6.51
C GLU A 498 -29.54 45.57 6.87
N GLU A 499 -29.55 46.81 6.37
CA GLU A 499 -30.48 47.84 6.79
C GLU A 499 -31.82 47.80 6.03
N GLY A 500 -32.92 48.06 6.76
CA GLY A 500 -34.03 48.88 6.27
C GLY A 500 -34.80 48.43 5.02
N GLY A 501 -35.76 47.52 5.18
CA GLY A 501 -36.84 47.27 4.20
C GLY A 501 -38.15 46.91 4.90
N ALA A 502 -39.18 47.75 4.77
CA ALA A 502 -40.49 47.56 5.40
C ALA A 502 -41.58 47.12 4.39
N GLU A 503 -42.80 46.88 4.91
CA GLU A 503 -43.97 46.31 4.23
C GLU A 503 -43.89 44.79 3.96
N GLY A 504 -44.96 44.00 4.10
CA GLY A 504 -46.31 44.35 4.55
C GLY A 504 -47.38 43.35 4.10
N GLY A 505 -47.45 42.16 4.70
CA GLY A 505 -48.42 41.12 4.28
C GLY A 505 -48.81 40.17 5.42
N SER A 506 -50.09 39.79 5.51
CA SER A 506 -50.69 39.19 6.71
C SER A 506 -51.25 37.78 6.54
N ASN A 507 -51.17 37.01 7.64
CA ASN A 507 -52.03 35.87 8.04
C ASN A 507 -51.88 34.51 7.33
N GLY A 508 -51.72 33.47 8.17
CA GLY A 508 -51.68 32.05 7.79
C GLY A 508 -51.57 31.14 9.02
N HIS A 509 -52.56 31.17 9.93
CA HIS A 509 -52.53 30.46 11.21
C HIS A 509 -52.99 28.99 11.10
N ALA A 510 -52.05 28.04 11.22
CA ALA A 510 -52.24 26.67 11.73
C ALA A 510 -50.87 25.97 11.80
N GLY A 511 -50.53 25.15 12.80
CA GLY A 511 -51.20 24.87 14.08
C GLY A 511 -50.25 24.03 14.96
N ASP A 512 -50.26 24.25 16.27
CA ASP A 512 -49.28 23.65 17.18
C ASP A 512 -49.51 22.13 17.39
N SER A 513 -48.44 21.35 17.32
CA SER A 513 -48.42 19.94 17.72
C SER A 513 -47.05 19.57 18.29
N THR A 514 -46.93 19.74 19.60
CA THR A 514 -45.79 19.37 20.46
C THR A 514 -45.09 18.06 20.04
N ALA A 515 -43.86 18.17 19.53
CA ALA A 515 -42.98 17.02 19.32
C ALA A 515 -42.14 16.76 20.58
N SER A 516 -42.37 15.63 21.24
CA SER A 516 -41.57 15.17 22.39
C SER A 516 -40.14 14.81 21.96
N PHE A 517 -39.13 15.41 22.60
CA PHE A 517 -37.72 15.10 22.36
C PHE A 517 -37.25 13.91 23.20
N ASP A 518 -37.44 12.71 22.66
CA ASP A 518 -36.80 11.47 23.10
C ASP A 518 -36.40 10.67 21.86
N ASP A 519 -35.10 10.45 21.63
CA ASP A 519 -34.50 9.10 21.55
C ASP A 519 -32.96 9.16 21.34
N PRO A 520 -32.15 8.69 22.31
CA PRO A 520 -30.70 8.53 22.14
C PRO A 520 -30.29 7.11 21.66
N VAL A 521 -31.20 6.34 21.03
CA VAL A 521 -30.91 4.96 20.56
C VAL A 521 -31.30 4.77 19.09
N TYR A 522 -30.30 4.64 18.20
CA TYR A 522 -30.51 4.33 16.78
C TYR A 522 -29.89 2.99 16.36
N MET A 523 -30.35 1.89 16.95
CA MET A 523 -30.36 0.55 16.33
C MET A 523 -31.33 -0.42 17.06
N ASN A 524 -31.83 -1.41 16.31
CA ASN A 524 -32.63 -2.57 16.73
C ASN A 524 -34.10 -2.38 17.21
N ARG A 525 -35.02 -2.64 16.26
CA ARG A 525 -36.04 -3.69 16.45
C ARG A 525 -36.54 -4.25 15.10
N TYR A 526 -35.85 -5.24 14.54
CA TYR A 526 -36.33 -6.01 13.38
C TYR A 526 -36.87 -7.37 13.83
N SER A 527 -38.19 -7.47 13.98
CA SER A 527 -38.90 -8.75 14.18
C SER A 527 -40.36 -8.67 13.70
N SER A 528 -40.55 -8.67 12.39
CA SER A 528 -41.84 -8.92 11.72
C SER A 528 -41.56 -9.73 10.45
N GLN A 529 -42.40 -10.70 10.11
CA GLN A 529 -42.12 -11.66 9.03
C GLN A 529 -42.52 -11.15 7.62
N ASP A 530 -43.07 -9.94 7.52
CA ASP A 530 -43.59 -9.36 6.28
C ASP A 530 -42.64 -8.29 5.70
N GLY A 531 -42.41 -8.37 4.39
CA GLY A 531 -41.34 -7.65 3.67
C GLY A 531 -41.57 -6.15 3.40
N GLY A 532 -41.71 -5.33 4.44
CA GLY A 532 -41.82 -3.87 4.32
C GLY A 532 -40.58 -3.13 4.84
N VAL A 533 -39.68 -2.67 3.94
CA VAL A 533 -38.46 -1.95 4.34
C VAL A 533 -38.77 -0.48 4.69
N TRP A 534 -39.14 -0.22 5.95
CA TRP A 534 -39.33 1.13 6.48
C TRP A 534 -37.97 1.78 6.85
N LYS A 535 -37.37 2.53 5.91
CA LYS A 535 -36.19 3.37 6.18
C LYS A 535 -36.65 4.63 6.95
N PRO A 536 -36.05 5.01 8.10
CA PRO A 536 -36.41 6.24 8.82
C PRO A 536 -36.19 7.49 7.96
N ARG A 537 -37.09 8.48 8.07
CA ARG A 537 -36.94 9.79 7.39
C ARG A 537 -35.85 10.64 8.04
N ILE A 538 -34.62 10.47 7.55
CA ILE A 538 -33.55 11.46 7.74
C ILE A 538 -34.07 12.80 7.22
N HIS A 539 -34.06 13.83 8.06
CA HIS A 539 -34.35 15.20 7.63
C HIS A 539 -33.12 15.71 6.86
N GLY A 540 -33.21 15.68 5.53
CA GLY A 540 -32.07 15.74 4.63
C GLY A 540 -32.36 16.51 3.34
N ARG A 541 -31.47 16.39 2.35
CA ARG A 541 -31.75 16.81 0.97
C ARG A 541 -32.95 16.00 0.46
N SER A 542 -33.90 16.62 -0.23
CA SER A 542 -35.03 15.86 -0.77
C SER A 542 -34.56 14.90 -1.87
N ARG A 543 -35.31 13.82 -2.11
CA ARG A 543 -35.00 12.87 -3.19
C ARG A 543 -35.07 13.48 -4.61
N HIS A 544 -35.57 14.70 -4.74
CA HIS A 544 -35.61 15.45 -6.00
C HIS A 544 -34.37 16.36 -6.20
N GLU A 545 -33.42 16.37 -5.26
CA GLU A 545 -32.21 17.21 -5.30
C GLU A 545 -30.96 16.46 -5.82
N PHE A 546 -31.08 15.27 -6.42
CA PHE A 546 -29.92 14.50 -6.88
C PHE A 546 -29.13 15.14 -8.05
N VAL A 547 -29.71 16.11 -8.75
CA VAL A 547 -29.06 16.87 -9.85
C VAL A 547 -27.74 17.56 -9.41
N ASP A 548 -27.66 17.98 -8.13
CA ASP A 548 -26.47 18.63 -7.54
C ASP A 548 -25.42 17.62 -7.02
N PHE A 549 -25.69 16.30 -7.09
CA PHE A 549 -24.78 15.27 -6.59
C PHE A 549 -23.37 15.35 -7.20
N PRO A 550 -23.17 15.51 -8.54
CA PRO A 550 -21.83 15.64 -9.12
C PRO A 550 -21.11 16.96 -8.80
N ASN A 551 -21.82 17.96 -8.28
CA ASN A 551 -21.23 19.21 -7.79
C ASN A 551 -20.75 19.06 -6.34
N LYS A 552 -21.21 18.05 -5.62
CA LYS A 552 -20.92 17.82 -4.18
C LYS A 552 -20.12 16.54 -3.92
N VAL A 553 -20.06 15.64 -4.90
CA VAL A 553 -19.33 14.37 -4.86
C VAL A 553 -18.51 14.21 -6.15
N ALA A 554 -17.23 13.88 -5.99
CA ALA A 554 -16.40 13.31 -7.05
C ALA A 554 -15.83 11.96 -6.59
N VAL A 555 -15.68 11.01 -7.50
CA VAL A 555 -15.14 9.67 -7.22
C VAL A 555 -14.02 9.35 -8.19
N GLN A 556 -12.81 9.09 -7.66
CA GLN A 556 -11.66 8.67 -8.45
C GLN A 556 -11.51 7.14 -8.38
N LEU A 557 -11.46 6.51 -9.55
CA LEU A 557 -11.23 5.09 -9.75
C LEU A 557 -9.72 4.87 -9.97
N ASN A 558 -9.04 4.31 -8.97
CA ASN A 558 -7.60 4.02 -9.01
C ASN A 558 -7.37 2.66 -9.71
N ASP A 559 -6.99 2.70 -10.98
CA ASP A 559 -6.95 1.54 -11.89
C ASP A 559 -8.35 0.89 -12.07
N THR A 560 -8.41 -0.23 -12.79
CA THR A 560 -9.66 -0.88 -13.21
C THR A 560 -10.44 -1.57 -12.09
N HIS A 561 -9.81 -1.85 -10.94
CA HIS A 561 -10.43 -2.62 -9.84
C HIS A 561 -11.78 -2.04 -9.33
N PRO A 562 -11.91 -0.71 -9.09
CA PRO A 562 -13.20 -0.10 -8.74
C PRO A 562 -14.13 0.20 -9.93
N ALA A 563 -13.84 -0.22 -11.17
CA ALA A 563 -14.67 0.11 -12.35
C ALA A 563 -16.14 -0.39 -12.26
N ILE A 564 -16.41 -1.37 -11.40
CA ILE A 564 -17.78 -1.79 -11.02
C ILE A 564 -18.62 -0.66 -10.37
N ALA A 565 -17.98 0.46 -9.98
CA ALA A 565 -18.66 1.67 -9.52
C ALA A 565 -19.59 2.30 -10.57
N VAL A 566 -19.30 2.11 -11.87
CA VAL A 566 -20.14 2.60 -12.97
C VAL A 566 -21.56 2.00 -12.91
N PRO A 567 -21.75 0.66 -13.01
CA PRO A 567 -23.08 0.07 -12.87
C PRO A 567 -23.61 0.11 -11.43
N GLU A 568 -22.79 0.17 -10.37
CA GLU A 568 -23.31 0.23 -9.00
C GLU A 568 -23.88 1.62 -8.63
N LEU A 569 -23.25 2.72 -9.04
CA LEU A 569 -23.81 4.06 -8.82
C LEU A 569 -25.11 4.22 -9.62
N LEU A 570 -25.12 3.77 -10.88
CA LEU A 570 -26.32 3.72 -11.71
C LEU A 570 -27.44 2.87 -11.06
N ARG A 571 -27.12 1.68 -10.52
CA ARG A 571 -28.07 0.82 -9.80
C ARG A 571 -28.65 1.50 -8.56
N LEU A 572 -27.81 2.16 -7.76
CA LEU A 572 -28.26 2.87 -6.54
C LEU A 572 -29.23 4.00 -6.89
N LEU A 573 -28.93 4.79 -7.92
CA LEU A 573 -29.80 5.89 -8.37
C LEU A 573 -31.13 5.37 -8.97
N LEU A 574 -31.08 4.33 -9.79
CA LEU A 574 -32.26 3.71 -10.40
C LEU A 574 -33.15 2.96 -9.39
N ASP A 575 -32.58 1.96 -8.70
CA ASP A 575 -33.37 0.94 -8.01
C ASP A 575 -33.74 1.35 -6.57
N GLU A 576 -32.85 2.06 -5.86
CA GLU A 576 -33.07 2.50 -4.47
C GLU A 576 -33.70 3.89 -4.38
N GLU A 577 -33.16 4.86 -5.13
CA GLU A 577 -33.58 6.27 -5.07
C GLU A 577 -34.73 6.60 -6.04
N GLY A 578 -34.78 5.94 -7.20
CA GLY A 578 -35.92 5.96 -8.13
C GLY A 578 -35.81 6.96 -9.28
N LEU A 579 -34.59 7.32 -9.69
CA LEU A 579 -34.35 8.27 -10.78
C LEU A 579 -34.65 7.67 -12.17
N PRO A 580 -35.01 8.49 -13.18
CA PRO A 580 -34.98 8.09 -14.59
C PRO A 580 -33.57 7.68 -15.05
N TYR A 581 -33.47 6.78 -16.03
CA TYR A 581 -32.17 6.28 -16.52
C TYR A 581 -31.25 7.39 -17.01
N ASP A 582 -31.75 8.31 -17.83
CA ASP A 582 -30.89 9.31 -18.47
C ASP A 582 -30.32 10.33 -17.45
N GLU A 583 -31.09 10.66 -16.42
CA GLU A 583 -30.65 11.47 -15.27
C GLU A 583 -29.65 10.71 -14.39
N ALA A 584 -29.95 9.46 -14.05
CA ALA A 584 -29.06 8.60 -13.26
C ALA A 584 -27.72 8.33 -13.98
N TRP A 585 -27.74 8.20 -15.31
CA TRP A 585 -26.55 8.01 -16.13
C TRP A 585 -25.70 9.28 -16.23
N ASP A 586 -26.31 10.45 -16.47
CA ASP A 586 -25.60 11.74 -16.43
C ASP A 586 -24.93 11.98 -15.07
N ILE A 587 -25.66 11.80 -13.97
CA ILE A 587 -25.11 11.91 -12.61
C ILE A 587 -23.95 10.93 -12.41
N THR A 588 -24.09 9.68 -12.89
CA THR A 588 -23.01 8.67 -12.82
C THR A 588 -21.76 9.15 -13.55
N VAL A 589 -21.86 9.52 -14.83
CA VAL A 589 -20.73 9.93 -15.66
C VAL A 589 -20.06 11.20 -15.10
N ARG A 590 -20.84 12.21 -14.70
CA ARG A 590 -20.31 13.46 -14.10
C ARG A 590 -19.67 13.25 -12.72
N THR A 591 -19.99 12.16 -12.01
CA THR A 591 -19.39 11.85 -10.70
C THR A 591 -18.07 11.08 -10.83
N LEU A 592 -18.00 10.11 -11.76
CA LEU A 592 -16.90 9.14 -11.84
C LEU A 592 -15.76 9.61 -12.74
N SER A 593 -14.51 9.34 -12.33
CA SER A 593 -13.26 9.68 -13.02
C SER A 593 -12.25 8.53 -12.90
N PHE A 594 -11.46 8.24 -13.94
CA PHE A 594 -10.65 7.01 -14.04
C PHE A 594 -9.16 7.26 -14.30
N THR A 595 -8.29 6.73 -13.45
CA THR A 595 -6.83 6.72 -13.66
C THR A 595 -6.37 5.36 -14.15
N ASN A 596 -5.72 5.31 -15.31
CA ASN A 596 -5.12 4.10 -15.86
C ASN A 596 -3.63 3.99 -15.49
N HIS A 597 -3.19 2.77 -15.16
CA HIS A 597 -1.80 2.46 -14.77
C HIS A 597 -1.11 1.40 -15.67
N THR A 598 -1.73 1.03 -16.80
CA THR A 598 -1.49 -0.24 -17.50
C THR A 598 -1.34 -0.04 -19.00
N ILE A 599 -0.11 -0.21 -19.51
CA ILE A 599 0.24 -0.10 -20.93
C ILE A 599 -0.23 -1.33 -21.74
N LEU A 600 0.01 -2.54 -21.20
CA LEU A 600 -0.20 -3.79 -21.94
C LEU A 600 -1.69 -4.14 -22.05
N PRO A 601 -2.26 -4.31 -23.26
CA PRO A 601 -3.67 -4.68 -23.44
C PRO A 601 -4.06 -5.96 -22.69
N GLU A 602 -3.16 -6.94 -22.65
CA GLU A 602 -3.35 -8.25 -22.02
C GLU A 602 -3.39 -8.18 -20.48
N ALA A 603 -3.00 -7.04 -19.90
CA ALA A 603 -3.04 -6.77 -18.47
C ALA A 603 -4.27 -5.93 -18.05
N LEU A 604 -5.13 -5.50 -18.99
CA LEU A 604 -6.42 -4.89 -18.66
C LEU A 604 -7.38 -5.94 -18.09
N GLU A 605 -8.11 -5.60 -17.02
CA GLU A 605 -8.95 -6.58 -16.34
C GLU A 605 -10.23 -6.91 -17.13
N THR A 606 -10.45 -8.19 -17.44
CA THR A 606 -11.68 -8.66 -18.09
C THR A 606 -12.27 -9.89 -17.39
N TRP A 607 -13.60 -9.92 -17.23
CA TRP A 607 -14.33 -10.91 -16.40
C TRP A 607 -15.30 -11.75 -17.24
N PRO A 608 -15.39 -13.08 -17.04
CA PRO A 608 -16.37 -13.92 -17.74
C PRO A 608 -17.81 -13.49 -17.47
N VAL A 609 -18.65 -13.39 -18.50
CA VAL A 609 -20.05 -12.97 -18.36
C VAL A 609 -20.85 -13.92 -17.45
N LYS A 610 -20.61 -15.23 -17.51
CA LYS A 610 -21.24 -16.23 -16.61
C LYS A 610 -20.94 -15.99 -15.13
N LEU A 611 -19.80 -15.40 -14.79
CA LEU A 611 -19.47 -15.04 -13.40
C LEU A 611 -20.30 -13.82 -12.95
N PHE A 612 -20.44 -12.82 -13.83
CA PHE A 612 -21.33 -11.67 -13.61
C PHE A 612 -22.80 -12.08 -13.48
N GLU A 613 -23.28 -12.93 -14.38
CA GLU A 613 -24.64 -13.50 -14.37
C GLU A 613 -24.95 -14.20 -13.04
N ARG A 614 -24.01 -15.02 -12.54
CA ARG A 614 -24.16 -15.75 -11.28
C ARG A 614 -24.01 -14.87 -10.04
N LEU A 615 -23.11 -13.87 -10.05
CA LEU A 615 -22.70 -13.12 -8.85
C LEU A 615 -23.36 -11.75 -8.70
N LEU A 616 -23.56 -11.03 -9.81
CA LEU A 616 -23.98 -9.62 -9.89
C LEU A 616 -25.02 -9.43 -11.02
N PRO A 617 -26.15 -10.16 -11.02
CA PRO A 617 -27.06 -10.23 -12.16
C PRO A 617 -27.61 -8.85 -12.58
N ARG A 618 -27.96 -8.00 -11.61
CA ARG A 618 -28.46 -6.63 -11.88
C ARG A 618 -27.41 -5.75 -12.56
N HIS A 619 -26.14 -5.89 -12.19
CA HIS A 619 -25.04 -5.14 -12.83
C HIS A 619 -24.78 -5.63 -14.25
N LEU A 620 -25.01 -6.92 -14.55
CA LEU A 620 -24.92 -7.43 -15.91
C LEU A 620 -26.03 -6.88 -16.82
N GLU A 621 -27.28 -6.78 -16.34
CA GLU A 621 -28.37 -6.10 -17.06
C GLU A 621 -27.98 -4.65 -17.41
N LEU A 622 -27.49 -3.90 -16.42
CA LEU A 622 -27.07 -2.51 -16.60
C LEU A 622 -25.87 -2.38 -17.55
N LEU A 623 -24.90 -3.29 -17.50
CA LEU A 623 -23.78 -3.33 -18.45
C LEU A 623 -24.25 -3.60 -19.89
N TYR A 624 -25.28 -4.42 -20.09
CA TYR A 624 -25.89 -4.62 -21.40
C TYR A 624 -26.64 -3.36 -21.90
N GLU A 625 -27.40 -2.68 -21.04
CA GLU A 625 -28.10 -1.44 -21.38
C GLU A 625 -27.14 -0.29 -21.72
N ILE A 626 -26.11 -0.07 -20.90
CA ILE A 626 -25.04 0.91 -21.16
C ILE A 626 -24.36 0.60 -22.51
N ASN A 627 -23.99 -0.67 -22.75
CA ASN A 627 -23.36 -1.06 -24.00
C ASN A 627 -24.28 -0.85 -25.21
N SER A 628 -25.56 -1.20 -25.11
CA SER A 628 -26.53 -1.04 -26.20
C SER A 628 -26.65 0.43 -26.61
N ARG A 629 -26.88 1.32 -25.62
CA ARG A 629 -26.97 2.77 -25.84
C ARG A 629 -25.68 3.38 -26.38
N PHE A 630 -24.53 2.96 -25.86
CA PHE A 630 -23.22 3.43 -26.33
C PHE A 630 -22.97 3.00 -27.78
N LEU A 631 -23.19 1.74 -28.13
CA LEU A 631 -22.96 1.25 -29.49
C LEU A 631 -23.94 1.85 -30.50
N ASP A 632 -25.19 2.13 -30.11
CA ASP A 632 -26.13 2.85 -30.97
C ASP A 632 -25.77 4.33 -31.16
N HIS A 633 -25.15 4.97 -30.17
CA HIS A 633 -24.57 6.31 -30.35
C HIS A 633 -23.39 6.26 -31.32
N VAL A 634 -22.47 5.29 -31.16
CA VAL A 634 -21.31 5.11 -32.05
C VAL A 634 -21.77 4.86 -33.49
N ARG A 635 -22.73 3.97 -33.73
CA ARG A 635 -23.32 3.72 -35.08
C ARG A 635 -23.90 4.96 -35.74
N ARG A 636 -24.52 5.86 -34.95
CA ARG A 636 -25.11 7.11 -35.45
C ARG A 636 -24.08 8.20 -35.75
N CYS A 637 -22.96 8.21 -35.02
CA CYS A 637 -21.90 9.22 -35.19
C CYS A 637 -20.80 8.78 -36.18
N TYR A 638 -20.60 7.47 -36.38
CA TYR A 638 -19.57 6.89 -37.23
C TYR A 638 -20.16 5.79 -38.15
N PRO A 639 -21.11 6.13 -39.05
CA PRO A 639 -21.76 5.15 -39.92
C PRO A 639 -20.84 4.53 -40.99
N GLU A 640 -19.65 5.09 -41.19
CA GLU A 640 -18.66 4.64 -42.19
C GLU A 640 -17.68 3.57 -41.66
N ASP A 641 -17.72 3.24 -40.36
CA ASP A 641 -16.86 2.23 -39.72
C ASP A 641 -17.71 1.20 -38.97
N ASP A 642 -18.29 0.26 -39.73
CA ASP A 642 -19.10 -0.87 -39.23
C ASP A 642 -18.40 -1.70 -38.13
N ASP A 643 -17.07 -1.67 -38.10
CA ASP A 643 -16.25 -2.49 -37.21
C ASP A 643 -15.93 -1.76 -35.88
N LEU A 644 -15.98 -0.42 -35.85
CA LEU A 644 -15.76 0.40 -34.65
C LEU A 644 -16.65 -0.03 -33.46
N PRO A 645 -17.98 -0.26 -33.61
CA PRO A 645 -18.81 -0.78 -32.51
C PRO A 645 -18.28 -2.08 -31.87
N ARG A 646 -17.68 -2.98 -32.66
CA ARG A 646 -17.06 -4.21 -32.16
C ARG A 646 -15.77 -3.90 -31.39
N ARG A 647 -14.95 -2.98 -31.90
CA ARG A 647 -13.70 -2.54 -31.24
C ARG A 647 -13.97 -1.93 -29.87
N VAL A 648 -14.93 -1.00 -29.75
CA VAL A 648 -15.16 -0.23 -28.50
C VAL A 648 -16.15 -0.84 -27.50
N SER A 649 -16.94 -1.85 -27.90
CA SER A 649 -17.89 -2.59 -27.04
C SER A 649 -17.38 -2.90 -25.61
N LEU A 650 -18.27 -2.82 -24.62
CA LEU A 650 -18.00 -3.22 -23.23
C LEU A 650 -17.77 -4.75 -23.09
N PHE A 651 -18.13 -5.52 -24.13
CA PHE A 651 -17.98 -6.97 -24.17
C PHE A 651 -17.00 -7.41 -25.27
N GLU A 652 -16.33 -8.53 -25.05
CA GLU A 652 -15.46 -9.24 -26.00
C GLU A 652 -15.80 -10.75 -26.03
N GLY A 653 -15.51 -11.41 -27.15
CA GLY A 653 -15.77 -12.84 -27.33
C GLY A 653 -17.26 -13.22 -27.39
N ASP A 654 -17.51 -14.50 -27.65
CA ASP A 654 -18.85 -15.06 -27.87
C ASP A 654 -19.11 -16.32 -27.03
N GLY A 655 -20.40 -16.61 -26.83
CA GLY A 655 -20.86 -17.79 -26.09
C GLY A 655 -20.22 -17.93 -24.71
N ASP A 656 -19.68 -19.11 -24.43
CA ASP A 656 -19.01 -19.46 -23.17
C ASP A 656 -17.73 -18.65 -22.88
N TRP A 657 -17.13 -18.06 -23.91
CA TRP A 657 -15.90 -17.26 -23.79
C TRP A 657 -16.16 -15.75 -23.67
N LYS A 658 -17.42 -15.30 -23.67
CA LYS A 658 -17.78 -13.88 -23.59
C LYS A 658 -17.34 -13.23 -22.27
N ARG A 659 -16.68 -12.07 -22.35
CA ARG A 659 -16.13 -11.33 -21.20
C ARG A 659 -16.57 -9.86 -21.19
N VAL A 660 -16.58 -9.26 -20.00
CA VAL A 660 -16.74 -7.82 -19.75
C VAL A 660 -15.36 -7.18 -19.70
N ARG A 661 -15.12 -6.11 -20.47
CA ARG A 661 -13.86 -5.35 -20.51
C ARG A 661 -13.90 -4.17 -19.53
N MET A 662 -13.35 -4.31 -18.32
CA MET A 662 -13.55 -3.32 -17.25
C MET A 662 -12.94 -1.95 -17.55
N ALA A 663 -11.84 -1.90 -18.34
CA ALA A 663 -11.29 -0.65 -18.83
C ALA A 663 -12.26 0.11 -19.75
N HIS A 664 -13.00 -0.60 -20.61
CA HIS A 664 -14.02 0.00 -21.48
C HIS A 664 -15.19 0.54 -20.65
N VAL A 665 -15.63 -0.21 -19.62
CA VAL A 665 -16.67 0.22 -18.67
C VAL A 665 -16.27 1.54 -18.00
N ALA A 666 -15.02 1.67 -17.55
CA ALA A 666 -14.52 2.89 -16.94
C ALA A 666 -14.42 4.06 -17.93
N VAL A 667 -13.88 3.86 -19.15
CA VAL A 667 -13.73 4.93 -20.16
C VAL A 667 -15.08 5.45 -20.68
N VAL A 668 -16.09 4.58 -20.81
CA VAL A 668 -17.46 4.99 -21.16
C VAL A 668 -18.16 5.67 -19.97
N GLY A 669 -18.06 5.09 -18.77
CA GLY A 669 -18.80 5.52 -17.57
C GLY A 669 -18.20 6.65 -16.74
N CYS A 670 -17.08 7.25 -17.16
CA CYS A 670 -16.45 8.39 -16.48
C CYS A 670 -16.40 9.63 -17.39
N HIS A 671 -16.54 10.84 -16.82
CA HIS A 671 -16.37 12.09 -17.56
C HIS A 671 -14.92 12.38 -17.94
N ALA A 672 -13.96 11.95 -17.10
CA ALA A 672 -12.53 12.13 -17.29
C ALA A 672 -11.77 10.80 -17.13
N VAL A 673 -10.75 10.63 -17.97
CA VAL A 673 -9.79 9.51 -17.95
C VAL A 673 -8.39 10.10 -17.92
N ASN A 674 -7.44 9.53 -17.17
CA ASN A 674 -6.07 10.03 -17.19
C ASN A 674 -4.99 8.95 -17.18
N GLY A 675 -3.89 9.23 -17.88
CA GLY A 675 -2.61 8.57 -17.70
C GLY A 675 -1.78 9.21 -16.60
N VAL A 676 -0.64 8.59 -16.30
CA VAL A 676 0.18 8.81 -15.08
C VAL A 676 1.64 9.21 -15.35
N ALA A 677 1.92 9.51 -16.62
CA ALA A 677 3.14 10.06 -17.20
C ALA A 677 2.78 10.58 -18.61
N ARG A 678 3.51 11.56 -19.14
CA ARG A 678 3.25 12.19 -20.44
C ARG A 678 3.32 11.17 -21.58
N MET A 679 4.37 10.34 -21.58
CA MET A 679 4.57 9.26 -22.56
C MET A 679 3.50 8.18 -22.43
N HIS A 680 3.09 7.82 -21.20
CA HIS A 680 2.01 6.85 -21.00
C HIS A 680 0.67 7.38 -21.54
N THR A 681 0.33 8.64 -21.24
CA THR A 681 -0.88 9.29 -21.77
C THR A 681 -0.87 9.37 -23.30
N HIS A 682 0.30 9.60 -23.92
CA HIS A 682 0.44 9.54 -25.36
C HIS A 682 0.12 8.13 -25.91
N LEU A 683 0.68 7.07 -25.31
CA LEU A 683 0.38 5.68 -25.69
C LEU A 683 -1.11 5.33 -25.50
N LEU A 684 -1.76 5.80 -24.43
CA LEU A 684 -3.20 5.62 -24.24
C LEU A 684 -4.01 6.21 -25.41
N LYS A 685 -3.60 7.37 -25.95
CA LYS A 685 -4.27 8.03 -27.08
C LYS A 685 -3.91 7.43 -28.45
N THR A 686 -2.68 6.96 -28.65
CA THR A 686 -2.24 6.47 -29.97
C THR A 686 -2.42 4.97 -30.16
N THR A 687 -2.48 4.17 -29.08
CA THR A 687 -2.72 2.73 -29.14
C THR A 687 -3.94 2.31 -28.31
N LEU A 688 -3.82 2.22 -26.99
CA LEU A 688 -4.71 1.42 -26.14
C LEU A 688 -6.19 1.87 -26.15
N PHE A 689 -6.41 3.17 -26.17
CA PHE A 689 -7.75 3.79 -26.18
C PHE A 689 -7.93 4.74 -27.38
N ARG A 690 -7.23 4.50 -28.50
CA ARG A 690 -7.26 5.35 -29.70
C ARG A 690 -8.69 5.60 -30.22
N ASP A 691 -9.49 4.55 -30.37
CA ASP A 691 -10.89 4.67 -30.80
C ASP A 691 -11.73 5.50 -29.78
N PHE A 692 -11.40 5.45 -28.48
CA PHE A 692 -12.07 6.24 -27.46
C PHE A 692 -11.62 7.71 -27.41
N ASP A 693 -10.36 8.04 -27.74
CA ASP A 693 -9.93 9.44 -27.86
C ASP A 693 -10.55 10.12 -29.10
N MET A 694 -10.85 9.32 -30.13
CA MET A 694 -11.63 9.74 -31.30
C MET A 694 -13.12 9.98 -30.97
N ILE A 695 -13.75 9.09 -30.19
CA ILE A 695 -15.17 9.21 -29.79
C ILE A 695 -15.36 10.28 -28.70
N PHE A 696 -14.40 10.45 -27.80
CA PHE A 696 -14.44 11.41 -26.69
C PHE A 696 -13.21 12.34 -26.68
N PRO A 697 -13.05 13.23 -27.68
CA PRO A 697 -11.90 14.14 -27.74
C PRO A 697 -11.74 14.96 -26.46
N GLY A 698 -10.54 14.93 -25.88
CA GLY A 698 -10.22 15.63 -24.63
C GLY A 698 -10.59 14.89 -23.33
N LYS A 699 -11.35 13.78 -23.38
CA LYS A 699 -11.63 12.96 -22.17
C LYS A 699 -10.35 12.40 -21.56
N ILE A 700 -9.39 11.99 -22.38
CA ILE A 700 -8.11 11.43 -21.93
C ILE A 700 -7.10 12.57 -21.67
N GLN A 701 -6.71 12.73 -20.40
CA GLN A 701 -5.73 13.72 -19.91
C GLN A 701 -4.43 13.07 -19.41
N ASN A 702 -3.41 13.88 -19.09
CA ASN A 702 -2.27 13.46 -18.26
C ASN A 702 -2.41 14.01 -16.82
N LYS A 703 -1.94 13.23 -15.85
CA LYS A 703 -1.61 13.66 -14.48
C LYS A 703 -0.35 12.90 -14.03
N THR A 704 0.83 13.46 -14.29
CA THR A 704 2.10 12.78 -13.96
C THR A 704 2.17 12.52 -12.45
N ASN A 705 2.50 11.29 -12.06
CA ASN A 705 2.61 10.90 -10.65
C ASN A 705 3.65 11.74 -9.87
N GLY A 706 3.44 11.83 -8.56
CA GLY A 706 4.41 12.40 -7.61
C GLY A 706 4.50 11.60 -6.31
N VAL A 707 5.39 12.02 -5.41
CA VAL A 707 5.60 11.44 -4.07
C VAL A 707 5.69 12.53 -3.01
N THR A 708 5.22 12.25 -1.79
CA THR A 708 5.21 13.25 -0.70
C THR A 708 6.62 13.48 -0.16
N PRO A 709 7.15 14.72 -0.17
CA PRO A 709 8.44 15.02 0.43
C PRO A 709 8.44 14.86 1.96
N ARG A 710 7.29 15.00 2.63
CA ARG A 710 7.21 14.78 4.09
C ARG A 710 7.71 13.39 4.47
N ARG A 711 7.20 12.34 3.82
CA ARG A 711 7.69 10.99 4.10
C ARG A 711 9.04 10.72 3.45
N TRP A 712 9.17 10.99 2.15
CA TRP A 712 10.29 10.50 1.35
C TRP A 712 11.55 11.35 1.41
N LEU A 713 11.51 12.51 2.06
CA LEU A 713 12.66 13.34 2.35
C LEU A 713 12.71 13.69 3.86
N ALA A 714 11.68 14.32 4.43
CA ALA A 714 11.73 14.82 5.80
C ALA A 714 11.75 13.75 6.91
N VAL A 715 10.95 12.68 6.78
CA VAL A 715 10.91 11.57 7.75
C VAL A 715 11.97 10.50 7.43
N ALA A 716 12.20 10.19 6.15
CA ALA A 716 13.20 9.21 5.74
C ALA A 716 14.65 9.71 5.97
N ASN A 717 14.91 10.98 5.65
CA ASN A 717 16.25 11.58 5.61
C ASN A 717 16.29 12.93 6.36
N PRO A 718 16.15 12.90 7.70
CA PRO A 718 16.18 14.11 8.53
C PRO A 718 17.52 14.86 8.39
N LEU A 719 18.64 14.14 8.24
CA LEU A 719 19.98 14.72 8.07
C LEU A 719 20.08 15.59 6.80
N LEU A 720 19.57 15.11 5.67
CA LEU A 720 19.50 15.93 4.45
C LEU A 720 18.50 17.08 4.62
N THR A 721 17.40 16.86 5.34
CA THR A 721 16.39 17.90 5.58
C THR A 721 16.94 19.05 6.42
N GLU A 722 17.75 18.76 7.44
CA GLU A 722 18.49 19.77 8.22
C GLU A 722 19.52 20.52 7.35
N LEU A 723 20.24 19.82 6.47
CA LEU A 723 21.15 20.44 5.50
C LEU A 723 20.42 21.37 4.51
N LEU A 724 19.28 20.94 3.97
CA LEU A 724 18.45 21.74 3.08
C LEU A 724 17.87 22.97 3.81
N ILE A 725 17.45 22.84 5.07
CA ILE A 725 17.03 23.98 5.91
C ILE A 725 18.17 24.97 6.13
N LYS A 726 19.40 24.50 6.36
CA LYS A 726 20.59 25.35 6.52
C LYS A 726 20.88 26.17 5.25
N TRP A 727 20.86 25.55 4.08
CA TRP A 727 21.32 26.17 2.82
C TRP A 727 20.23 26.89 2.03
N VAL A 728 18.96 26.51 2.18
CA VAL A 728 17.80 27.19 1.55
C VAL A 728 17.13 28.18 2.51
N GLY A 729 17.34 28.02 3.82
CA GLY A 729 16.66 28.78 4.86
C GLY A 729 15.20 28.35 5.08
N PRO A 730 14.55 28.83 6.16
CA PRO A 730 13.13 28.57 6.40
C PRO A 730 12.21 29.38 5.46
N GLU A 731 12.50 30.67 5.24
CA GLU A 731 11.58 31.66 4.68
C GLU A 731 12.01 32.31 3.36
N HIS A 732 13.08 31.85 2.67
CA HIS A 732 13.63 32.64 1.56
C HIS A 732 12.69 32.79 0.35
N GLY A 733 12.16 34.02 0.27
CA GLY A 733 11.28 34.58 -0.76
C GLY A 733 11.23 36.10 -0.63
N ILE A 734 12.37 36.71 -0.29
CA ILE A 734 12.59 38.17 -0.22
C ILE A 734 13.97 38.44 -0.85
N GLU A 735 14.04 39.40 -1.77
CA GLU A 735 15.29 39.87 -2.35
C GLU A 735 16.06 40.71 -1.32
N THR A 736 17.29 40.32 -0.98
CA THR A 736 18.21 41.16 -0.20
C THR A 736 19.25 41.79 -1.12
N ASP A 737 18.97 43.02 -1.54
CA ASP A 737 19.88 43.82 -2.37
C ASP A 737 21.24 44.02 -1.68
N CYS A 738 22.32 43.82 -2.44
CA CYS A 738 23.66 43.61 -1.90
C CYS A 738 24.48 44.92 -1.89
N SER A 739 24.11 45.87 -1.02
CA SER A 739 24.75 47.20 -1.00
C SER A 739 24.92 47.85 0.39
N SER A 740 25.82 47.34 1.25
CA SER A 740 26.64 48.17 2.15
C SER A 740 27.73 47.39 2.93
N PRO A 741 29.02 47.76 2.80
CA PRO A 741 30.09 47.27 3.68
C PRO A 741 30.59 48.36 4.65
N ASN A 742 30.45 48.14 5.97
CA ASN A 742 31.16 48.76 7.12
C ASN A 742 30.41 48.34 8.41
N SER A 743 31.00 48.08 9.58
CA SER A 743 32.40 48.16 10.05
C SER A 743 32.66 47.14 11.19
N PRO A 744 33.92 46.79 11.54
CA PRO A 744 34.22 45.75 12.53
C PRO A 744 34.56 46.29 13.93
N THR A 745 33.93 45.73 14.98
CA THR A 745 34.45 45.77 16.37
C THR A 745 34.02 44.55 17.18
N SER A 746 34.92 44.05 18.03
CA SER A 746 34.72 42.89 18.91
C SER A 746 34.00 43.24 20.23
N ALA A 747 33.09 42.37 20.67
CA ALA A 747 32.61 42.32 22.05
C ALA A 747 32.50 40.86 22.53
N SER A 748 32.58 40.64 23.85
CA SER A 748 32.81 39.31 24.45
C SER A 748 31.54 38.47 24.66
N CYS A 749 31.72 37.14 24.64
CA CYS A 749 30.72 36.15 25.02
C CYS A 749 30.05 36.44 26.37
N SER A 750 28.72 36.42 26.39
CA SER A 750 27.88 36.25 27.58
C SER A 750 26.79 35.22 27.28
N THR A 751 26.51 34.32 28.22
CA THR A 751 25.65 33.15 28.01
C THR A 751 24.18 33.51 27.73
N PRO A 752 23.55 33.01 26.65
CA PRO A 752 22.12 33.15 26.43
C PRO A 752 21.34 32.23 27.37
N SER A 753 20.29 32.76 28.01
CA SER A 753 19.48 32.03 28.99
C SER A 753 18.15 31.53 28.40
N GLY A 754 18.12 30.25 28.00
CA GLY A 754 16.92 29.41 28.07
C GLY A 754 15.66 29.87 27.31
N SER A 755 15.76 29.98 25.99
CA SER A 755 14.58 29.99 25.10
C SER A 755 14.88 29.22 23.81
N ASP A 756 15.18 27.93 23.93
CA ASP A 756 15.64 27.07 22.82
C ASP A 756 14.63 27.06 21.64
N ASP A 757 15.14 27.28 20.44
CA ASP A 757 14.34 27.48 19.23
C ASP A 757 13.44 26.29 18.89
N CYS A 758 12.14 26.58 18.73
CA CYS A 758 11.29 25.76 17.87
C CYS A 758 11.61 26.13 16.42
N ALA A 759 12.44 25.33 15.76
CA ALA A 759 12.89 25.56 14.38
C ALA A 759 11.73 25.98 13.46
N ALA A 760 11.89 27.11 12.78
CA ALA A 760 10.86 27.71 11.97
C ALA A 760 10.43 26.79 10.80
N PRO A 761 9.15 26.86 10.36
CA PRO A 761 8.67 26.12 9.20
C PRO A 761 9.59 26.19 7.97
N SER A 762 9.94 25.03 7.42
CA SER A 762 10.67 24.92 6.17
C SER A 762 9.71 25.07 5.01
N THR A 763 9.55 26.31 4.51
CA THR A 763 8.54 26.63 3.50
C THR A 763 8.75 25.95 2.13
N TRP A 764 9.82 25.16 1.98
CA TRP A 764 10.10 24.31 0.82
C TRP A 764 9.51 22.89 0.91
N LEU A 765 9.04 22.41 2.08
CA LEU A 765 8.39 21.08 2.17
C LEU A 765 6.96 21.03 1.59
N CYS A 766 6.39 22.20 1.28
CA CYS A 766 5.16 22.37 0.49
C CYS A 766 5.45 22.92 -0.92
N ASP A 767 6.69 23.32 -1.21
CA ASP A 767 7.13 23.83 -2.50
C ASP A 767 8.60 23.42 -2.75
N LEU A 768 8.75 22.22 -3.31
CA LEU A 768 10.06 21.68 -3.69
C LEU A 768 10.75 22.48 -4.81
N GLY A 769 10.05 23.38 -5.51
CA GLY A 769 10.64 24.24 -6.54
C GLY A 769 11.73 25.16 -5.97
N LYS A 770 11.60 25.57 -4.70
CA LYS A 770 12.58 26.39 -3.98
C LYS A 770 13.96 25.73 -3.84
N LEU A 771 14.05 24.40 -3.88
CA LEU A 771 15.34 23.71 -3.78
C LEU A 771 16.26 24.01 -4.97
N THR A 772 15.72 24.50 -6.10
CA THR A 772 16.49 24.83 -7.30
C THR A 772 17.61 25.85 -7.06
N VAL A 773 17.53 26.67 -5.99
CA VAL A 773 18.60 27.58 -5.54
C VAL A 773 19.93 26.86 -5.26
N LEU A 774 19.90 25.57 -4.94
CA LEU A 774 21.11 24.75 -4.71
C LEU A 774 21.80 24.31 -6.01
N THR A 775 21.15 24.48 -7.17
CA THR A 775 21.72 24.14 -8.49
C THR A 775 23.03 24.88 -8.78
N PRO A 776 23.11 26.22 -8.73
CA PRO A 776 24.38 26.95 -8.90
C PRO A 776 25.41 26.66 -7.79
N LEU A 777 24.95 26.21 -6.61
CA LEU A 777 25.81 25.85 -5.48
C LEU A 777 26.30 24.38 -5.53
N SER A 778 25.93 23.60 -6.56
CA SER A 778 26.30 22.18 -6.66
C SER A 778 27.81 21.90 -6.74
N CYS A 779 28.62 22.93 -7.06
CA CYS A 779 30.08 22.88 -7.01
C CYS A 779 30.69 23.68 -5.84
N ASP A 780 29.91 24.08 -4.83
CA ASP A 780 30.46 24.68 -3.59
C ASP A 780 31.13 23.57 -2.73
N PRO A 781 32.42 23.67 -2.40
CA PRO A 781 33.12 22.62 -1.65
C PRO A 781 32.57 22.38 -0.23
N THR A 782 31.93 23.39 0.38
CA THR A 782 31.33 23.28 1.71
C THR A 782 30.02 22.50 1.64
N LEU A 783 29.13 22.85 0.69
CA LEU A 783 27.89 22.12 0.47
C LEU A 783 28.18 20.67 0.08
N GLN A 784 29.14 20.43 -0.81
CA GLN A 784 29.54 19.08 -1.18
C GLN A 784 30.07 18.26 0.01
N ALA A 785 30.98 18.80 0.82
CA ALA A 785 31.53 18.08 1.97
C ALA A 785 30.44 17.72 3.02
N GLU A 786 29.48 18.61 3.23
CA GLU A 786 28.34 18.36 4.12
C GLU A 786 27.36 17.33 3.53
N TRP A 787 27.11 17.39 2.21
CA TRP A 787 26.29 16.41 1.48
C TRP A 787 26.90 14.99 1.51
N GLU A 788 28.23 14.88 1.34
CA GLU A 788 28.95 13.61 1.45
C GLU A 788 28.85 13.00 2.85
N GLU A 789 29.00 13.79 3.92
CA GLU A 789 28.91 13.26 5.28
C GLU A 789 27.45 12.88 5.65
N VAL A 790 26.45 13.63 5.17
CA VAL A 790 25.03 13.24 5.26
C VAL A 790 24.76 11.91 4.53
N LYS A 791 25.29 11.74 3.31
CA LYS A 791 25.17 10.48 2.55
C LYS A 791 25.88 9.34 3.28
N LEU A 792 27.07 9.57 3.83
CA LEU A 792 27.84 8.59 4.59
C LEU A 792 27.13 8.14 5.88
N GLN A 793 26.51 9.06 6.62
CA GLN A 793 25.74 8.71 7.83
C GLN A 793 24.51 7.86 7.49
N ASN A 794 23.79 8.19 6.41
CA ASN A 794 22.71 7.35 5.90
C ASN A 794 23.22 5.96 5.44
N LYS A 795 24.39 5.87 4.79
CA LYS A 795 25.03 4.60 4.41
C LYS A 795 25.44 3.76 5.62
N ARG A 796 25.94 4.38 6.70
CA ARG A 796 26.22 3.70 7.98
C ARG A 796 24.94 3.13 8.61
N ARG A 797 23.85 3.91 8.67
CA ARG A 797 22.53 3.46 9.17
C ARG A 797 21.97 2.29 8.36
N LEU A 798 22.14 2.33 7.04
CA LEU A 798 21.77 1.23 6.15
C LEU A 798 22.62 -0.03 6.39
N LEU A 799 23.94 0.07 6.54
CA LEU A 799 24.78 -1.09 6.92
C LEU A 799 24.39 -1.69 8.28
N GLN A 800 24.04 -0.86 9.26
CA GLN A 800 23.56 -1.33 10.57
C GLN A 800 22.24 -2.12 10.44
N MET A 801 21.30 -1.62 9.63
CA MET A 801 20.05 -2.32 9.31
C MET A 801 20.28 -3.65 8.58
N LEU A 802 21.20 -3.69 7.60
CA LEU A 802 21.56 -4.94 6.91
C LEU A 802 22.26 -5.93 7.86
N CYS A 803 23.09 -5.44 8.79
CA CYS A 803 23.74 -6.27 9.79
C CYS A 803 22.73 -6.96 10.72
N SER A 804 21.76 -6.22 11.27
CA SER A 804 20.77 -6.78 12.21
C SER A 804 19.88 -7.85 11.56
N MET A 805 19.59 -7.74 10.27
CA MET A 805 18.82 -8.74 9.51
C MET A 805 19.59 -10.03 9.23
N MET A 806 20.92 -9.98 9.19
CA MET A 806 21.79 -11.10 8.78
C MET A 806 22.34 -11.93 9.94
N GLN A 807 22.18 -11.51 11.21
CA GLN A 807 22.74 -12.24 12.36
C GLN A 807 21.96 -13.52 12.69
N PRO A 808 22.61 -14.70 12.77
CA PRO A 808 21.94 -15.94 13.18
C PRO A 808 21.62 -15.94 14.69
N GLY A 809 20.37 -16.20 15.05
CA GLY A 809 19.98 -16.54 16.43
C GLY A 809 19.51 -15.38 17.32
N GLN A 810 19.57 -14.13 16.85
CA GLN A 810 18.63 -13.10 17.31
C GLN A 810 17.27 -13.34 16.62
N PRO A 811 16.13 -13.02 17.26
CA PRO A 811 14.86 -12.95 16.54
C PRO A 811 14.97 -11.88 15.44
N HIS A 812 14.37 -12.12 14.28
CA HIS A 812 14.37 -11.16 13.18
C HIS A 812 13.48 -9.96 13.54
N HIS A 813 14.11 -8.94 14.14
CA HIS A 813 13.49 -7.88 14.97
C HIS A 813 12.82 -8.39 16.27
N PRO A 814 12.49 -7.50 17.24
CA PRO A 814 11.81 -7.86 18.49
C PRO A 814 10.40 -8.47 18.34
N TYR A 815 9.91 -8.60 17.11
CA TYR A 815 8.60 -9.15 16.77
C TYR A 815 8.49 -10.68 16.96
N HIS A 816 8.79 -11.22 18.15
CA HIS A 816 8.12 -12.40 18.72
C HIS A 816 8.64 -12.75 20.14
N PRO A 817 8.02 -12.25 21.23
CA PRO A 817 8.17 -12.82 22.55
C PRO A 817 7.32 -14.10 22.69
N THR A 818 7.76 -15.22 22.11
CA THR A 818 7.10 -16.53 22.27
C THR A 818 7.32 -17.10 23.67
N HIS A 819 6.47 -16.72 24.62
CA HIS A 819 6.51 -17.26 25.98
C HIS A 819 5.57 -18.46 26.16
N GLY A 820 6.15 -19.62 26.50
CA GLY A 820 5.62 -20.39 27.64
C GLY A 820 4.69 -21.58 27.39
N VAL A 821 4.99 -22.47 26.44
CA VAL A 821 4.55 -23.88 26.53
C VAL A 821 5.77 -24.80 26.39
N HIS A 822 5.99 -25.68 27.37
CA HIS A 822 7.10 -26.63 27.35
C HIS A 822 6.83 -27.78 26.36
N ALA A 823 7.40 -27.69 25.16
CA ALA A 823 7.54 -28.81 24.24
C ALA A 823 9.00 -29.32 24.26
N GLN A 824 9.29 -30.31 25.11
CA GLN A 824 10.54 -31.07 25.01
C GLN A 824 10.38 -32.16 23.94
N GLY A 825 10.93 -31.95 22.75
CA GLY A 825 10.93 -32.97 21.70
C GLY A 825 11.62 -32.54 20.41
N ALA A 826 12.57 -33.37 19.94
CA ALA A 826 13.25 -33.33 18.64
C ALA A 826 13.86 -31.98 18.19
N GLY A 827 15.19 -31.86 18.28
CA GLY A 827 15.91 -30.78 17.62
C GLY A 827 16.01 -30.98 16.10
N MET A 828 15.58 -29.98 15.34
CA MET A 828 15.99 -29.76 13.94
C MET A 828 16.61 -28.36 13.81
N GLY A 829 17.74 -28.26 13.12
CA GLY A 829 18.49 -27.00 13.01
C GLY A 829 17.84 -26.01 12.03
N GLY A 830 17.42 -24.84 12.54
CA GLY A 830 16.86 -23.74 11.74
C GLY A 830 17.80 -22.54 11.64
N SER A 831 18.76 -22.56 10.72
CA SER A 831 19.70 -21.45 10.44
C SER A 831 19.27 -20.63 9.23
N GLY A 832 18.27 -19.76 9.41
CA GLY A 832 17.47 -19.15 8.32
C GLY A 832 18.20 -18.27 7.28
N LEU A 833 19.36 -17.68 7.59
CA LEU A 833 20.04 -16.71 6.71
C LEU A 833 21.55 -16.95 6.49
N ALA A 834 22.10 -18.05 7.00
CA ALA A 834 23.55 -18.31 6.98
C ALA A 834 24.18 -18.38 5.56
N SER A 835 23.38 -18.60 4.50
CA SER A 835 23.86 -18.69 3.11
C SER A 835 24.07 -17.35 2.39
N GLN A 836 23.86 -16.20 3.06
CA GLN A 836 24.04 -14.88 2.43
C GLN A 836 25.04 -13.97 3.14
N MET A 837 25.64 -14.41 4.26
CA MET A 837 26.34 -13.58 5.25
C MET A 837 27.13 -12.42 4.63
N LEU A 838 26.54 -11.22 4.73
CA LEU A 838 27.15 -9.97 4.32
C LEU A 838 28.27 -9.65 5.31
N ASP A 839 29.54 -9.73 4.88
CA ASP A 839 30.65 -9.30 5.73
C ASP A 839 30.73 -7.78 5.73
N VAL A 840 29.90 -7.16 6.58
CA VAL A 840 29.78 -5.71 6.75
C VAL A 840 31.11 -5.02 7.14
N ASN A 841 32.11 -5.77 7.60
CA ASN A 841 33.44 -5.25 7.89
C ASN A 841 34.33 -5.13 6.64
N ALA A 842 33.94 -5.78 5.53
CA ALA A 842 34.60 -5.68 4.23
C ALA A 842 34.03 -4.54 3.36
N VAL A 843 32.94 -3.89 3.78
CA VAL A 843 32.33 -2.73 3.10
C VAL A 843 32.68 -1.46 3.86
N ASP A 844 33.59 -0.66 3.34
CA ASP A 844 33.74 0.73 3.79
C ASP A 844 32.64 1.61 3.15
N PRO A 845 31.73 2.20 3.94
CA PRO A 845 30.67 3.04 3.39
C PRO A 845 31.17 4.40 2.85
N ARG A 846 32.42 4.83 3.11
CA ARG A 846 32.97 6.05 2.50
C ARG A 846 33.41 5.80 1.05
N SER A 847 34.12 4.70 0.78
CA SER A 847 34.59 4.38 -0.58
C SER A 847 33.64 3.54 -1.44
N ALA A 848 32.83 2.65 -0.85
CA ALA A 848 32.00 1.74 -1.66
C ALA A 848 30.70 2.38 -2.17
N MET A 849 30.40 2.26 -3.48
CA MET A 849 29.13 2.66 -4.07
C MET A 849 27.99 1.72 -3.65
N PHE A 850 26.87 2.27 -3.17
CA PHE A 850 25.67 1.51 -2.81
C PHE A 850 24.67 1.56 -3.98
N ASP A 851 24.51 0.41 -4.63
CA ASP A 851 23.82 0.22 -5.91
C ASP A 851 22.52 -0.59 -5.68
N ILE A 852 21.36 0.07 -5.70
CA ILE A 852 20.09 -0.55 -5.27
C ILE A 852 19.16 -0.91 -6.45
N HIS A 853 18.58 -2.11 -6.39
CA HIS A 853 17.52 -2.56 -7.30
C HIS A 853 16.34 -3.13 -6.49
N CYS A 854 15.60 -2.25 -5.82
CA CYS A 854 14.50 -2.62 -4.91
C CYS A 854 13.10 -2.35 -5.51
N LYS A 855 12.48 -3.39 -6.10
CA LYS A 855 11.11 -3.35 -6.68
C LYS A 855 10.54 -4.76 -6.85
N ARG A 856 9.25 -4.89 -7.21
CA ARG A 856 8.59 -6.18 -7.54
C ARG A 856 9.48 -7.03 -8.47
N ILE A 857 9.71 -8.30 -8.12
CA ILE A 857 10.54 -9.19 -8.94
C ILE A 857 9.70 -9.70 -10.12
N HIS A 858 10.17 -9.44 -11.34
CA HIS A 858 9.46 -9.76 -12.59
C HIS A 858 10.44 -9.72 -13.76
N GLU A 859 10.28 -10.58 -14.76
CA GLU A 859 11.18 -10.62 -15.92
C GLU A 859 11.30 -9.26 -16.63
N TYR A 860 10.19 -8.54 -16.87
CA TYR A 860 10.23 -7.20 -17.50
C TYR A 860 10.91 -6.10 -16.66
N LYS A 861 11.02 -6.30 -15.33
CA LYS A 861 11.75 -5.39 -14.42
C LYS A 861 13.26 -5.65 -14.42
N ARG A 862 13.70 -6.75 -15.05
CA ARG A 862 15.08 -7.11 -15.39
C ARG A 862 16.07 -7.14 -14.22
N GLN A 863 15.63 -7.63 -13.05
CA GLN A 863 16.60 -8.02 -12.00
C GLN A 863 17.59 -9.10 -12.49
N LEU A 864 17.19 -9.92 -13.48
CA LEU A 864 18.07 -10.88 -14.17
C LEU A 864 19.24 -10.19 -14.88
N LEU A 865 18.97 -9.13 -15.65
CA LEU A 865 20.02 -8.33 -16.33
C LEU A 865 21.05 -7.77 -15.34
N ASN A 866 20.59 -7.29 -14.19
CA ASN A 866 21.48 -6.82 -13.13
C ASN A 866 22.36 -7.94 -12.55
N ILE A 867 21.78 -9.06 -12.10
CA ILE A 867 22.58 -10.12 -11.46
C ILE A 867 23.57 -10.77 -12.43
N LEU A 868 23.26 -10.84 -13.73
CA LEU A 868 24.21 -11.26 -14.76
C LEU A 868 25.41 -10.30 -14.88
N GLN A 869 25.20 -8.99 -14.81
CA GLN A 869 26.29 -7.98 -14.83
C GLN A 869 27.15 -8.04 -13.56
N VAL A 870 26.54 -8.32 -12.41
CA VAL A 870 27.25 -8.56 -11.15
C VAL A 870 28.19 -9.77 -11.25
N VAL A 871 27.76 -10.84 -11.95
CA VAL A 871 28.64 -11.99 -12.25
C VAL A 871 29.76 -11.61 -13.22
N ASP A 872 29.51 -10.81 -14.26
CA ASP A 872 30.57 -10.28 -15.14
C ASP A 872 31.63 -9.47 -14.36
N ARG A 873 31.21 -8.59 -13.44
CA ARG A 873 32.14 -7.84 -12.57
C ARG A 873 32.96 -8.78 -11.69
N TYR A 874 32.31 -9.75 -11.04
CA TYR A 874 33.00 -10.73 -10.20
C TYR A 874 34.03 -11.55 -10.96
N LEU A 875 33.71 -12.04 -12.16
CA LEU A 875 34.66 -12.78 -13.00
C LEU A 875 35.88 -11.91 -13.38
N ARG A 876 35.67 -10.62 -13.71
CA ARG A 876 36.78 -9.68 -14.00
C ARG A 876 37.63 -9.33 -12.77
N LEU A 877 37.03 -9.27 -11.57
CA LEU A 877 37.78 -9.14 -10.31
C LEU A 877 38.64 -10.39 -10.07
N CYS A 878 38.09 -11.60 -10.28
CA CYS A 878 38.84 -12.85 -10.18
C CYS A 878 39.99 -12.97 -11.21
N ASP A 879 39.81 -12.42 -12.42
CA ASP A 879 40.84 -12.40 -13.48
C ASP A 879 42.05 -11.48 -13.19
N SER A 880 41.91 -10.55 -12.25
CA SER A 880 42.85 -9.42 -12.08
C SER A 880 43.38 -9.21 -10.66
N LEU A 881 42.87 -9.96 -9.69
CA LEU A 881 43.30 -9.93 -8.29
C LEU A 881 44.08 -11.20 -7.91
N PRO A 882 45.26 -11.08 -7.27
CA PRO A 882 45.96 -12.22 -6.69
C PRO A 882 45.04 -13.01 -5.74
N GLY A 883 45.03 -14.34 -5.88
CA GLY A 883 44.13 -15.25 -5.15
C GLY A 883 42.77 -15.47 -5.81
N GLY A 884 42.34 -14.63 -6.76
CA GLY A 884 41.05 -14.79 -7.45
C GLY A 884 40.86 -16.12 -8.20
N HIS A 885 41.97 -16.77 -8.56
CA HIS A 885 42.02 -18.07 -9.26
C HIS A 885 42.21 -19.29 -8.34
N GLU A 886 41.94 -19.20 -7.04
CA GLU A 886 42.08 -20.34 -6.11
C GLU A 886 40.97 -21.40 -6.26
N GLN A 887 39.80 -21.03 -6.80
CA GLN A 887 38.78 -21.99 -7.23
C GLN A 887 39.11 -22.52 -8.64
N HIS A 888 39.24 -23.85 -8.76
CA HIS A 888 39.78 -24.52 -9.95
C HIS A 888 38.99 -24.28 -11.26
N LEU A 889 37.69 -23.97 -11.16
CA LEU A 889 36.77 -23.82 -12.30
C LEU A 889 37.12 -22.64 -13.23
N TYR A 890 37.53 -21.49 -12.68
CA TYR A 890 37.71 -20.27 -13.48
C TYR A 890 38.91 -20.32 -14.44
N ARG A 891 39.84 -21.27 -14.28
CA ARG A 891 41.05 -21.38 -15.11
C ARG A 891 40.82 -22.07 -16.47
N GLN A 892 39.64 -22.65 -16.70
CA GLN A 892 39.33 -23.44 -17.91
C GLN A 892 38.41 -22.72 -18.90
N MET A 893 37.91 -21.54 -18.56
CA MET A 893 37.03 -20.75 -19.43
C MET A 893 37.84 -19.99 -20.50
N PRO A 894 37.31 -19.83 -21.74
CA PRO A 894 38.00 -19.11 -22.80
C PRO A 894 38.26 -17.65 -22.44
N GLY A 895 39.42 -17.14 -22.88
CA GLY A 895 39.90 -15.80 -22.56
C GLY A 895 39.06 -14.66 -23.16
N ARG A 896 39.17 -13.48 -22.55
CA ARG A 896 38.53 -12.22 -22.97
C ARG A 896 38.71 -11.98 -24.49
N PRO A 897 37.63 -11.74 -25.27
CA PRO A 897 37.75 -11.28 -26.64
C PRO A 897 38.41 -9.89 -26.66
N ALA A 898 39.45 -9.73 -27.48
CA ALA A 898 40.18 -8.47 -27.61
C ALA A 898 39.38 -7.47 -28.45
N GLY A 899 39.09 -6.28 -27.89
CA GLY A 899 38.43 -5.19 -28.61
C GLY A 899 37.75 -4.16 -27.72
N ALA A 900 37.05 -4.59 -26.65
CA ALA A 900 36.33 -3.67 -25.77
C ALA A 900 37.29 -2.80 -24.92
N PRO A 901 37.21 -1.46 -24.98
CA PRO A 901 37.96 -0.58 -24.08
C PRO A 901 37.36 -0.64 -22.66
N ASN A 902 38.22 -0.81 -21.64
CA ASN A 902 37.77 -0.72 -20.25
C ASN A 902 37.73 0.76 -19.84
N LEU A 903 36.57 1.27 -19.44
CA LEU A 903 36.44 2.64 -18.90
C LEU A 903 36.98 2.75 -17.46
N VAL A 904 37.06 1.63 -16.72
CA VAL A 904 37.38 1.57 -15.29
C VAL A 904 38.41 0.47 -15.02
N PRO A 905 39.33 0.61 -14.05
CA PRO A 905 40.20 -0.50 -13.62
C PRO A 905 39.40 -1.66 -13.00
N HIS A 906 39.85 -2.90 -13.19
CA HIS A 906 39.19 -4.08 -12.61
C HIS A 906 39.99 -4.79 -11.50
N GLY A 907 41.25 -4.41 -11.32
CA GLY A 907 42.12 -4.89 -10.25
C GLY A 907 42.07 -3.99 -9.00
N PRO A 908 43.21 -3.71 -8.33
CA PRO A 908 43.24 -2.96 -7.07
C PRO A 908 42.65 -1.53 -7.06
N GLY A 909 42.46 -0.92 -8.24
CA GLY A 909 41.81 0.38 -8.42
C GLY A 909 40.34 0.31 -8.89
N ALA A 910 39.69 -0.85 -8.77
CA ALA A 910 38.26 -0.98 -9.07
C ALA A 910 37.39 -0.29 -8.01
N ASN A 911 36.34 0.40 -8.44
CA ASN A 911 35.35 1.02 -7.55
C ASN A 911 34.67 -0.06 -6.68
N PRO A 912 34.83 -0.03 -5.34
CA PRO A 912 34.16 -0.98 -4.45
C PRO A 912 32.64 -0.80 -4.51
N LYS A 913 31.87 -1.90 -4.47
CA LYS A 913 30.41 -1.84 -4.62
C LYS A 913 29.67 -2.80 -3.69
N LEU A 914 28.60 -2.30 -3.08
CA LEU A 914 27.57 -3.10 -2.42
C LEU A 914 26.30 -3.07 -3.29
N VAL A 915 25.95 -4.20 -3.88
CA VAL A 915 24.73 -4.35 -4.71
C VAL A 915 23.59 -4.88 -3.85
N ILE A 916 22.49 -4.13 -3.78
CA ILE A 916 21.35 -4.44 -2.92
C ILE A 916 20.10 -4.70 -3.75
N PHE A 917 19.68 -5.95 -3.82
CA PHE A 917 18.40 -6.36 -4.37
C PHE A 917 17.32 -6.31 -3.27
N GLY A 918 16.07 -6.10 -3.65
CA GLY A 918 14.94 -6.27 -2.73
C GLY A 918 13.60 -6.29 -3.47
N GLY A 919 12.63 -7.00 -2.91
CA GLY A 919 11.29 -7.08 -3.49
C GLY A 919 10.66 -8.46 -3.41
N LYS A 920 9.36 -8.51 -3.66
CA LYS A 920 8.54 -9.73 -3.61
C LYS A 920 8.27 -10.24 -5.04
N ALA A 921 8.40 -11.54 -5.26
CA ALA A 921 7.86 -12.25 -6.42
C ALA A 921 6.40 -12.65 -6.16
N ALA A 922 5.54 -12.77 -7.18
CA ALA A 922 4.19 -13.29 -6.95
C ALA A 922 4.22 -14.80 -6.59
N PRO A 923 3.31 -15.32 -5.74
CA PRO A 923 3.47 -16.67 -5.15
C PRO A 923 3.50 -17.82 -6.17
N SER A 924 2.73 -17.71 -7.26
CA SER A 924 2.71 -18.66 -8.38
C SER A 924 3.74 -18.36 -9.48
N TYR A 925 4.39 -17.19 -9.47
CA TYR A 925 5.27 -16.76 -10.54
C TYR A 925 6.68 -17.34 -10.38
N TRP A 926 6.81 -18.56 -10.90
CA TRP A 926 7.99 -19.39 -10.78
C TRP A 926 9.28 -18.72 -11.30
N ALA A 927 9.28 -18.10 -12.48
CA ALA A 927 10.49 -17.47 -13.03
C ALA A 927 11.00 -16.32 -12.13
N ALA A 928 10.10 -15.49 -11.59
CA ALA A 928 10.47 -14.46 -10.61
C ALA A 928 11.05 -15.06 -9.31
N LYS A 929 10.50 -16.19 -8.82
CA LYS A 929 11.10 -16.92 -7.69
C LYS A 929 12.48 -17.51 -8.03
N LYS A 930 12.72 -17.93 -9.27
CA LYS A 930 14.03 -18.40 -9.75
C LYS A 930 15.06 -17.27 -9.85
N VAL A 931 14.67 -16.06 -10.25
CA VAL A 931 15.54 -14.88 -10.20
C VAL A 931 15.97 -14.56 -8.75
N ILE A 932 15.06 -14.66 -7.77
CA ILE A 932 15.44 -14.54 -6.34
C ILE A 932 16.46 -15.63 -5.97
N GLN A 933 16.17 -16.91 -6.28
CA GLN A 933 17.04 -18.05 -5.96
C GLN A 933 18.46 -17.86 -6.54
N LEU A 934 18.57 -17.40 -7.79
CA LEU A 934 19.83 -17.07 -8.45
C LEU A 934 20.60 -15.95 -7.71
N ILE A 935 19.94 -14.85 -7.34
CA ILE A 935 20.58 -13.75 -6.58
C ILE A 935 21.15 -14.25 -5.25
N LEU A 936 20.41 -15.09 -4.50
CA LEU A 936 20.90 -15.60 -3.22
C LEU A 936 22.14 -16.51 -3.40
N SER A 937 22.14 -17.32 -4.47
CA SER A 937 23.22 -18.25 -4.78
C SER A 937 24.50 -17.52 -5.24
N VAL A 938 24.35 -16.50 -6.09
CA VAL A 938 25.45 -15.62 -6.51
C VAL A 938 26.02 -14.84 -5.32
N ALA A 939 25.17 -14.29 -4.45
CA ALA A 939 25.61 -13.60 -3.22
C ALA A 939 26.43 -14.50 -2.30
N SER A 940 26.05 -15.78 -2.14
CA SER A 940 26.80 -16.76 -1.35
C SER A 940 28.25 -16.93 -1.84
N THR A 941 28.46 -17.06 -3.16
CA THR A 941 29.82 -17.19 -3.73
C THR A 941 30.62 -15.89 -3.62
N ILE A 942 30.00 -14.75 -3.91
CA ILE A 942 30.71 -13.45 -3.96
C ILE A 942 31.12 -12.98 -2.56
N ASN A 943 30.22 -13.02 -1.57
CA ASN A 943 30.48 -12.51 -0.22
C ASN A 943 31.53 -13.33 0.54
N THR A 944 31.66 -14.64 0.22
CA THR A 944 32.62 -15.55 0.87
C THR A 944 34.01 -15.54 0.23
N ASN A 945 34.17 -15.05 -1.00
CA ASN A 945 35.48 -14.98 -1.67
C ASN A 945 36.36 -13.89 -1.04
N THR A 946 37.41 -14.32 -0.33
CA THR A 946 38.33 -13.46 0.43
C THR A 946 39.14 -12.49 -0.44
N ALA A 947 39.39 -12.80 -1.71
CA ALA A 947 40.12 -11.91 -2.62
C ALA A 947 39.24 -10.74 -3.12
N THR A 948 37.97 -11.02 -3.43
CA THR A 948 37.04 -10.07 -4.08
C THR A 948 36.10 -9.33 -3.13
N LYS A 949 35.76 -9.88 -1.95
CA LYS A 949 34.68 -9.36 -1.09
C LYS A 949 34.83 -7.91 -0.59
N ARG A 950 36.03 -7.33 -0.70
CA ARG A 950 36.34 -5.91 -0.40
C ARG A 950 36.06 -4.95 -1.57
N TYR A 951 35.84 -5.48 -2.77
CA TYR A 951 35.51 -4.74 -3.99
C TYR A 951 34.08 -4.99 -4.45
N LEU A 952 33.48 -6.13 -4.09
CA LEU A 952 32.11 -6.46 -4.45
C LEU A 952 31.45 -7.31 -3.37
N GLN A 953 30.30 -6.85 -2.88
CA GLN A 953 29.34 -7.65 -2.11
C GLN A 953 27.93 -7.53 -2.68
N VAL A 954 27.11 -8.54 -2.42
CA VAL A 954 25.73 -8.63 -2.88
C VAL A 954 24.82 -8.98 -1.72
N CYS A 955 23.67 -8.31 -1.62
CA CYS A 955 22.66 -8.54 -0.59
C CYS A 955 21.27 -8.63 -1.22
N PHE A 956 20.40 -9.51 -0.69
CA PHE A 956 18.96 -9.45 -0.95
C PHE A 956 18.23 -9.08 0.35
N VAL A 957 17.55 -7.93 0.36
CA VAL A 957 16.75 -7.47 1.51
C VAL A 957 15.39 -8.18 1.51
N PRO A 958 15.09 -9.02 2.53
CA PRO A 958 13.81 -9.69 2.64
C PRO A 958 12.68 -8.71 3.00
N ASN A 959 11.45 -9.07 2.64
CA ASN A 959 10.20 -8.40 3.00
C ASN A 959 10.09 -6.90 2.66
N TYR A 960 10.81 -6.43 1.64
CA TYR A 960 10.79 -5.03 1.18
C TYR A 960 9.39 -4.37 1.23
N ASN A 961 9.28 -3.33 2.06
CA ASN A 961 8.06 -2.61 2.41
C ASN A 961 8.35 -1.07 2.50
N VAL A 962 7.47 -0.28 3.12
CA VAL A 962 7.67 1.18 3.22
C VAL A 962 8.83 1.50 4.19
N SER A 963 8.85 0.90 5.37
CA SER A 963 9.89 1.16 6.38
C SER A 963 11.30 0.77 5.92
N LEU A 964 11.43 -0.30 5.15
CA LEU A 964 12.71 -0.69 4.54
C LEU A 964 13.14 0.31 3.45
N ALA A 965 12.18 0.82 2.65
CA ALA A 965 12.45 1.85 1.66
C ALA A 965 12.86 3.20 2.29
N GLU A 966 12.32 3.54 3.47
CA GLU A 966 12.70 4.74 4.25
C GLU A 966 14.18 4.74 4.67
N THR A 967 14.80 3.57 4.88
CA THR A 967 16.25 3.46 5.16
C THR A 967 17.09 3.22 3.90
N LEU A 968 16.59 2.41 2.95
CA LEU A 968 17.30 2.08 1.71
C LEU A 968 17.54 3.27 0.79
N ILE A 969 16.54 4.16 0.64
CA ILE A 969 16.59 5.24 -0.35
C ILE A 969 17.56 6.37 0.05
N PRO A 970 17.59 6.86 1.31
CA PRO A 970 18.59 7.84 1.76
C PRO A 970 20.03 7.31 1.68
N GLY A 971 20.22 6.03 2.00
CA GLY A 971 21.52 5.35 2.00
C GLY A 971 21.99 4.87 0.62
N ALA A 972 21.22 5.04 -0.44
CA ALA A 972 21.65 4.66 -1.80
C ALA A 972 22.46 5.78 -2.47
N ASP A 973 23.49 5.41 -3.22
CA ASP A 973 24.20 6.32 -4.13
C ASP A 973 23.60 6.24 -5.54
N MET A 974 23.34 5.02 -6.02
CA MET A 974 22.76 4.75 -7.33
C MET A 974 21.56 3.80 -7.19
N SER A 975 20.53 3.99 -8.03
CA SER A 975 19.35 3.13 -8.08
C SER A 975 18.98 2.73 -9.51
N GLN A 976 18.56 1.48 -9.67
CA GLN A 976 18.35 0.86 -10.97
C GLN A 976 16.88 0.84 -11.38
N HIS A 977 16.56 1.54 -12.48
CA HIS A 977 15.23 1.67 -13.07
C HIS A 977 15.24 1.13 -14.51
N ILE A 978 15.73 -0.11 -14.63
CA ILE A 978 16.21 -0.74 -15.86
C ILE A 978 15.19 -1.66 -16.56
N SER A 979 13.89 -1.39 -16.41
CA SER A 979 12.82 -2.19 -17.01
C SER A 979 12.90 -2.21 -18.55
N CYS A 980 12.33 -3.22 -19.21
CA CYS A 980 12.29 -3.26 -20.68
C CYS A 980 11.47 -2.08 -21.22
N ALA A 981 11.96 -1.31 -22.20
CA ALA A 981 11.32 -0.07 -22.61
C ALA A 981 9.90 -0.29 -23.16
N GLY A 982 8.97 0.60 -22.80
CA GLY A 982 7.54 0.46 -23.09
C GLY A 982 6.81 -0.46 -22.10
N THR A 983 7.33 -0.68 -20.88
CA THR A 983 6.65 -1.52 -19.86
C THR A 983 6.39 -0.80 -18.52
N GLU A 984 7.01 0.35 -18.27
CA GLU A 984 6.71 1.21 -17.12
C GLU A 984 5.78 2.37 -17.50
N ALA A 985 4.56 2.39 -16.93
CA ALA A 985 3.65 3.52 -17.08
C ALA A 985 4.11 4.80 -16.38
N SER A 986 5.06 4.71 -15.43
CA SER A 986 5.53 5.80 -14.56
C SER A 986 6.77 5.34 -13.78
N GLY A 987 6.93 5.69 -12.49
CA GLY A 987 8.06 5.25 -11.66
C GLY A 987 8.23 6.00 -10.35
N THR A 988 7.37 5.75 -9.35
CA THR A 988 7.40 6.49 -8.07
C THR A 988 8.56 6.10 -7.15
N SER A 989 9.27 4.99 -7.38
CA SER A 989 10.54 4.69 -6.71
C SER A 989 11.67 5.61 -7.18
N ASN A 990 11.66 5.90 -8.47
CA ASN A 990 12.69 6.62 -9.22
C ASN A 990 12.76 8.06 -8.70
N MET A 991 11.57 8.68 -8.55
CA MET A 991 11.36 10.01 -7.97
C MET A 991 11.95 10.14 -6.56
N LYS A 992 11.74 9.15 -5.68
CA LYS A 992 12.26 9.19 -4.29
C LYS A 992 13.77 9.10 -4.24
N CYS A 993 14.38 8.34 -5.16
CA CYS A 993 15.83 8.18 -5.22
C CYS A 993 16.49 9.49 -5.63
N ALA A 994 16.06 10.09 -6.75
CA ALA A 994 16.58 11.38 -7.18
C ALA A 994 16.35 12.48 -6.13
N MET A 995 15.20 12.50 -5.44
CA MET A 995 14.90 13.41 -4.32
C MET A 995 15.83 13.27 -3.11
N ASN A 996 16.56 12.14 -2.98
CA ASN A 996 17.57 11.89 -1.94
C ASN A 996 19.01 11.95 -2.48
N GLY A 997 19.24 12.57 -3.64
CA GLY A 997 20.54 12.63 -4.29
C GLY A 997 21.11 11.25 -4.66
N CYS A 998 20.22 10.28 -4.95
CA CYS A 998 20.59 8.97 -5.46
C CYS A 998 20.37 8.96 -6.99
N LEU A 999 21.45 8.76 -7.75
CA LEU A 999 21.44 8.85 -9.20
C LEU A 999 20.80 7.62 -9.85
N LEU A 1000 20.29 7.79 -11.07
CA LEU A 1000 19.50 6.76 -11.74
C LEU A 1000 20.31 6.07 -12.84
N LEU A 1001 20.35 4.73 -12.81
CA LEU A 1001 20.75 3.88 -13.94
C LEU A 1001 19.47 3.34 -14.58
N ALA A 1002 19.21 3.69 -15.84
CA ALA A 1002 17.85 3.73 -16.37
C ALA A 1002 17.73 3.32 -17.84
N SER A 1003 16.64 2.65 -18.19
CA SER A 1003 16.14 2.62 -19.57
C SER A 1003 15.32 3.89 -19.86
N ARG A 1004 15.17 4.26 -21.14
CA ARG A 1004 14.29 5.36 -21.58
C ARG A 1004 12.81 4.93 -21.53
N ASP A 1005 12.30 4.76 -20.31
CA ASP A 1005 10.96 4.23 -20.04
C ASP A 1005 10.28 4.94 -18.85
N GLY A 1006 8.95 5.00 -18.88
CA GLY A 1006 8.12 5.56 -17.81
C GLY A 1006 8.58 6.91 -17.28
N ALA A 1007 8.70 7.02 -15.95
CA ALA A 1007 9.08 8.28 -15.28
C ALA A 1007 10.56 8.66 -15.47
N ASN A 1008 11.43 7.78 -15.99
CA ASN A 1008 12.84 8.12 -16.19
C ASN A 1008 13.01 9.27 -17.19
N VAL A 1009 12.13 9.35 -18.19
CA VAL A 1009 12.12 10.39 -19.23
C VAL A 1009 11.81 11.76 -18.63
N GLU A 1010 10.69 11.89 -17.92
CA GLU A 1010 10.31 13.16 -17.28
C GLU A 1010 11.30 13.57 -16.16
N ILE A 1011 11.90 12.61 -15.44
CA ILE A 1011 12.95 12.93 -14.46
C ILE A 1011 14.18 13.51 -15.17
N ALA A 1012 14.62 12.92 -16.29
CA ALA A 1012 15.76 13.42 -17.06
C ALA A 1012 15.54 14.84 -17.61
N GLU A 1013 14.33 15.14 -18.09
CA GLU A 1013 13.93 16.49 -18.50
C GLU A 1013 14.08 17.51 -17.35
N ALA A 1014 13.71 17.12 -16.13
CA ALA A 1014 13.77 18.00 -14.96
C ALA A 1014 15.19 18.16 -14.39
N ILE A 1015 15.93 17.06 -14.19
CA ILE A 1015 17.25 17.10 -13.54
C ILE A 1015 18.39 17.46 -14.50
N GLY A 1016 18.20 17.26 -15.81
CA GLY A 1016 19.22 17.34 -16.85
C GLY A 1016 19.75 15.96 -17.23
N GLU A 1017 19.83 15.67 -18.53
CA GLU A 1017 20.17 14.34 -19.04
C GLU A 1017 21.60 13.88 -18.71
N SER A 1018 22.51 14.81 -18.39
CA SER A 1018 23.84 14.50 -17.84
C SER A 1018 23.81 13.79 -16.49
N ASN A 1019 22.73 13.94 -15.73
CA ASN A 1019 22.60 13.49 -14.35
C ASN A 1019 21.89 12.11 -14.25
N ILE A 1020 21.77 11.38 -15.37
CA ILE A 1020 21.14 10.06 -15.48
C ILE A 1020 21.90 9.13 -16.43
N PHE A 1021 22.16 7.90 -16.00
CA PHE A 1021 22.87 6.90 -16.79
C PHE A 1021 21.86 6.11 -17.66
N PHE A 1022 21.45 6.71 -18.78
CA PHE A 1022 20.60 6.04 -19.77
C PHE A 1022 21.33 4.94 -20.54
N PHE A 1023 20.59 3.88 -20.92
CA PHE A 1023 21.01 2.82 -21.84
C PHE A 1023 19.81 2.19 -22.58
N GLY A 1024 20.13 1.31 -23.54
CA GLY A 1024 19.21 0.34 -24.11
C GLY A 1024 18.30 0.87 -25.21
N TYR A 1025 17.47 -0.03 -25.73
CA TYR A 1025 16.51 0.23 -26.80
C TYR A 1025 15.39 1.18 -26.33
N THR A 1026 14.88 2.02 -27.24
CA THR A 1026 13.63 2.79 -27.02
C THR A 1026 12.38 1.89 -27.15
N PRO A 1027 11.19 2.29 -26.68
CA PRO A 1027 9.96 1.50 -26.82
C PRO A 1027 9.65 1.08 -28.27
N GLU A 1028 9.93 1.98 -29.23
CA GLU A 1028 9.73 1.75 -30.66
C GLU A 1028 10.70 0.69 -31.20
N GLN A 1029 11.97 0.77 -30.79
CA GLN A 1029 12.99 -0.22 -31.14
C GLN A 1029 12.68 -1.59 -30.53
N VAL A 1030 12.13 -1.65 -29.31
CA VAL A 1030 11.67 -2.91 -28.69
C VAL A 1030 10.51 -3.52 -29.48
N ALA A 1031 9.56 -2.71 -29.98
CA ALA A 1031 8.50 -3.19 -30.86
C ALA A 1031 9.06 -3.75 -32.18
N MET A 1032 9.92 -2.98 -32.86
CA MET A 1032 10.57 -3.40 -34.11
C MET A 1032 11.37 -4.71 -33.95
N ALA A 1033 12.10 -4.88 -32.84
CA ALA A 1033 12.86 -6.09 -32.53
C ALA A 1033 11.97 -7.32 -32.28
N ARG A 1034 10.79 -7.14 -31.66
CA ARG A 1034 9.79 -8.22 -31.50
C ARG A 1034 9.16 -8.61 -32.83
N ASP A 1035 8.84 -7.65 -33.69
CA ASP A 1035 8.25 -7.92 -35.01
C ASP A 1035 9.25 -8.44 -36.03
N GLU A 1036 10.55 -8.15 -35.88
CA GLU A 1036 11.64 -8.88 -36.53
C GLU A 1036 11.65 -10.35 -36.09
N ALA A 1037 11.74 -10.62 -34.78
CA ALA A 1037 11.80 -11.98 -34.25
C ALA A 1037 10.57 -12.83 -34.68
N ARG A 1038 9.36 -12.27 -34.62
CA ARG A 1038 8.12 -12.91 -35.08
C ARG A 1038 8.15 -13.30 -36.57
N ARG A 1039 8.73 -12.46 -37.44
CA ARG A 1039 8.88 -12.77 -38.86
C ARG A 1039 9.89 -13.89 -39.07
N THR A 1040 11.07 -13.80 -38.45
CA THR A 1040 12.10 -14.85 -38.52
C THR A 1040 11.59 -16.20 -37.99
N ALA A 1041 10.77 -16.20 -36.93
CA ALA A 1041 10.10 -17.40 -36.42
C ALA A 1041 9.14 -18.03 -37.45
N SER A 1042 8.30 -17.20 -38.09
CA SER A 1042 7.37 -17.66 -39.14
C SER A 1042 8.11 -18.18 -40.38
N GLU A 1043 9.18 -17.50 -40.79
CA GLU A 1043 10.04 -17.91 -41.91
C GLU A 1043 10.72 -19.25 -41.62
N ARG A 1044 11.20 -19.47 -40.39
CA ARG A 1044 11.76 -20.75 -39.92
C ARG A 1044 10.73 -21.87 -39.94
N SER A 1045 9.51 -21.63 -39.46
CA SER A 1045 8.42 -22.64 -39.49
C SER A 1045 8.06 -23.03 -40.92
N MET A 1046 7.90 -22.05 -41.82
CA MET A 1046 7.64 -22.31 -43.24
C MET A 1046 8.81 -23.04 -43.92
N ALA A 1047 10.06 -22.75 -43.52
CA ALA A 1047 11.24 -23.46 -44.03
C ALA A 1047 11.33 -24.91 -43.54
N SER A 1048 10.88 -25.23 -42.31
CA SER A 1048 10.81 -26.62 -41.83
C SER A 1048 9.73 -27.44 -42.51
N ASP A 1049 8.59 -26.82 -42.87
CA ASP A 1049 7.49 -27.51 -43.57
C ASP A 1049 7.78 -27.72 -45.07
N ALA A 1050 8.73 -26.97 -45.64
CA ALA A 1050 8.96 -26.91 -47.09
C ALA A 1050 9.87 -27.99 -47.69
N ASN A 1051 10.53 -28.87 -46.91
CA ASN A 1051 11.53 -29.79 -47.46
C ASN A 1051 11.69 -31.15 -46.74
N PRO A 1052 10.89 -32.17 -47.08
CA PRO A 1052 11.10 -33.56 -46.67
C PRO A 1052 12.18 -34.25 -47.52
N ALA A 1053 13.40 -33.69 -47.54
CA ALA A 1053 14.55 -34.29 -48.22
C ALA A 1053 15.03 -35.56 -47.49
N GLU A 1054 15.08 -36.68 -48.21
CA GLU A 1054 15.56 -37.96 -47.66
C GLU A 1054 17.04 -37.86 -47.20
N PRO A 1055 17.40 -38.42 -46.02
CA PRO A 1055 18.78 -38.37 -45.56
C PRO A 1055 19.69 -39.26 -46.43
N PRO A 1056 20.87 -38.79 -46.85
CA PRO A 1056 21.76 -39.58 -47.68
C PRO A 1056 22.31 -40.82 -46.94
N LEU A 1057 22.36 -41.95 -47.65
CA LEU A 1057 22.90 -43.21 -47.16
C LEU A 1057 24.37 -43.07 -46.73
N CYS A 1058 24.63 -43.07 -45.42
CA CYS A 1058 25.98 -43.18 -44.88
C CYS A 1058 26.46 -44.65 -44.92
N ALA A 1059 27.75 -44.86 -45.14
CA ALA A 1059 28.32 -46.18 -45.40
C ALA A 1059 28.36 -47.11 -44.18
N PHE A 1060 28.38 -48.42 -44.44
CA PHE A 1060 28.48 -49.46 -43.41
C PHE A 1060 29.83 -49.43 -42.66
N ASP A 1061 29.78 -49.36 -41.33
CA ASP A 1061 30.83 -49.92 -40.45
C ASP A 1061 30.36 -51.31 -39.96
N PRO A 1062 30.99 -52.42 -40.38
CA PRO A 1062 30.50 -53.78 -40.13
C PRO A 1062 30.88 -54.33 -38.72
N ALA A 1063 30.82 -53.52 -37.67
CA ALA A 1063 31.49 -53.82 -36.39
C ALA A 1063 30.63 -53.86 -35.09
N ARG A 1064 29.30 -54.06 -35.15
CA ARG A 1064 28.52 -54.68 -34.04
C ARG A 1064 27.13 -55.17 -34.46
N ARG A 1065 26.83 -56.44 -34.14
CA ARG A 1065 25.57 -57.15 -34.43
C ARG A 1065 25.04 -57.81 -33.14
N ALA A 1066 23.73 -58.12 -33.10
CA ALA A 1066 22.97 -58.69 -31.98
C ALA A 1066 22.77 -57.73 -30.77
N ALA A 1067 21.59 -57.66 -30.11
CA ALA A 1067 20.27 -58.29 -30.32
C ALA A 1067 19.19 -57.51 -29.50
N SER A 1068 17.88 -57.54 -29.78
CA SER A 1068 17.10 -58.01 -30.95
C SER A 1068 15.64 -57.50 -30.85
N ALA A 1069 14.96 -57.28 -31.97
CA ALA A 1069 13.49 -57.04 -32.03
C ALA A 1069 12.69 -58.36 -31.83
N PRO A 1070 11.39 -58.32 -31.47
CA PRO A 1070 10.31 -58.30 -32.49
C PRO A 1070 9.00 -57.55 -32.00
N PRO A 1071 7.80 -57.66 -32.66
CA PRO A 1071 7.47 -57.13 -34.00
C PRO A 1071 5.99 -56.58 -34.18
N MET A 1072 5.62 -56.24 -35.43
CA MET A 1072 4.24 -56.16 -36.02
C MET A 1072 3.32 -54.97 -35.61
N ALA A 1073 2.40 -54.45 -36.46
CA ALA A 1073 1.94 -54.82 -37.82
C ALA A 1073 1.54 -53.59 -38.70
N GLU A 1074 1.19 -53.84 -39.97
CA GLU A 1074 0.84 -52.86 -41.04
C GLU A 1074 -0.59 -52.24 -40.96
N PRO A 1075 -0.97 -51.31 -41.87
CA PRO A 1075 -1.65 -51.76 -43.12
C PRO A 1075 -1.31 -51.00 -44.44
N LEU A 1076 -1.74 -51.60 -45.56
CA LEU A 1076 -1.70 -51.11 -46.96
C LEU A 1076 -3.11 -50.58 -47.43
N PRO A 1077 -3.39 -50.22 -48.71
CA PRO A 1077 -2.85 -49.06 -49.46
C PRO A 1077 -3.88 -48.25 -50.33
N LYS A 1078 -3.46 -47.04 -50.76
CA LYS A 1078 -3.77 -46.23 -51.98
C LYS A 1078 -5.03 -46.46 -52.88
N SER A 1079 -5.62 -45.33 -53.34
CA SER A 1079 -6.26 -45.13 -54.67
C SER A 1079 -6.08 -43.65 -55.15
N TYR A 1080 -5.58 -43.35 -56.37
CA TYR A 1080 -6.24 -42.98 -57.67
C TYR A 1080 -7.06 -41.64 -57.68
N PHE A 1081 -7.03 -40.71 -58.68
CA PHE A 1081 -6.23 -40.53 -59.94
C PHE A 1081 -6.34 -39.07 -60.53
N GLU A 1082 -5.81 -38.83 -61.75
CA GLU A 1082 -5.61 -37.61 -62.62
C GLU A 1082 -6.79 -36.61 -62.86
N GLY A 1083 -6.67 -35.41 -63.51
CA GLY A 1083 -5.54 -34.64 -64.12
C GLY A 1083 -5.96 -33.45 -65.06
N ALA A 1084 -5.00 -32.84 -65.81
CA ALA A 1084 -5.11 -31.80 -66.91
C ALA A 1084 -5.40 -30.29 -66.52
N LEU A 1085 -4.56 -29.26 -66.80
CA LEU A 1085 -4.13 -28.52 -68.05
C LEU A 1085 -5.05 -27.29 -68.42
N VAL A 1086 -4.65 -26.11 -68.98
CA VAL A 1086 -3.36 -25.58 -69.58
C VAL A 1086 -3.12 -24.03 -69.36
N ALA A 1087 -2.86 -23.19 -70.39
CA ALA A 1087 -2.29 -21.80 -70.41
C ALA A 1087 -3.28 -20.68 -70.94
N ASP A 1088 -2.98 -19.39 -71.24
CA ASP A 1088 -1.71 -18.66 -71.55
C ASP A 1088 -1.74 -17.08 -71.48
N SER A 1089 -0.53 -16.46 -71.38
CA SER A 1089 0.03 -15.14 -71.80
C SER A 1089 -0.62 -13.71 -71.74
N LEU A 1090 0.06 -12.77 -71.01
CA LEU A 1090 0.60 -11.41 -71.39
C LEU A 1090 -0.32 -10.21 -71.82
N PRO A 1091 0.15 -8.92 -71.97
CA PRO A 1091 1.51 -8.33 -71.89
C PRO A 1091 1.70 -7.02 -71.03
N SER A 1092 2.91 -6.43 -71.06
CA SER A 1092 3.33 -5.14 -70.40
C SER A 1092 3.49 -3.97 -71.41
N PRO A 1093 3.91 -2.72 -71.01
CA PRO A 1093 5.35 -2.37 -70.99
C PRO A 1093 5.84 -1.20 -70.08
N SER A 1094 7.16 -1.18 -69.77
CA SER A 1094 8.18 -0.06 -69.68
C SER A 1094 7.82 1.37 -69.14
N LEU A 1095 8.75 2.25 -68.71
CA LEU A 1095 10.19 2.44 -69.01
C LEU A 1095 10.89 3.27 -67.88
N SER A 1096 12.16 3.67 -68.05
CA SER A 1096 13.04 4.24 -67.02
C SER A 1096 13.71 5.58 -67.41
N THR A 1097 14.34 6.24 -66.42
CA THR A 1097 15.51 7.16 -66.51
C THR A 1097 15.45 8.42 -67.40
N ALA A 1098 15.69 9.61 -66.82
CA ALA A 1098 16.92 10.44 -67.08
C ALA A 1098 16.93 11.87 -66.45
N THR A 1099 18.08 12.23 -65.86
CA THR A 1099 18.80 13.55 -65.85
C THR A 1099 18.12 14.93 -65.65
N ASN A 1100 18.69 15.67 -64.67
CA ASN A 1100 19.21 17.06 -64.75
C ASN A 1100 18.29 18.33 -64.79
N ALA A 1101 18.39 19.10 -63.70
CA ALA A 1101 18.94 20.47 -63.63
C ALA A 1101 18.05 21.75 -63.71
N GLU A 1102 18.51 22.72 -62.89
CA GLU A 1102 18.43 24.20 -62.96
C GLU A 1102 17.17 25.03 -62.57
N ALA A 1103 17.44 26.02 -61.70
CA ALA A 1103 16.84 27.36 -61.55
C ALA A 1103 15.35 27.54 -61.15
N ALA A 1104 14.88 28.67 -60.59
CA ALA A 1104 15.44 29.73 -59.70
C ALA A 1104 14.30 30.74 -59.36
N ALA A 1105 14.56 31.74 -58.47
CA ALA A 1105 13.65 32.85 -58.05
C ALA A 1105 12.44 32.41 -57.16
N ALA A 1106 12.25 32.92 -55.93
CA ALA A 1106 11.94 34.30 -55.44
C ALA A 1106 10.45 34.68 -55.65
N SER A 1107 9.75 35.43 -54.77
CA SER A 1107 10.06 36.29 -53.60
C SER A 1107 8.88 36.26 -52.60
N ALA A 1108 8.93 36.35 -51.26
CA ALA A 1108 9.77 37.05 -50.26
C ALA A 1108 9.16 38.36 -49.68
N SER A 1109 8.67 38.31 -48.41
CA SER A 1109 8.50 39.42 -47.44
C SER A 1109 7.95 38.83 -46.10
N ALA A 1110 8.66 38.69 -44.97
CA ALA A 1110 9.48 39.61 -44.14
C ALA A 1110 8.61 40.54 -43.25
N SER A 1111 8.47 40.31 -41.94
CA SER A 1111 9.38 40.75 -40.81
C SER A 1111 8.77 41.96 -40.06
N PRO A 1112 9.08 42.30 -38.77
CA PRO A 1112 10.38 42.19 -38.05
C PRO A 1112 10.36 41.67 -36.57
N ILE A 1113 11.42 40.98 -36.07
CA ILE A 1113 12.52 41.43 -35.14
C ILE A 1113 12.06 41.66 -33.67
N THR A 1114 12.63 40.98 -32.65
CA THR A 1114 13.89 41.32 -31.91
C THR A 1114 14.77 40.14 -31.46
N HIS A 1115 16.00 40.44 -30.98
CA HIS A 1115 17.12 39.51 -30.71
C HIS A 1115 17.18 38.91 -29.29
N ILE A 1116 17.77 37.71 -29.18
CA ILE A 1116 18.48 37.14 -28.02
C ILE A 1116 19.76 36.43 -28.56
N PRO A 1117 20.93 36.44 -27.85
CA PRO A 1117 22.22 36.06 -28.44
C PRO A 1117 22.58 34.56 -28.42
N SER A 1118 23.63 34.23 -29.18
CA SER A 1118 24.20 32.92 -29.57
C SER A 1118 24.34 31.81 -28.50
N GLU A 1119 23.97 30.59 -28.88
CA GLU A 1119 24.39 29.33 -28.23
C GLU A 1119 25.87 29.03 -28.43
N SER A 1120 26.49 28.36 -27.45
CA SER A 1120 27.82 27.76 -27.54
C SER A 1120 27.74 26.24 -27.70
N GLN A 1121 28.05 25.74 -28.90
CA GLN A 1121 28.42 24.34 -29.23
C GLN A 1121 27.72 23.21 -28.43
N GLN A 1122 26.57 22.74 -28.94
CA GLN A 1122 25.98 21.47 -28.53
C GLN A 1122 26.94 20.29 -28.86
N PRO A 1123 27.20 19.36 -27.93
CA PRO A 1123 27.88 18.10 -28.26
C PRO A 1123 26.96 17.15 -29.03
N ALA A 1124 27.53 16.42 -29.99
CA ALA A 1124 26.86 15.40 -30.81
C ALA A 1124 25.98 14.43 -29.98
N PRO A 1125 24.67 14.18 -30.23
CA PRO A 1125 23.99 13.03 -29.65
C PRO A 1125 24.76 11.73 -29.93
N ALA A 1126 24.89 10.88 -28.92
CA ALA A 1126 25.58 9.60 -29.07
C ALA A 1126 24.91 8.76 -30.18
N PRO A 1127 25.67 8.20 -31.14
CA PRO A 1127 25.08 7.46 -32.25
C PRO A 1127 24.33 6.23 -31.73
N ALA A 1128 23.14 6.00 -32.27
CA ALA A 1128 22.37 4.81 -31.95
C ALA A 1128 23.17 3.54 -32.31
N PRO A 1129 23.10 2.47 -31.51
CA PRO A 1129 23.76 1.21 -31.86
C PRO A 1129 23.22 0.72 -33.20
N ALA A 1130 24.12 0.30 -34.09
CA ALA A 1130 23.73 -0.25 -35.38
C ALA A 1130 22.81 -1.46 -35.19
N ALA A 1131 21.77 -1.58 -36.02
CA ALA A 1131 20.81 -2.67 -35.97
C ALA A 1131 21.47 -4.01 -36.40
N GLY A 1132 22.16 -4.65 -35.46
CA GLY A 1132 22.87 -5.90 -35.68
C GLY A 1132 21.91 -7.08 -35.78
N THR A 1133 21.67 -7.57 -37.01
CA THR A 1133 20.95 -8.81 -37.28
C THR A 1133 21.69 -10.00 -36.66
N TYR A 1134 21.25 -10.47 -35.49
CA TYR A 1134 21.97 -11.49 -34.74
C TYR A 1134 21.45 -12.91 -34.99
N GLY A 1135 22.31 -13.76 -35.55
CA GLY A 1135 22.06 -15.20 -35.70
C GLY A 1135 22.24 -15.97 -34.39
N GLY A 1136 21.37 -15.76 -33.40
CA GLY A 1136 21.17 -16.65 -32.24
C GLY A 1136 22.32 -16.85 -31.24
N ALA A 1137 23.46 -16.17 -31.39
CA ALA A 1137 24.58 -16.26 -30.46
C ALA A 1137 24.55 -15.16 -29.40
N LEU A 1138 24.86 -15.49 -28.13
CA LEU A 1138 24.95 -14.51 -27.05
C LEU A 1138 26.16 -13.56 -27.22
N PRO A 1139 26.05 -12.28 -26.80
CA PRO A 1139 27.19 -11.38 -26.69
C PRO A 1139 28.34 -11.98 -25.88
N GLY A 1140 29.59 -11.78 -26.29
CA GLY A 1140 30.74 -12.54 -25.77
C GLY A 1140 30.94 -12.47 -24.25
N ARG A 1141 30.58 -11.35 -23.60
CA ARG A 1141 30.61 -11.21 -22.13
C ARG A 1141 29.46 -11.97 -21.46
N LEU A 1142 28.24 -11.86 -22.01
CA LEU A 1142 27.06 -12.59 -21.52
C LEU A 1142 27.23 -14.11 -21.69
N ALA A 1143 27.80 -14.56 -22.81
CA ALA A 1143 28.11 -15.96 -23.06
C ALA A 1143 29.02 -16.54 -21.95
N ARG A 1144 30.08 -15.80 -21.54
CA ARG A 1144 30.96 -16.20 -20.43
C ARG A 1144 30.21 -16.25 -19.09
N VAL A 1145 29.31 -15.30 -18.82
CA VAL A 1145 28.48 -15.29 -17.60
C VAL A 1145 27.55 -16.50 -17.55
N VAL A 1146 26.81 -16.77 -18.64
CA VAL A 1146 25.91 -17.92 -18.75
C VAL A 1146 26.68 -19.23 -18.62
N GLU A 1147 27.87 -19.33 -19.21
CA GLU A 1147 28.69 -20.54 -19.10
C GLU A 1147 29.25 -20.75 -17.67
N ALA A 1148 29.65 -19.68 -16.97
CA ALA A 1148 30.06 -19.78 -15.56
C ALA A 1148 28.90 -20.22 -14.64
N LEU A 1149 27.66 -19.83 -14.97
CA LEU A 1149 26.45 -20.27 -14.29
C LEU A 1149 26.10 -21.73 -14.63
N ARG A 1150 26.24 -22.16 -15.89
CA ARG A 1150 26.10 -23.56 -16.35
C ARG A 1150 27.12 -24.51 -15.72
N CYS A 1151 28.38 -24.07 -15.59
CA CYS A 1151 29.46 -24.79 -14.92
C CYS A 1151 29.32 -24.92 -13.40
N GLY A 1152 28.26 -24.36 -12.79
CA GLY A 1152 27.97 -24.51 -11.35
C GLY A 1152 28.85 -23.68 -10.42
N ALA A 1153 29.55 -22.65 -10.92
CA ALA A 1153 30.40 -21.79 -10.10
C ALA A 1153 29.63 -20.98 -9.04
N PHE A 1154 28.31 -20.88 -9.18
CA PHE A 1154 27.40 -20.14 -8.29
C PHE A 1154 26.32 -21.05 -7.69
N GLY A 1155 26.63 -22.33 -7.48
CA GLY A 1155 25.69 -23.34 -6.94
C GLY A 1155 25.07 -24.22 -8.03
N ASP A 1156 23.99 -24.94 -7.67
CA ASP A 1156 23.30 -25.90 -8.55
C ASP A 1156 22.76 -25.25 -9.84
N PRO A 1157 23.30 -25.57 -11.03
CA PRO A 1157 22.82 -25.01 -12.30
C PRO A 1157 21.33 -25.29 -12.55
N SER A 1158 20.85 -26.48 -12.19
CA SER A 1158 19.48 -26.93 -12.47
C SER A 1158 18.42 -26.06 -11.79
N ALA A 1159 18.82 -25.28 -10.78
CA ALA A 1159 17.96 -24.29 -10.16
C ALA A 1159 17.55 -23.15 -11.11
N PHE A 1160 18.32 -22.82 -12.15
CA PHE A 1160 18.10 -21.62 -12.97
C PHE A 1160 18.36 -21.76 -14.48
N MET A 1161 18.79 -22.92 -15.02
CA MET A 1161 19.01 -23.12 -16.48
C MET A 1161 17.86 -22.58 -17.34
N SER A 1162 16.62 -22.89 -17.00
CA SER A 1162 15.41 -22.46 -17.72
C SER A 1162 15.19 -20.96 -17.85
N ILE A 1163 15.85 -20.11 -17.04
CA ILE A 1163 15.81 -18.64 -17.18
C ILE A 1163 17.09 -18.05 -17.80
N LEU A 1164 18.04 -18.93 -18.17
CA LEU A 1164 19.24 -18.60 -18.94
C LEU A 1164 19.15 -19.12 -20.39
N ASP A 1165 18.49 -20.25 -20.60
CA ASP A 1165 18.35 -20.90 -21.91
C ASP A 1165 17.41 -20.16 -22.86
N SER A 1166 16.53 -19.27 -22.34
CA SER A 1166 15.72 -18.34 -23.13
C SER A 1166 16.50 -17.10 -23.61
N LEU A 1167 17.70 -16.84 -23.08
CA LEU A 1167 18.48 -15.64 -23.43
C LEU A 1167 19.03 -15.76 -24.86
N GLY A 1168 18.87 -14.69 -25.65
CA GLY A 1168 19.32 -14.65 -27.04
C GLY A 1168 18.49 -15.49 -28.02
N THR A 1169 17.38 -16.09 -27.56
CA THR A 1169 16.40 -16.78 -28.41
C THR A 1169 15.18 -15.89 -28.67
N GLU A 1170 14.18 -16.42 -29.38
CA GLU A 1170 12.88 -15.77 -29.56
C GLU A 1170 12.09 -15.64 -28.23
N GLU A 1171 12.50 -16.34 -27.17
CA GLU A 1171 11.92 -16.25 -25.82
C GLU A 1171 12.49 -15.10 -24.96
N ASP A 1172 13.52 -14.36 -25.43
CA ASP A 1172 14.02 -13.15 -24.77
C ASP A 1172 13.09 -11.94 -25.00
N LEU A 1173 11.84 -12.09 -24.58
CA LEU A 1173 10.75 -11.11 -24.74
C LEU A 1173 11.07 -9.75 -24.09
N TYR A 1174 12.06 -9.69 -23.20
CA TYR A 1174 12.44 -8.51 -22.42
C TYR A 1174 13.85 -7.97 -22.77
N MET A 1175 14.42 -8.41 -23.89
CA MET A 1175 15.64 -7.85 -24.47
C MET A 1175 16.86 -7.91 -23.53
N VAL A 1176 16.96 -8.93 -22.68
CA VAL A 1176 18.05 -9.07 -21.69
C VAL A 1176 19.40 -9.28 -22.39
N ALA A 1177 19.44 -10.05 -23.49
CA ALA A 1177 20.62 -10.21 -24.32
C ALA A 1177 20.81 -9.04 -25.31
N ARG A 1178 19.72 -8.45 -25.84
CA ARG A 1178 19.83 -7.33 -26.81
C ARG A 1178 20.29 -6.00 -26.17
N ASP A 1179 19.90 -5.71 -24.93
CA ASP A 1179 20.37 -4.52 -24.18
C ASP A 1179 21.71 -4.74 -23.46
N TRP A 1180 22.26 -5.97 -23.46
CA TRP A 1180 23.36 -6.37 -22.57
C TRP A 1180 24.58 -5.43 -22.63
N ASP A 1181 25.18 -5.22 -23.81
CA ASP A 1181 26.40 -4.42 -23.91
C ASP A 1181 26.15 -2.94 -23.58
N ALA A 1182 25.01 -2.38 -24.01
CA ALA A 1182 24.62 -1.02 -23.68
C ALA A 1182 24.37 -0.82 -22.17
N TYR A 1183 23.79 -1.82 -21.48
CA TYR A 1183 23.63 -1.83 -20.03
C TYR A 1183 24.98 -1.87 -19.32
N VAL A 1184 25.88 -2.75 -19.77
CA VAL A 1184 27.23 -2.89 -19.25
C VAL A 1184 28.03 -1.59 -19.38
N ASP A 1185 27.99 -0.94 -20.55
CA ASP A 1185 28.64 0.35 -20.79
C ASP A 1185 28.07 1.48 -19.91
N ALA A 1186 26.77 1.42 -19.57
CA ALA A 1186 26.15 2.38 -18.66
C ALA A 1186 26.54 2.15 -17.19
N VAL A 1187 26.68 0.89 -16.76
CA VAL A 1187 27.24 0.57 -15.44
C VAL A 1187 28.70 1.04 -15.34
N GLU A 1188 29.51 0.83 -16.39
CA GLU A 1188 30.93 1.22 -16.36
C GLU A 1188 31.11 2.74 -16.45
N ARG A 1189 30.22 3.48 -17.13
CA ARG A 1189 30.14 4.95 -17.02
C ARG A 1189 29.76 5.43 -15.62
N ALA A 1190 28.80 4.77 -14.96
CA ALA A 1190 28.40 5.12 -13.60
C ALA A 1190 29.51 4.80 -12.57
N ASP A 1191 30.22 3.68 -12.73
CA ASP A 1191 31.40 3.36 -11.92
C ASP A 1191 32.51 4.40 -12.11
N ALA A 1192 32.76 4.85 -13.35
CA ALA A 1192 33.75 5.89 -13.66
C ALA A 1192 33.38 7.24 -13.04
N ALA A 1193 32.13 7.68 -13.17
CA ALA A 1193 31.63 8.91 -12.57
C ALA A 1193 31.71 8.90 -11.04
N TYR A 1194 31.49 7.75 -10.39
CA TYR A 1194 31.55 7.66 -8.92
C TYR A 1194 32.98 7.80 -8.35
N LEU A 1195 34.02 7.53 -9.16
CA LEU A 1195 35.42 7.76 -8.76
C LEU A 1195 35.76 9.26 -8.69
N ASP A 1196 35.06 10.09 -9.48
CA ASP A 1196 35.09 11.55 -9.35
C ASP A 1196 34.05 12.00 -8.32
N ARG A 1197 34.51 12.15 -7.06
CA ARG A 1197 33.65 12.53 -5.93
C ARG A 1197 33.06 13.93 -6.06
N GLU A 1198 33.76 14.86 -6.71
CA GLU A 1198 33.33 16.25 -6.90
C GLU A 1198 32.21 16.30 -7.95
N SER A 1199 32.43 15.68 -9.11
CA SER A 1199 31.41 15.57 -10.17
C SER A 1199 30.20 14.77 -9.70
N TRP A 1200 30.39 13.62 -9.05
CA TRP A 1200 29.28 12.80 -8.54
C TRP A 1200 28.42 13.56 -7.53
N THR A 1201 29.04 14.30 -6.61
CA THR A 1201 28.31 15.06 -5.58
C THR A 1201 27.58 16.26 -6.20
N SER A 1202 28.18 16.94 -7.17
CA SER A 1202 27.50 17.98 -7.96
C SER A 1202 26.27 17.43 -8.69
N MET A 1203 26.41 16.30 -9.41
CA MET A 1203 25.30 15.60 -10.07
C MET A 1203 24.20 15.20 -9.07
N ALA A 1204 24.56 14.73 -7.88
CA ALA A 1204 23.60 14.35 -6.82
C ALA A 1204 22.83 15.56 -6.24
N ILE A 1205 23.50 16.70 -6.05
CA ILE A 1205 22.87 17.95 -5.60
C ILE A 1205 21.91 18.47 -6.68
N GLN A 1206 22.34 18.51 -7.95
CA GLN A 1206 21.50 18.93 -9.09
C GLN A 1206 20.30 18.01 -9.30
N ALA A 1207 20.46 16.70 -9.08
CA ALA A 1207 19.36 15.75 -9.16
C ALA A 1207 18.30 16.04 -8.09
N ALA A 1208 18.69 16.22 -6.84
CA ALA A 1208 17.77 16.49 -5.74
C ALA A 1208 17.12 17.88 -5.83
N SER A 1209 17.88 18.91 -6.19
CA SER A 1209 17.43 20.32 -6.23
C SER A 1209 16.32 20.57 -7.25
N ARG A 1210 16.20 19.71 -8.27
CA ARG A 1210 15.27 19.85 -9.41
C ARG A 1210 14.04 18.94 -9.34
N MET A 1211 13.83 18.22 -8.24
CA MET A 1211 12.69 17.30 -8.10
C MET A 1211 11.33 17.96 -7.84
N GLY A 1212 11.24 19.30 -7.89
CA GLY A 1212 10.03 20.10 -7.77
C GLY A 1212 8.78 19.50 -8.45
N PRO A 1213 8.83 19.18 -9.76
CA PRO A 1213 7.69 18.62 -10.49
C PRO A 1213 7.14 17.30 -9.92
N PHE A 1214 7.93 16.55 -9.15
CA PHE A 1214 7.57 15.22 -8.65
C PHE A 1214 7.03 15.21 -7.22
N SER A 1215 6.71 16.37 -6.63
CA SER A 1215 5.84 16.37 -5.45
C SER A 1215 4.46 15.81 -5.80
N SER A 1216 3.89 14.99 -4.91
CA SER A 1216 2.48 14.60 -5.01
C SER A 1216 1.49 15.73 -4.70
N ASP A 1217 1.96 16.88 -4.19
CA ASP A 1217 1.14 18.09 -4.01
C ASP A 1217 0.72 18.62 -5.39
N ARG A 1218 1.69 18.93 -6.26
CA ARG A 1218 1.48 19.35 -7.66
C ARG A 1218 0.54 18.42 -8.41
N ALA A 1219 0.74 17.10 -8.26
CA ALA A 1219 -0.16 16.12 -8.88
C ALA A 1219 -1.60 16.26 -8.35
N ILE A 1220 -1.79 16.39 -7.03
CA ILE A 1220 -3.12 16.55 -6.42
C ILE A 1220 -3.78 17.89 -6.77
N GLU A 1221 -3.01 18.97 -6.95
CA GLU A 1221 -3.52 20.24 -7.46
C GLU A 1221 -4.04 20.11 -8.90
N GLU A 1222 -3.34 19.38 -9.77
CA GLU A 1222 -3.83 19.07 -11.11
C GLU A 1222 -5.12 18.21 -11.08
N TYR A 1223 -5.20 17.17 -10.23
CA TYR A 1223 -6.44 16.40 -10.06
C TYR A 1223 -7.59 17.27 -9.53
N ALA A 1224 -7.32 18.12 -8.52
CA ALA A 1224 -8.31 18.98 -7.90
C ALA A 1224 -8.90 20.02 -8.88
N ARG A 1225 -8.05 20.62 -9.71
CA ARG A 1225 -8.40 21.63 -10.70
C ARG A 1225 -9.00 21.04 -11.99
N ASP A 1226 -8.32 20.07 -12.60
CA ASP A 1226 -8.61 19.64 -13.99
C ASP A 1226 -9.61 18.48 -14.08
N ILE A 1227 -9.93 17.82 -12.95
CA ILE A 1227 -10.80 16.64 -12.89
C ILE A 1227 -11.89 16.80 -11.82
N TRP A 1228 -11.51 16.96 -10.55
CA TRP A 1228 -12.49 16.92 -9.45
C TRP A 1228 -13.29 18.22 -9.30
N SER A 1229 -12.74 19.37 -9.72
CA SER A 1229 -13.28 20.70 -9.42
C SER A 1229 -13.56 20.89 -7.92
N THR A 1230 -12.55 20.61 -7.08
CA THR A 1230 -12.63 20.73 -5.61
C THR A 1230 -11.62 21.76 -5.11
N GLU A 1231 -11.95 22.47 -4.03
CA GLU A 1231 -11.19 23.59 -3.48
C GLU A 1231 -10.78 23.33 -2.02
N PRO A 1232 -9.68 23.95 -1.52
CA PRO A 1232 -9.27 23.84 -0.13
C PRO A 1232 -10.37 24.33 0.84
N CYS A 1233 -10.72 23.51 1.83
CA CYS A 1233 -11.78 23.77 2.80
C CYS A 1233 -11.19 23.81 4.22
N VAL A 1234 -10.24 24.73 4.43
CA VAL A 1234 -9.42 24.79 5.66
C VAL A 1234 -10.21 25.34 6.84
N TYR A 1235 -10.29 24.56 7.93
CA TYR A 1235 -10.84 25.03 9.20
C TYR A 1235 -9.87 25.99 9.90
N ASP A 1236 -10.31 27.22 10.12
CA ASP A 1236 -9.66 28.18 11.02
C ASP A 1236 -10.55 28.53 12.23
N PRO A 1237 -10.12 28.23 13.47
CA PRO A 1237 -10.79 28.67 14.69
C PRO A 1237 -10.85 30.20 14.85
N ALA A 1238 -9.92 30.98 14.29
CA ALA A 1238 -9.90 32.43 14.50
C ALA A 1238 -11.00 33.16 13.70
N ALA A 1239 -11.27 32.73 12.47
CA ALA A 1239 -12.34 33.28 11.64
C ALA A 1239 -13.75 32.71 11.92
N ASN A 1240 -13.85 31.56 12.62
CA ASN A 1240 -15.15 30.92 12.93
C ASN A 1240 -15.65 31.15 14.37
N TYR A 1241 -14.90 31.90 15.19
CA TYR A 1241 -15.37 32.48 16.45
C TYR A 1241 -15.28 34.01 16.36
N PRO A 1242 -16.41 34.73 16.25
CA PRO A 1242 -16.42 36.18 16.40
C PRO A 1242 -15.86 36.60 17.77
N ASP A 1243 -15.36 37.84 17.85
CA ASP A 1243 -14.87 38.41 19.11
C ASP A 1243 -15.94 38.39 20.20
N ASP A 1244 -15.66 37.63 21.27
CA ASP A 1244 -16.28 37.83 22.57
C ASP A 1244 -15.63 39.08 23.18
N ASP A 1245 -16.39 40.18 23.32
CA ASP A 1245 -15.96 41.56 23.66
C ASP A 1245 -15.16 41.71 24.98
N ARG A 1246 -14.91 40.61 25.68
CA ARG A 1246 -14.08 40.52 26.89
C ARG A 1246 -12.59 40.55 26.52
N GLY A 1247 -12.13 41.73 26.10
CA GLY A 1247 -10.81 42.01 25.53
C GLY A 1247 -9.60 41.76 26.46
N ASP A 1248 -9.23 40.50 26.67
CA ASP A 1248 -7.92 40.09 27.21
C ASP A 1248 -7.00 39.55 26.11
N GLU A 1249 -6.27 40.47 25.48
CA GLU A 1249 -5.30 40.17 24.43
C GLU A 1249 -4.13 39.28 24.91
N ALA A 1250 -3.82 39.30 26.22
CA ALA A 1250 -2.76 38.49 26.80
C ALA A 1250 -3.18 37.01 26.93
N HIS A 1251 -4.47 36.73 27.12
CA HIS A 1251 -5.01 35.38 27.02
C HIS A 1251 -5.02 34.89 25.56
N ARG A 1252 -5.38 35.77 24.61
CA ARG A 1252 -5.37 35.52 23.15
C ARG A 1252 -4.01 35.03 22.66
N LYS A 1253 -2.91 35.67 23.10
CA LYS A 1253 -1.52 35.32 22.75
C LYS A 1253 -0.95 34.10 23.51
N LYS A 1254 -1.51 33.71 24.66
CA LYS A 1254 -1.06 32.52 25.43
C LYS A 1254 -1.77 31.23 25.05
N ARG A 1255 -3.01 31.29 24.57
CA ARG A 1255 -3.82 30.11 24.20
C ARG A 1255 -3.42 29.49 22.85
N TRP A 1256 -2.67 30.22 22.02
CA TRP A 1256 -2.29 29.81 20.66
C TRP A 1256 -0.86 30.19 20.30
N ILE A 1257 0.09 29.28 20.56
CA ILE A 1257 1.47 29.39 20.05
C ILE A 1257 1.80 28.16 19.18
N GLN A 1258 1.66 28.33 17.86
CA GLN A 1258 2.59 27.72 16.91
C GLN A 1258 3.15 28.86 16.04
N PRO A 1259 4.48 29.01 15.92
CA PRO A 1259 5.07 30.03 15.07
C PRO A 1259 4.92 29.68 13.58
N GLY A 1260 4.64 30.70 12.74
CA GLY A 1260 4.84 30.63 11.29
C GLY A 1260 3.61 30.58 10.38
N TYR A 1261 2.36 30.55 10.89
CA TYR A 1261 1.18 30.54 10.01
C TYR A 1261 0.85 31.93 9.43
N ARG A 1262 1.50 32.29 8.30
CA ARG A 1262 1.08 33.40 7.42
C ARG A 1262 0.27 32.86 6.24
N HIS A 1263 -0.90 33.44 5.99
CA HIS A 1263 -1.67 33.15 4.78
C HIS A 1263 -0.92 33.63 3.52
N GLN A 1264 -0.46 32.70 2.69
CA GLN A 1264 -0.35 32.99 1.26
C GLN A 1264 -1.76 32.99 0.66
N ARG A 1265 -2.40 34.17 0.61
CA ARG A 1265 -3.51 34.37 -0.32
C ARG A 1265 -2.93 34.34 -1.73
N ALA A 1266 -3.40 33.43 -2.58
CA ALA A 1266 -3.17 33.51 -4.02
C ALA A 1266 -3.79 34.83 -4.52
N VAL A 1267 -2.96 35.79 -4.92
CA VAL A 1267 -3.42 37.03 -5.54
C VAL A 1267 -3.70 36.72 -7.01
N PRO A 1268 -4.93 36.94 -7.52
CA PRO A 1268 -5.20 36.79 -8.95
C PRO A 1268 -4.35 37.78 -9.75
N SER A 1269 -3.65 37.29 -10.76
CA SER A 1269 -2.77 38.08 -11.62
C SER A 1269 -3.58 39.04 -12.52
N GLY A 1270 -3.87 40.26 -12.04
CA GLY A 1270 -4.62 41.23 -12.84
C GLY A 1270 -4.93 42.61 -12.25
N VAL A 1271 -4.39 43.02 -11.09
CA VAL A 1271 -4.72 44.33 -10.48
C VAL A 1271 -3.46 45.13 -10.12
N SER A 1272 -3.37 46.38 -10.60
CA SER A 1272 -2.29 47.32 -10.25
C SER A 1272 -2.48 47.92 -8.86
N LEU A 1273 -1.39 48.09 -8.11
CA LEU A 1273 -1.36 48.59 -6.74
C LEU A 1273 -1.24 50.13 -6.62
N GLU A 1274 -1.42 50.89 -7.71
CA GLU A 1274 -1.34 52.36 -7.70
C GLU A 1274 -2.55 53.09 -7.09
N LYS A 1275 -3.52 52.38 -6.50
CA LYS A 1275 -4.72 52.98 -5.89
C LYS A 1275 -5.14 52.33 -4.57
N LEU A 1276 -4.38 52.62 -3.51
CA LEU A 1276 -4.84 52.83 -2.13
C LEU A 1276 -3.63 53.41 -1.37
N GLY A 1277 -3.82 54.50 -0.62
CA GLY A 1277 -2.77 55.24 0.08
C GLY A 1277 -2.96 55.28 1.59
#